data_AF-A0A968VW07-F1
#
_entry.id   AF-A0A968VW07-F1
#
_cell.length_a   1.000
_cell.length_b   1.000
_cell.length_c   1.000
_cell.angle_alpha   90.00
_cell.angle_beta   90.00
_cell.angle_gamma   90.00
#
_symmetry.space_group_name_H-M   'P 1'
#
loop_
_entity.id
_entity.type
_entity.pdbx_description
1 polymer ?
#
loop_
_entity_poly.entity_id
_entity_poly.type
_entity_poly.pdbx_seq_one_letter_code
_entity_poly.pdbx_strand_id
1 'polypeptide(L)'
;MVRLGLVQVRFQSLVNSGITLRGNGVVQMEGGTLTVNQIRTSTLGATHVGGYIQTGGTVNIVGGSSNTDYYLFNLTFPGNVFTMKGGVLNITESNSNGGIFINSDPGNQEVTGGTINIYGNNNNNFVITSRAPFYNLTMQRTAGNGIFILGEGTNVGTTDVDLSIQPLVVLNDLNIKSNTTFKTDSQNVTIGRNFTIEDGAVYDYDDNTTIFNGSQNATLYIGDITAITPASVGYTDPEGPGFDPYADWEHPFYGFTVNKTGGARLTLASKNPGSTGNTTAVKTAGGGKNIYDWRSNLIKVGGPFTLESGSLDVDLYSIRLYDDITNKGQLSLDANPSNALIKLRTESLPSTRIITTVDGASFGNLRLNSGASIIEFTSDVYVKRLEYKHGRINIGSHNLTIDTLDVDLNTAEVPTGDFSVEDMIISAGNASDGGLSLYLPANTAFNTDIVFPLGIGATGLPATSKYTPVRIRLNKQSFDDGYITIVPVNRALAILNGGTTNALQYYWRVKHTGFTAVPDSIRMRLWYLEGDVNGTETNYVPGRILSDYTREADPLLGAAGVDNVANRIRFSDGPLTIADYTAGDPSKFTGSPNIYYSRGYDFNNEDDPYWTVTNAWTLQSMLNSSYSPHDSRQPAAGSYPVAGDIAVIGYVPWEDPNYVARRGEPHGIRINNNTQQCAEVVFTQMLDAGGNPTARRYRTNYQFRPTLCISGNNGQLIAGSINGEGLVRLRDAEPDLTGIDMGLFAQEDSSYVVYENFTNNNIISNTPAQMPNLLASADQWGANDINMTFSDDLDILGNLEVLGNTNLVLSSGATGDINVMGDLYVFESTAGGYISGGGASILYPNDADRHITIGRDLIIENTGAVIQVINPNTTVNTHTLEIGRDIYQASAGGGTDGLQLWSAAANDRIELVLSGAESMAYTLVSGDVPSLYRLVLNKDIEDATAHFTGDFNLNGPTSGAGVAKALSLQSGRLILDNAAIDINLSTGNDNFSITAGACLEMRQGQVNVSGNNTGIYLDGRLEINGGSVNLNDAVNNGNNFIEYSSSGSAELVITNGTLDVGSQIRRGLLVSYGVLNYTQTGGSVTVGINAAPQANRGVFEIVGQYSQFNFIGGDLTIVRQQPSATVAALYLDPDNANVSTNTNIYIGNASTPASQNIGIYSNIALPKLTITNNGANSATASMWTVPLTVTDTIDIQANTSFNANGLDLFLEGDLINAGTFNANNNTTYFSGLGNQEITGPTSFYNLIKSSTGDLALNTGINHYCRHILM
;
A
#
# COMPACT_ATOMS: atom_id res chain seq x y z
N MET A 1 3.77 62.65 5.10
CA MET A 1 2.81 61.58 5.46
C MET A 1 1.68 61.59 4.44
N VAL A 2 1.76 60.73 3.41
CA VAL A 2 0.66 60.51 2.47
C VAL A 2 0.16 59.10 2.73
N ARG A 3 -1.04 58.98 3.32
CA ARG A 3 -1.77 57.71 3.38
C ARG A 3 -2.25 57.41 1.96
N LEU A 4 -1.58 56.49 1.27
CA LEU A 4 -2.14 55.81 0.11
C LEU A 4 -3.34 55.01 0.60
N GLY A 5 -4.55 55.47 0.22
CA GLY A 5 -5.77 54.72 0.43
C GLY A 5 -5.73 53.43 -0.39
N LEU A 6 -6.13 52.32 0.22
CA LEU A 6 -6.33 51.04 -0.44
C LEU A 6 -7.27 51.24 -1.65
N VAL A 7 -6.77 51.07 -2.87
CA VAL A 7 -7.63 51.01 -4.07
C VAL A 7 -8.25 49.61 -4.09
N GLN A 8 -9.44 49.47 -3.52
CA GLN A 8 -10.20 48.22 -3.60
C GLN A 8 -10.92 48.17 -4.95
N VAL A 9 -10.38 47.42 -5.91
CA VAL A 9 -11.03 47.20 -7.22
C VAL A 9 -12.30 46.36 -7.01
N ARG A 10 -13.45 46.90 -7.45
CA ARG A 10 -14.76 46.22 -7.43
C ARG A 10 -15.33 46.20 -8.85
N PHE A 11 -15.70 45.02 -9.34
CA PHE A 11 -16.38 44.84 -10.62
C PHE A 11 -17.73 44.13 -10.42
N GLN A 12 -18.77 44.60 -11.10
CA GLN A 12 -20.11 44.06 -10.99
C GLN A 12 -20.78 43.88 -12.36
N SER A 13 -21.27 42.66 -12.64
CA SER A 13 -22.03 42.32 -13.85
C SER A 13 -23.29 41.53 -13.48
N LEU A 14 -24.34 42.26 -13.10
CA LEU A 14 -25.67 41.69 -12.78
C LEU A 14 -26.59 41.65 -14.01
N VAL A 15 -26.04 41.39 -15.19
CA VAL A 15 -26.81 41.20 -16.43
C VAL A 15 -27.27 39.74 -16.55
N ASN A 16 -28.16 39.47 -17.51
CA ASN A 16 -28.57 38.09 -17.79
C ASN A 16 -27.34 37.24 -18.18
N SER A 17 -27.16 36.08 -17.55
CA SER A 17 -25.98 35.20 -17.69
C SER A 17 -24.63 35.73 -17.15
N GLY A 18 -24.60 36.89 -16.48
CA GLY A 18 -23.38 37.41 -15.84
C GLY A 18 -22.15 37.49 -16.76
N ILE A 19 -21.20 36.56 -16.60
CA ILE A 19 -20.03 36.38 -17.47
C ILE A 19 -20.15 35.07 -18.27
N THR A 20 -20.02 35.19 -19.59
CA THR A 20 -19.98 34.05 -20.51
C THR A 20 -18.56 33.86 -21.07
N LEU A 21 -17.93 32.73 -20.77
CA LEU A 21 -16.64 32.34 -21.30
C LEU A 21 -16.79 31.93 -22.77
N ARG A 22 -16.15 32.66 -23.69
CA ARG A 22 -16.19 32.40 -25.13
C ARG A 22 -14.79 32.06 -25.66
N GLY A 23 -14.68 31.06 -26.55
CA GLY A 23 -13.41 30.50 -26.98
C GLY A 23 -12.58 30.09 -25.76
N ASN A 24 -11.40 30.69 -25.67
CA ASN A 24 -10.41 30.48 -24.62
C ASN A 24 -10.46 31.55 -23.51
N GLY A 25 -11.60 32.25 -23.34
CA GLY A 25 -11.73 33.31 -22.36
C GLY A 25 -11.53 32.81 -20.92
N VAL A 26 -10.77 33.56 -20.11
CA VAL A 26 -10.49 33.20 -18.71
C VAL A 26 -11.04 34.27 -17.78
N VAL A 27 -11.68 33.84 -16.68
CA VAL A 27 -11.94 34.70 -15.52
C VAL A 27 -10.82 34.46 -14.52
N GLN A 28 -9.93 35.44 -14.35
CA GLN A 28 -8.80 35.39 -13.43
C GLN A 28 -9.00 36.37 -12.28
N MET A 29 -8.89 35.87 -11.05
CA MET A 29 -9.13 36.63 -9.82
C MET A 29 -7.93 36.52 -8.87
N GLU A 30 -7.18 37.62 -8.76
CA GLU A 30 -5.97 37.70 -7.92
C GLU A 30 -6.20 38.56 -6.66
N GLY A 31 -7.15 39.50 -6.69
CA GLY A 31 -7.46 40.42 -5.58
C GLY A 31 -8.66 41.33 -5.87
N GLY A 32 -9.29 41.90 -4.84
CA GLY A 32 -10.51 42.73 -4.98
C GLY A 32 -11.82 41.93 -4.87
N THR A 33 -12.91 42.44 -5.46
CA THR A 33 -14.24 41.77 -5.44
C THR A 33 -14.91 41.77 -6.82
N LEU A 34 -15.31 40.59 -7.29
CA LEU A 34 -16.13 40.35 -8.49
C LEU A 34 -17.54 39.93 -8.06
N THR A 35 -18.59 40.56 -8.59
CA THR A 35 -19.98 40.15 -8.33
C THR A 35 -20.76 39.98 -9.63
N VAL A 36 -21.31 38.80 -9.88
CA VAL A 36 -21.96 38.41 -11.14
C VAL A 36 -23.21 37.57 -10.90
N ASN A 37 -24.15 37.53 -11.84
CA ASN A 37 -25.32 36.64 -11.71
C ASN A 37 -24.96 35.16 -11.97
N GLN A 38 -24.07 34.89 -12.92
CA GLN A 38 -23.69 33.55 -13.38
C GLN A 38 -22.29 33.63 -14.01
N ILE A 39 -21.51 32.56 -13.91
CA ILE A 39 -20.30 32.34 -14.72
C ILE A 39 -20.54 31.05 -15.48
N ARG A 40 -20.57 31.12 -16.81
CA ARG A 40 -20.83 29.94 -17.65
C ARG A 40 -20.03 29.93 -18.93
N THR A 41 -20.00 28.79 -19.62
CA THR A 41 -19.52 28.69 -21.00
C THR A 41 -20.54 29.24 -22.00
N SER A 42 -20.09 29.47 -23.23
CA SER A 42 -20.90 30.02 -24.33
C SER A 42 -21.99 29.07 -24.85
N THR A 43 -23.06 29.65 -25.40
CA THR A 43 -24.16 28.96 -26.11
C THR A 43 -23.79 28.53 -27.54
N LEU A 44 -22.50 28.50 -27.86
CA LEU A 44 -22.00 28.25 -29.22
C LEU A 44 -21.30 26.87 -29.33
N GLY A 45 -21.38 26.07 -28.26
CA GLY A 45 -21.02 24.65 -28.24
C GLY A 45 -19.64 24.31 -27.68
N ALA A 46 -19.18 23.08 -27.96
CA ALA A 46 -18.06 22.41 -27.27
C ALA A 46 -16.67 22.99 -27.50
N THR A 47 -16.53 23.98 -28.39
CA THR A 47 -15.25 24.68 -28.62
C THR A 47 -15.00 25.83 -27.62
N HIS A 48 -15.91 26.02 -26.65
CA HIS A 48 -15.92 27.13 -25.70
C HIS A 48 -15.36 26.74 -24.34
N VAL A 49 -14.05 26.56 -24.35
CA VAL A 49 -13.32 25.77 -23.36
C VAL A 49 -12.35 26.62 -22.51
N GLY A 50 -12.79 27.84 -22.20
CA GLY A 50 -12.09 28.78 -21.32
C GLY A 50 -11.94 28.31 -19.87
N GLY A 51 -11.43 29.18 -19.00
CA GLY A 51 -11.03 28.80 -17.63
C GLY A 51 -11.51 29.74 -16.53
N TYR A 52 -11.47 29.22 -15.30
CA TYR A 52 -11.59 29.99 -14.07
C TYR A 52 -10.33 29.81 -13.24
N ILE A 53 -9.66 30.91 -12.91
CA ILE A 53 -8.43 30.93 -12.12
C ILE A 53 -8.63 31.87 -10.93
N GLN A 54 -8.45 31.37 -9.71
CA GLN A 54 -8.50 32.19 -8.52
C GLN A 54 -7.31 31.93 -7.59
N THR A 55 -6.49 32.95 -7.42
CA THR A 55 -5.32 32.95 -6.52
C THR A 55 -5.56 33.85 -5.30
N GLY A 56 -6.54 34.75 -5.37
CA GLY A 56 -6.93 35.64 -4.28
C GLY A 56 -8.30 36.30 -4.46
N GLY A 57 -8.58 37.35 -3.68
CA GLY A 57 -9.82 38.14 -3.76
C GLY A 57 -11.12 37.37 -3.46
N THR A 58 -12.27 38.00 -3.77
CA THR A 58 -13.61 37.43 -3.54
C THR A 58 -14.45 37.47 -4.82
N VAL A 59 -15.02 36.33 -5.22
CA VAL A 59 -15.99 36.22 -6.31
C VAL A 59 -17.36 35.88 -5.73
N ASN A 60 -18.40 36.62 -6.09
CA ASN A 60 -19.78 36.40 -5.67
C ASN A 60 -20.66 36.11 -6.90
N ILE A 61 -21.24 34.92 -6.96
CA ILE A 61 -22.23 34.50 -7.95
C ILE A 61 -23.61 34.53 -7.29
N VAL A 62 -24.52 35.38 -7.76
CA VAL A 62 -25.76 35.71 -7.01
C VAL A 62 -27.05 35.10 -7.58
N GLY A 63 -27.02 34.47 -8.76
CA GLY A 63 -28.11 33.63 -9.28
C GLY A 63 -29.29 34.30 -9.98
N GLY A 64 -29.57 35.58 -9.67
CA GLY A 64 -30.70 36.39 -10.16
C GLY A 64 -31.21 36.10 -11.59
N SER A 65 -30.83 36.92 -12.59
CA SER A 65 -31.16 36.63 -14.00
C SER A 65 -30.08 35.73 -14.59
N SER A 66 -30.30 34.42 -14.58
CA SER A 66 -29.39 33.41 -15.13
C SER A 66 -30.01 32.65 -16.32
N ASN A 67 -29.17 32.05 -17.16
CA ASN A 67 -29.62 31.09 -18.16
C ASN A 67 -29.75 29.72 -17.48
N THR A 68 -30.95 29.15 -17.52
CA THR A 68 -31.32 27.89 -16.89
C THR A 68 -30.93 26.64 -17.67
N ASP A 69 -30.35 26.77 -18.87
CA ASP A 69 -29.70 25.64 -19.55
C ASP A 69 -28.33 25.33 -18.93
N TYR A 70 -27.81 26.21 -18.07
CA TYR A 70 -26.50 26.09 -17.43
C TYR A 70 -26.63 26.23 -15.92
N TYR A 71 -25.67 25.69 -15.17
CA TYR A 71 -25.55 25.91 -13.72
C TYR A 71 -25.07 27.34 -13.43
N LEU A 72 -25.14 27.81 -12.18
CA LEU A 72 -24.69 29.16 -11.85
C LEU A 72 -23.18 29.36 -11.98
N PHE A 73 -22.40 28.36 -11.58
CA PHE A 73 -20.99 28.24 -11.90
C PHE A 73 -20.81 27.02 -12.80
N ASN A 74 -20.48 27.27 -14.08
CA ASN A 74 -20.60 26.24 -15.08
C ASN A 74 -19.41 26.23 -16.04
N LEU A 75 -18.60 25.19 -15.94
CA LEU A 75 -17.53 24.80 -16.85
C LEU A 75 -17.97 23.50 -17.57
N THR A 76 -18.69 23.65 -18.69
CA THR A 76 -19.45 22.57 -19.36
C THR A 76 -18.58 21.43 -19.91
N PHE A 77 -17.39 21.76 -20.41
CA PHE A 77 -16.64 20.87 -21.29
C PHE A 77 -15.42 20.29 -20.58
N PRO A 78 -15.01 19.05 -20.91
CA PRO A 78 -13.80 18.40 -20.39
C PRO A 78 -12.53 19.26 -20.42
N GLY A 79 -12.39 20.11 -21.44
CA GLY A 79 -11.29 21.06 -21.52
C GLY A 79 -11.45 22.38 -20.81
N ASN A 80 -12.51 22.63 -20.06
CA ASN A 80 -12.51 23.83 -19.25
C ASN A 80 -11.43 23.72 -18.16
N VAL A 81 -10.83 24.86 -17.78
CA VAL A 81 -9.79 24.90 -16.75
C VAL A 81 -10.38 25.37 -15.43
N PHE A 82 -10.08 24.68 -14.34
CA PHE A 82 -10.42 25.11 -12.98
C PHE A 82 -9.18 25.16 -12.08
N THR A 83 -8.70 26.37 -11.78
CA THR A 83 -7.58 26.57 -10.86
C THR A 83 -8.02 27.38 -9.65
N MET A 84 -7.82 26.85 -8.45
CA MET A 84 -8.07 27.56 -7.19
C MET A 84 -6.91 27.34 -6.22
N LYS A 85 -6.07 28.37 -6.07
CA LYS A 85 -4.91 28.36 -5.15
C LYS A 85 -5.14 29.25 -3.92
N GLY A 86 -6.20 30.04 -3.91
CA GLY A 86 -6.52 30.99 -2.84
C GLY A 86 -7.84 31.70 -3.06
N GLY A 87 -8.12 32.73 -2.26
CA GLY A 87 -9.33 33.54 -2.37
C GLY A 87 -10.62 32.86 -1.88
N VAL A 88 -11.75 33.55 -2.09
CA VAL A 88 -13.10 33.09 -1.71
C VAL A 88 -14.04 33.12 -2.92
N LEU A 89 -14.75 32.03 -3.17
CA LEU A 89 -15.83 31.92 -4.17
C LEU A 89 -17.16 31.69 -3.44
N ASN A 90 -18.08 32.64 -3.53
CA ASN A 90 -19.42 32.55 -2.96
C ASN A 90 -20.45 32.30 -4.08
N ILE A 91 -21.30 31.29 -3.95
CA ILE A 91 -22.43 31.04 -4.86
C ILE A 91 -23.71 31.08 -4.04
N THR A 92 -24.57 32.05 -4.29
CA THR A 92 -25.60 32.49 -3.32
C THR A 92 -26.89 31.65 -3.38
N GLU A 93 -27.15 30.99 -4.50
CA GLU A 93 -28.32 30.15 -4.72
C GLU A 93 -28.06 29.13 -5.84
N SER A 94 -29.06 28.37 -6.28
CA SER A 94 -29.03 27.60 -7.52
C SER A 94 -30.17 28.02 -8.44
N ASN A 95 -29.97 27.93 -9.76
CA ASN A 95 -31.08 28.05 -10.69
C ASN A 95 -31.78 26.69 -10.87
N SER A 96 -32.71 26.58 -11.83
CA SER A 96 -33.45 25.33 -12.05
C SER A 96 -32.60 24.17 -12.57
N ASN A 97 -31.37 24.41 -13.03
CA ASN A 97 -30.43 23.36 -13.46
C ASN A 97 -29.50 22.93 -12.32
N GLY A 98 -28.92 23.90 -11.61
CA GLY A 98 -28.07 23.62 -10.46
C GLY A 98 -27.13 24.75 -10.08
N GLY A 99 -26.22 24.45 -9.16
CA GLY A 99 -25.29 25.43 -8.58
C GLY A 99 -23.90 25.37 -9.20
N ILE A 100 -23.25 24.20 -9.16
CA ILE A 100 -21.90 23.97 -9.69
C ILE A 100 -21.89 22.84 -10.71
N PHE A 101 -21.34 23.12 -11.90
CA PHE A 101 -21.01 22.12 -12.90
C PHE A 101 -19.56 22.33 -13.36
N ILE A 102 -18.64 21.41 -13.05
CA ILE A 102 -17.24 21.45 -13.45
C ILE A 102 -16.88 20.12 -14.09
N ASN A 103 -16.87 20.11 -15.41
CA ASN A 103 -16.54 18.92 -16.20
C ASN A 103 -15.05 18.86 -16.56
N SER A 104 -14.22 19.79 -16.08
CA SER A 104 -12.77 19.81 -16.28
C SER A 104 -12.15 18.43 -16.05
N ASP A 105 -11.42 17.89 -17.02
CA ASP A 105 -10.66 16.64 -16.83
C ASP A 105 -9.66 16.78 -15.68
N PRO A 106 -9.20 15.70 -15.03
CA PRO A 106 -8.24 15.74 -13.93
C PRO A 106 -6.96 16.53 -14.21
N GLY A 107 -6.55 16.59 -15.48
CA GLY A 107 -5.43 17.44 -15.84
C GLY A 107 -5.81 18.91 -15.86
N ASN A 108 -7.05 19.23 -16.17
CA ASN A 108 -7.51 20.60 -16.38
C ASN A 108 -7.89 21.30 -15.06
N GLN A 109 -7.44 20.77 -13.92
CA GLN A 109 -7.76 21.29 -12.59
C GLN A 109 -6.51 21.36 -11.69
N GLU A 110 -6.35 22.46 -10.96
CA GLU A 110 -5.31 22.61 -9.93
C GLU A 110 -5.88 23.28 -8.69
N VAL A 111 -5.85 22.58 -7.56
CA VAL A 111 -6.45 23.07 -6.33
C VAL A 111 -5.49 22.87 -5.18
N THR A 112 -4.91 23.98 -4.72
CA THR A 112 -3.93 24.01 -3.63
C THR A 112 -4.35 24.92 -2.49
N GLY A 113 -5.45 25.66 -2.65
CA GLY A 113 -5.94 26.61 -1.66
C GLY A 113 -7.33 27.17 -1.98
N GLY A 114 -7.80 28.10 -1.16
CA GLY A 114 -9.06 28.83 -1.40
C GLY A 114 -10.28 28.29 -0.62
N THR A 115 -11.38 29.04 -0.63
CA THR A 115 -12.63 28.69 0.05
C THR A 115 -13.83 28.86 -0.85
N ILE A 116 -14.63 27.81 -1.00
CA ILE A 116 -15.91 27.87 -1.70
C ILE A 116 -17.03 27.87 -0.66
N ASN A 117 -17.90 28.88 -0.70
CA ASN A 117 -19.13 28.93 0.09
C ASN A 117 -20.32 28.84 -0.86
N ILE A 118 -21.14 27.82 -0.67
CA ILE A 118 -22.39 27.66 -1.41
C ILE A 118 -23.57 27.90 -0.48
N TYR A 119 -24.46 28.78 -0.92
CA TYR A 119 -25.64 29.17 -0.17
C TYR A 119 -26.88 28.70 -0.91
N GLY A 120 -27.84 28.21 -0.15
CA GLY A 120 -29.17 27.90 -0.64
C GLY A 120 -30.13 28.98 -0.20
N ASN A 121 -30.52 29.88 -1.09
CA ASN A 121 -31.42 31.01 -0.81
C ASN A 121 -32.84 30.80 -1.39
N ASN A 122 -33.03 29.80 -2.25
CA ASN A 122 -34.31 29.56 -2.91
C ASN A 122 -34.77 28.10 -2.77
N ASN A 123 -35.87 27.76 -3.45
CA ASN A 123 -36.50 26.44 -3.37
C ASN A 123 -35.87 25.39 -4.30
N ASN A 124 -34.85 25.75 -5.09
CA ASN A 124 -34.17 24.79 -5.97
C ASN A 124 -33.16 23.97 -5.18
N ASN A 125 -32.97 22.72 -5.58
CA ASN A 125 -31.84 21.94 -5.11
C ASN A 125 -30.54 22.55 -5.68
N PHE A 126 -29.51 22.61 -4.85
CA PHE A 126 -28.18 23.03 -5.23
C PHE A 126 -27.41 21.81 -5.69
N VAL A 127 -27.54 21.49 -6.97
CA VAL A 127 -26.84 20.36 -7.59
C VAL A 127 -25.36 20.71 -7.78
N ILE A 128 -24.48 19.80 -7.38
CA ILE A 128 -23.03 19.84 -7.58
C ILE A 128 -22.65 18.66 -8.47
N THR A 129 -22.03 18.97 -9.60
CA THR A 129 -21.45 17.97 -10.51
C THR A 129 -20.04 18.42 -10.83
N SER A 130 -19.01 17.86 -10.18
CA SER A 130 -17.63 18.34 -10.29
C SER A 130 -16.64 17.20 -10.37
N ARG A 131 -15.82 17.18 -11.42
CA ARG A 131 -14.59 16.37 -11.47
C ARG A 131 -13.44 16.99 -10.66
N ALA A 132 -13.51 18.31 -10.44
CA ALA A 132 -12.50 19.04 -9.69
C ALA A 132 -12.69 18.92 -8.18
N PRO A 133 -11.59 18.72 -7.42
CA PRO A 133 -11.63 18.81 -5.97
C PRO A 133 -11.85 20.26 -5.54
N PHE A 134 -12.21 20.45 -4.27
CA PHE A 134 -12.25 21.76 -3.63
C PHE A 134 -11.26 21.81 -2.48
N TYR A 135 -10.65 22.96 -2.20
CA TYR A 135 -9.75 23.05 -1.05
C TYR A 135 -10.55 23.14 0.26
N ASN A 136 -11.36 24.19 0.44
CA ASN A 136 -12.38 24.26 1.50
C ASN A 136 -13.77 24.41 0.89
N LEU A 137 -14.76 23.73 1.48
CA LEU A 137 -16.16 23.84 1.09
C LEU A 137 -17.05 24.12 2.30
N THR A 138 -17.91 25.12 2.19
CA THR A 138 -18.97 25.41 3.17
C THR A 138 -20.32 25.44 2.50
N MET A 139 -21.29 24.66 3.01
CA MET A 139 -22.67 24.62 2.54
C MET A 139 -23.59 25.26 3.58
N GLN A 140 -24.42 26.22 3.16
CA GLN A 140 -25.33 26.91 4.07
C GLN A 140 -26.69 27.21 3.44
N ARG A 141 -27.75 26.66 4.02
CA ARG A 141 -29.12 27.07 3.73
C ARG A 141 -29.39 28.41 4.44
N THR A 142 -29.72 29.44 3.66
CA THR A 142 -30.05 30.79 4.16
C THR A 142 -31.53 31.13 3.95
N ALA A 143 -32.18 30.54 2.93
CA ALA A 143 -33.62 30.63 2.68
C ALA A 143 -34.12 29.50 1.73
N GLY A 144 -35.43 29.31 1.66
CA GLY A 144 -36.08 28.29 0.82
C GLY A 144 -35.94 26.85 1.32
N ASN A 145 -36.47 25.89 0.57
CA ASN A 145 -36.59 24.48 0.98
C ASN A 145 -35.72 23.48 0.21
N GLY A 146 -34.83 23.93 -0.70
CA GLY A 146 -33.98 23.01 -1.46
C GLY A 146 -32.91 22.31 -0.60
N ILE A 147 -32.25 21.30 -1.15
CA ILE A 147 -31.09 20.61 -0.54
C ILE A 147 -29.83 20.80 -1.38
N PHE A 148 -28.65 20.56 -0.81
CA PHE A 148 -27.41 20.40 -1.58
C PHE A 148 -27.28 18.94 -1.97
N ILE A 149 -26.95 18.65 -3.22
CA ILE A 149 -26.96 17.26 -3.72
C ILE A 149 -25.83 17.07 -4.72
N LEU A 150 -25.08 15.97 -4.61
CA LEU A 150 -24.27 15.47 -5.72
C LEU A 150 -25.24 14.90 -6.74
N GLY A 151 -25.18 15.35 -7.98
CA GLY A 151 -26.10 14.87 -9.01
C GLY A 151 -25.41 14.74 -10.36
N GLU A 152 -26.01 13.95 -11.24
CA GLU A 152 -25.69 14.05 -12.66
C GLU A 152 -26.02 15.45 -13.18
N GLY A 153 -25.24 15.93 -14.14
CA GLY A 153 -25.66 17.06 -14.94
C GLY A 153 -26.12 16.54 -16.28
N THR A 154 -27.39 16.78 -16.59
CA THR A 154 -28.06 16.30 -17.81
C THR A 154 -28.43 17.48 -18.68
N ASN A 155 -28.26 17.34 -20.00
CA ASN A 155 -28.55 18.38 -20.99
C ASN A 155 -27.95 19.75 -20.63
N VAL A 156 -26.69 19.78 -20.18
CA VAL A 156 -26.07 21.02 -19.73
C VAL A 156 -25.58 21.84 -20.93
N GLY A 157 -26.13 23.05 -21.04
CA GLY A 157 -25.86 24.01 -22.10
C GLY A 157 -26.50 23.66 -23.44
N THR A 158 -26.28 24.49 -24.45
CA THR A 158 -26.95 24.34 -25.77
C THR A 158 -26.52 23.12 -26.59
N THR A 159 -25.56 22.34 -26.10
CA THR A 159 -25.09 21.10 -26.74
C THR A 159 -25.47 19.88 -25.93
N ASP A 160 -26.32 20.04 -24.92
CA ASP A 160 -26.86 18.96 -24.10
C ASP A 160 -25.75 18.04 -23.54
N VAL A 161 -24.76 18.63 -22.85
CA VAL A 161 -23.66 17.84 -22.29
C VAL A 161 -24.12 17.12 -21.04
N ASP A 162 -23.87 15.80 -21.02
CA ASP A 162 -24.12 14.96 -19.87
C ASP A 162 -22.81 14.64 -19.13
N LEU A 163 -22.83 14.73 -17.80
CA LEU A 163 -21.78 14.25 -16.92
C LEU A 163 -22.44 13.44 -15.82
N SER A 164 -22.04 12.17 -15.69
CA SER A 164 -22.46 11.32 -14.59
C SER A 164 -22.10 11.97 -13.26
N ILE A 165 -22.87 11.64 -12.23
CA ILE A 165 -22.54 12.04 -10.86
C ILE A 165 -21.07 11.72 -10.51
N GLN A 166 -20.44 12.56 -9.70
CA GLN A 166 -19.01 12.47 -9.33
C GLN A 166 -18.85 12.40 -7.80
N PRO A 167 -17.83 11.67 -7.30
CA PRO A 167 -17.38 11.78 -5.91
C PRO A 167 -16.99 13.20 -5.53
N LEU A 168 -17.24 13.57 -4.27
CA LEU A 168 -16.80 14.87 -3.75
C LEU A 168 -15.43 14.72 -3.10
N VAL A 169 -14.45 15.49 -3.57
CA VAL A 169 -13.11 15.55 -2.96
C VAL A 169 -12.88 16.94 -2.38
N VAL A 170 -12.67 17.04 -1.07
CA VAL A 170 -12.33 18.26 -0.34
C VAL A 170 -10.95 18.10 0.30
N LEU A 171 -9.95 18.83 -0.20
CA LEU A 171 -8.54 18.66 0.17
C LEU A 171 -8.19 19.19 1.56
N ASN A 172 -9.06 20.02 2.16
CA ASN A 172 -8.87 20.56 3.51
C ASN A 172 -10.16 20.45 4.34
N ASP A 173 -10.96 21.51 4.48
CA ASP A 173 -12.11 21.53 5.41
C ASP A 173 -13.47 21.50 4.68
N LEU A 174 -14.35 20.56 5.06
CA LEU A 174 -15.76 20.48 4.64
C LEU A 174 -16.68 20.90 5.79
N ASN A 175 -17.63 21.80 5.53
CA ASN A 175 -18.56 22.31 6.53
C ASN A 175 -20.01 22.30 6.01
N ILE A 176 -20.92 21.67 6.74
CA ILE A 176 -22.37 21.71 6.52
C ILE A 176 -22.99 22.53 7.66
N LYS A 177 -23.51 23.71 7.34
CA LYS A 177 -24.05 24.65 8.33
C LYS A 177 -25.44 24.24 8.82
N SER A 178 -25.84 24.82 9.95
CA SER A 178 -27.14 24.52 10.58
C SER A 178 -28.31 24.64 9.60
N ASN A 179 -29.33 23.77 9.74
CA ASN A 179 -30.51 23.69 8.85
C ASN A 179 -30.20 23.41 7.36
N THR A 180 -29.06 22.76 7.08
CA THR A 180 -28.63 22.42 5.72
C THR A 180 -28.62 20.93 5.51
N THR A 181 -29.21 20.45 4.41
CA THR A 181 -29.11 19.04 3.97
C THR A 181 -28.12 18.93 2.81
N PHE A 182 -27.16 18.02 2.92
CA PHE A 182 -26.26 17.60 1.85
C PHE A 182 -26.48 16.12 1.55
N LYS A 183 -26.86 15.80 0.31
CA LYS A 183 -27.07 14.44 -0.19
C LYS A 183 -25.95 14.00 -1.12
N THR A 184 -25.42 12.79 -0.91
CA THR A 184 -24.29 12.24 -1.67
C THR A 184 -24.71 11.46 -2.92
N ASP A 185 -25.95 10.97 -3.01
CA ASP A 185 -26.42 10.11 -4.11
C ASP A 185 -25.42 8.96 -4.36
N SER A 186 -25.11 8.22 -3.29
CA SER A 186 -24.20 7.06 -3.29
C SER A 186 -22.73 7.35 -3.59
N GLN A 187 -22.31 8.62 -3.73
CA GLN A 187 -20.92 8.94 -4.07
C GLN A 187 -20.03 9.18 -2.86
N ASN A 188 -18.82 8.64 -2.94
CA ASN A 188 -17.80 8.80 -1.90
C ASN A 188 -17.48 10.28 -1.65
N VAL A 189 -17.20 10.59 -0.39
CA VAL A 189 -16.77 11.93 0.05
C VAL A 189 -15.40 11.82 0.70
N THR A 190 -14.39 12.45 0.09
CA THR A 190 -13.02 12.49 0.59
C THR A 190 -12.74 13.85 1.24
N ILE A 191 -12.17 13.85 2.45
CA ILE A 191 -11.88 15.04 3.27
C ILE A 191 -10.41 15.00 3.73
N GLY A 192 -9.66 16.06 3.47
CA GLY A 192 -8.24 16.12 3.84
C GLY A 192 -7.97 16.41 5.31
N ARG A 193 -8.81 17.27 5.92
CA ARG A 193 -8.61 17.75 7.29
C ARG A 193 -9.91 17.70 8.11
N ASN A 194 -10.66 18.78 8.26
CA ASN A 194 -11.82 18.79 9.15
C ASN A 194 -13.14 18.57 8.42
N PHE A 195 -14.06 17.85 9.06
CA PHE A 195 -15.45 17.75 8.63
C PHE A 195 -16.37 18.23 9.75
N THR A 196 -17.14 19.28 9.47
CA THR A 196 -18.09 19.87 10.42
C THR A 196 -19.51 19.68 9.94
N ILE A 197 -20.35 19.01 10.72
CA ILE A 197 -21.80 18.94 10.57
C ILE A 197 -22.40 19.74 11.73
N GLU A 198 -22.95 20.92 11.47
CA GLU A 198 -23.50 21.79 12.53
C GLU A 198 -24.89 21.33 13.02
N ASP A 199 -25.43 22.01 14.04
CA ASP A 199 -26.72 21.71 14.66
C ASP A 199 -27.87 21.61 13.64
N GLY A 200 -28.57 20.47 13.64
CA GLY A 200 -29.69 20.20 12.75
C GLY A 200 -29.33 20.13 11.26
N ALA A 201 -28.04 20.09 10.90
CA ALA A 201 -27.62 19.79 9.53
C ALA A 201 -27.78 18.29 9.24
N VAL A 202 -28.14 17.96 8.01
CA VAL A 202 -28.32 16.57 7.55
C VAL A 202 -27.21 16.26 6.54
N TYR A 203 -26.38 15.27 6.85
CA TYR A 203 -25.54 14.59 5.87
C TYR A 203 -26.26 13.30 5.47
N ASP A 204 -26.80 13.30 4.27
CA ASP A 204 -27.50 12.18 3.65
C ASP A 204 -26.50 11.42 2.78
N TYR A 205 -25.97 10.34 3.33
CA TYR A 205 -24.79 9.64 2.84
C TYR A 205 -25.11 8.43 1.92
N ASP A 206 -26.38 8.03 1.83
CA ASP A 206 -26.83 6.83 1.11
C ASP A 206 -25.95 5.60 1.45
N ASP A 207 -25.24 5.04 0.47
CA ASP A 207 -24.30 3.92 0.55
C ASP A 207 -22.86 4.35 0.21
N ASN A 208 -22.50 5.59 0.52
CA ASN A 208 -21.15 6.09 0.24
C ASN A 208 -20.09 5.71 1.29
N THR A 209 -18.82 5.80 0.91
CA THR A 209 -17.70 5.81 1.85
C THR A 209 -17.25 7.25 2.13
N THR A 210 -17.24 7.62 3.41
CA THR A 210 -16.61 8.85 3.89
C THR A 210 -15.14 8.60 4.23
N ILE A 211 -14.24 9.31 3.58
CA ILE A 211 -12.80 9.04 3.60
C ILE A 211 -12.07 10.25 4.17
N PHE A 212 -11.32 10.07 5.26
CA PHE A 212 -10.37 11.07 5.76
C PHE A 212 -8.98 10.75 5.21
N ASN A 213 -8.52 11.49 4.21
CA ASN A 213 -7.26 11.25 3.53
C ASN A 213 -6.36 12.50 3.53
N GLY A 214 -5.32 12.52 4.37
CA GLY A 214 -4.35 13.62 4.37
C GLY A 214 -3.35 13.55 5.52
N SER A 215 -2.28 14.34 5.46
CA SER A 215 -1.12 14.26 6.37
C SER A 215 -1.23 15.10 7.66
N GLN A 216 -2.33 15.83 7.85
CA GLN A 216 -2.54 16.70 9.02
C GLN A 216 -3.56 16.14 10.00
N ASN A 217 -3.43 16.49 11.28
CA ASN A 217 -4.47 16.18 12.26
C ASN A 217 -5.82 16.78 11.86
N ALA A 218 -6.88 16.02 12.10
CA ALA A 218 -8.23 16.23 11.61
C ALA A 218 -9.25 16.15 12.75
N THR A 219 -10.39 16.82 12.58
CA THR A 219 -11.54 16.72 13.48
C THR A 219 -12.81 16.43 12.70
N LEU A 220 -13.56 15.42 13.12
CA LEU A 220 -14.95 15.20 12.73
C LEU A 220 -15.85 15.78 13.83
N TYR A 221 -16.48 16.90 13.53
CA TYR A 221 -17.40 17.59 14.45
C TYR A 221 -18.85 17.33 14.07
N ILE A 222 -19.66 16.87 15.03
CA ILE A 222 -21.10 16.65 14.87
C ILE A 222 -21.87 17.48 15.91
N GLY A 223 -22.73 18.36 15.43
CA GLY A 223 -23.61 19.22 16.22
C GLY A 223 -24.84 18.49 16.78
N ASP A 224 -25.76 19.27 17.35
CA ASP A 224 -26.98 18.75 17.95
C ASP A 224 -27.96 18.19 16.90
N ILE A 225 -28.35 16.92 17.04
CA ILE A 225 -29.36 16.27 16.19
C ILE A 225 -30.76 16.60 16.72
N THR A 226 -31.36 17.70 16.25
CA THR A 226 -32.60 18.23 16.83
C THR A 226 -33.88 17.87 16.06
N ALA A 227 -33.78 17.59 14.76
CA ALA A 227 -34.93 17.41 13.87
C ALA A 227 -34.71 16.37 12.74
N ILE A 228 -33.67 15.55 12.83
CA ILE A 228 -33.33 14.53 11.82
C ILE A 228 -34.05 13.24 12.17
N THR A 229 -34.55 12.54 11.16
CA THR A 229 -35.22 11.23 11.29
C THR A 229 -34.67 10.27 10.22
N PRO A 230 -34.97 8.97 10.26
CA PRO A 230 -34.53 8.04 9.21
C PRO A 230 -35.07 8.41 7.83
N ALA A 231 -36.24 9.05 7.75
CA ALA A 231 -36.79 9.57 6.49
C ALA A 231 -36.04 10.80 5.94
N SER A 232 -35.09 11.36 6.71
CA SER A 232 -34.25 12.48 6.30
C SER A 232 -33.02 12.05 5.49
N VAL A 233 -32.72 10.74 5.43
CA VAL A 233 -31.59 10.17 4.67
C VAL A 233 -32.04 8.96 3.85
N GLY A 234 -31.33 8.63 2.76
CA GLY A 234 -31.64 7.49 1.88
C GLY A 234 -31.10 6.13 2.36
N TYR A 235 -30.59 6.07 3.59
CA TYR A 235 -30.04 4.87 4.19
C TYR A 235 -31.10 3.95 4.80
N THR A 236 -30.88 2.64 4.66
CA THR A 236 -31.58 1.63 5.45
C THR A 236 -30.71 1.22 6.63
N ASP A 237 -31.21 1.41 7.84
CA ASP A 237 -30.50 1.00 9.05
C ASP A 237 -30.29 -0.54 9.09
N PRO A 238 -29.08 -1.04 9.39
CA PRO A 238 -28.76 -2.46 9.47
C PRO A 238 -29.50 -3.15 10.62
N GLU A 239 -30.06 -2.41 11.58
CA GLU A 239 -30.95 -2.92 12.63
C GLU A 239 -32.40 -3.09 12.14
N GLY A 240 -32.71 -2.65 10.91
CA GLY A 240 -33.97 -2.89 10.22
C GLY A 240 -34.99 -1.74 10.31
N PRO A 241 -36.15 -1.90 9.66
CA PRO A 241 -37.17 -0.85 9.57
C PRO A 241 -37.78 -0.56 10.94
N GLY A 242 -37.72 0.71 11.36
CA GLY A 242 -38.27 1.21 12.63
C GLY A 242 -37.23 1.56 13.69
N PHE A 243 -35.94 1.27 13.45
CA PHE A 243 -34.85 1.82 14.26
C PHE A 243 -34.51 3.25 13.82
N ASP A 244 -34.22 4.12 14.78
CA ASP A 244 -33.90 5.53 14.54
C ASP A 244 -32.62 5.93 15.32
N PRO A 245 -31.43 5.91 14.68
CA PRO A 245 -30.20 6.32 15.34
C PRO A 245 -30.19 7.82 15.70
N TYR A 246 -30.96 8.65 14.99
CA TYR A 246 -31.02 10.09 15.22
C TYR A 246 -31.76 10.44 16.51
N ALA A 247 -32.75 9.62 16.92
CA ALA A 247 -33.42 9.75 18.21
C ALA A 247 -32.44 9.63 19.39
N ASP A 248 -31.36 8.86 19.22
CA ASP A 248 -30.30 8.71 20.20
C ASP A 248 -29.13 9.70 20.00
N TRP A 249 -29.25 10.66 19.09
CA TRP A 249 -28.21 11.63 18.73
C TRP A 249 -26.92 10.95 18.24
N GLU A 250 -27.07 9.92 17.42
CA GLU A 250 -25.98 9.20 16.76
C GLU A 250 -26.06 9.45 15.25
N HIS A 251 -24.93 9.81 14.65
CA HIS A 251 -24.87 10.07 13.22
C HIS A 251 -24.36 8.83 12.47
N PRO A 252 -25.22 8.17 11.68
CA PRO A 252 -24.80 7.06 10.86
C PRO A 252 -23.99 7.50 9.64
N PHE A 253 -23.10 6.62 9.20
CA PHE A 253 -22.34 6.61 7.96
C PHE A 253 -22.51 5.23 7.34
N TYR A 254 -22.38 5.10 6.01
CA TYR A 254 -22.27 3.79 5.37
C TYR A 254 -20.83 3.26 5.52
N GLY A 255 -19.90 3.65 4.64
CA GLY A 255 -18.48 3.30 4.75
C GLY A 255 -17.67 4.40 5.45
N PHE A 256 -16.62 4.03 6.18
CA PHE A 256 -15.76 4.99 6.88
C PHE A 256 -14.27 4.61 6.81
N THR A 257 -13.46 5.43 6.15
CA THR A 257 -12.03 5.18 5.97
C THR A 257 -11.19 6.30 6.59
N VAL A 258 -10.15 5.93 7.33
CA VAL A 258 -9.15 6.82 7.90
C VAL A 258 -7.78 6.44 7.32
N ASN A 259 -7.21 7.35 6.53
CA ASN A 259 -5.87 7.24 5.97
C ASN A 259 -5.09 8.53 6.29
N LYS A 260 -4.47 8.57 7.47
CA LYS A 260 -3.77 9.74 8.00
C LYS A 260 -2.26 9.48 8.00
N THR A 261 -1.63 9.74 6.86
CA THR A 261 -0.19 9.53 6.64
C THR A 261 0.67 10.35 7.60
N GLY A 262 1.91 9.90 7.83
CA GLY A 262 2.86 10.56 8.74
C GLY A 262 2.49 10.45 10.23
N GLY A 263 1.63 9.50 10.61
CA GLY A 263 1.18 9.30 11.98
C GLY A 263 0.14 10.32 12.46
N ALA A 264 -0.51 11.03 11.53
CA ALA A 264 -1.55 11.99 11.87
C ALA A 264 -2.81 11.33 12.45
N ARG A 265 -3.64 12.14 13.13
CA ARG A 265 -4.79 11.70 13.91
C ARG A 265 -6.10 12.31 13.42
N LEU A 266 -7.17 11.51 13.38
CA LEU A 266 -8.56 11.99 13.30
C LEU A 266 -9.19 11.97 14.70
N THR A 267 -9.77 13.08 15.15
CA THR A 267 -10.42 13.19 16.47
C THR A 267 -11.92 13.45 16.32
N LEU A 268 -12.75 12.77 17.12
CA LEU A 268 -14.20 13.02 17.17
C LEU A 268 -14.52 14.20 18.10
N ALA A 269 -15.52 15.01 17.73
CA ALA A 269 -15.97 16.15 18.53
C ALA A 269 -17.48 16.38 18.41
N SER A 270 -18.08 16.95 19.46
CA SER A 270 -19.49 17.37 19.46
C SER A 270 -19.68 18.68 20.24
N LYS A 271 -20.87 19.28 20.13
CA LYS A 271 -21.22 20.49 20.87
C LYS A 271 -21.36 20.21 22.37
N ASN A 272 -20.66 20.98 23.21
CA ASN A 272 -20.82 21.00 24.68
C ASN A 272 -21.10 19.62 25.33
N PRO A 273 -20.26 18.60 25.09
CA PRO A 273 -20.44 17.29 25.71
C PRO A 273 -20.40 17.41 27.23
N GLY A 274 -21.23 16.65 27.94
CA GLY A 274 -21.28 16.75 29.40
C GLY A 274 -22.11 15.67 30.08
N SER A 275 -22.11 15.71 31.41
CA SER A 275 -22.89 14.81 32.26
C SER A 275 -24.19 15.48 32.72
N THR A 276 -25.31 14.77 32.62
CA THR A 276 -26.56 15.17 33.31
C THR A 276 -26.75 14.44 34.64
N GLY A 277 -25.85 13.52 35.02
CA GLY A 277 -26.05 12.57 36.11
C GLY A 277 -27.22 11.59 35.91
N ASN A 278 -27.98 11.73 34.81
CA ASN A 278 -29.13 10.92 34.46
C ASN A 278 -28.74 9.93 33.34
N THR A 279 -28.79 8.63 33.64
CA THR A 279 -28.41 7.53 32.74
C THR A 279 -29.47 7.19 31.67
N THR A 280 -30.53 8.01 31.54
CA THR A 280 -31.62 7.78 30.58
C THR A 280 -31.74 8.85 29.49
N ALA A 281 -31.01 9.97 29.60
CA ALA A 281 -31.07 11.06 28.64
C ALA A 281 -29.86 11.02 27.69
N VAL A 282 -30.09 11.00 26.38
CA VAL A 282 -29.01 10.98 25.36
C VAL A 282 -28.30 12.34 25.17
N LYS A 283 -28.83 13.40 25.77
CA LYS A 283 -28.35 14.79 25.61
C LYS A 283 -28.31 15.58 26.92
N THR A 284 -27.52 16.65 26.95
CA THR A 284 -27.46 17.59 28.08
C THR A 284 -28.59 18.62 28.03
N ALA A 285 -28.85 19.30 29.16
CA ALA A 285 -29.88 20.34 29.26
C ALA A 285 -29.61 21.58 28.37
N GLY A 286 -28.34 21.82 28.01
CA GLY A 286 -27.91 22.95 27.18
C GLY A 286 -27.73 22.63 25.69
N GLY A 287 -28.07 21.41 25.26
CA GLY A 287 -27.62 20.86 23.98
C GLY A 287 -26.22 20.25 24.12
N GLY A 288 -25.96 19.21 23.34
CA GLY A 288 -24.76 18.38 23.41
C GLY A 288 -24.98 16.93 23.84
N LYS A 289 -24.10 16.04 23.38
CA LYS A 289 -24.15 14.59 23.67
C LYS A 289 -23.93 14.30 25.15
N ASN A 290 -24.75 13.42 25.73
CA ASN A 290 -24.51 12.91 27.09
C ASN A 290 -23.45 11.80 27.05
N ILE A 291 -22.24 12.11 27.51
CA ILE A 291 -21.10 11.18 27.50
C ILE A 291 -21.12 10.17 28.67
N TYR A 292 -22.06 10.31 29.60
CA TYR A 292 -22.26 9.38 30.73
C TYR A 292 -23.38 8.35 30.49
N ASP A 293 -24.19 8.52 29.44
CA ASP A 293 -25.17 7.50 29.03
C ASP A 293 -24.45 6.38 28.28
N TRP A 294 -24.96 5.14 28.37
CA TRP A 294 -24.42 3.99 27.64
C TRP A 294 -24.57 4.15 26.11
N ARG A 295 -25.45 5.07 25.67
CA ARG A 295 -25.64 5.53 24.29
C ARG A 295 -24.80 6.78 23.96
N SER A 296 -23.60 6.89 24.51
CA SER A 296 -22.57 7.88 24.15
C SER A 296 -22.08 7.78 22.68
N ASN A 297 -22.73 7.00 21.83
CA ASN A 297 -22.37 6.78 20.43
C ASN A 297 -22.50 8.10 19.65
N LEU A 298 -21.39 8.64 19.16
CA LEU A 298 -21.45 9.80 18.28
C LEU A 298 -21.72 9.37 16.84
N ILE A 299 -21.10 8.27 16.41
CA ILE A 299 -21.22 7.77 15.05
C ILE A 299 -21.52 6.26 14.99
N LYS A 300 -22.24 5.87 13.93
CA LYS A 300 -22.50 4.49 13.52
C LYS A 300 -21.94 4.29 12.13
N VAL A 301 -21.27 3.17 11.86
CA VAL A 301 -20.77 2.81 10.53
C VAL A 301 -21.47 1.52 10.11
N GLY A 302 -22.34 1.62 9.11
CA GLY A 302 -23.20 0.54 8.64
C GLY A 302 -22.52 -0.44 7.69
N GLY A 303 -21.60 0.05 6.88
CA GLY A 303 -20.71 -0.68 5.97
C GLY A 303 -19.28 -0.77 6.52
N PRO A 304 -18.26 -0.95 5.66
CA PRO A 304 -16.90 -1.27 6.11
C PRO A 304 -16.23 -0.09 6.81
N PHE A 305 -15.45 -0.40 7.85
CA PHE A 305 -14.57 0.54 8.55
C PHE A 305 -13.11 0.18 8.27
N THR A 306 -12.31 1.18 7.87
CA THR A 306 -10.91 0.96 7.51
C THR A 306 -10.02 2.03 8.13
N LEU A 307 -9.10 1.63 9.01
CA LEU A 307 -7.96 2.43 9.44
C LEU A 307 -6.70 1.93 8.72
N GLU A 308 -6.35 2.57 7.61
CA GLU A 308 -5.19 2.22 6.78
C GLU A 308 -3.88 2.74 7.38
N SER A 309 -3.89 3.96 7.91
CA SER A 309 -2.70 4.57 8.52
C SER A 309 -3.08 5.67 9.53
N GLY A 310 -2.17 5.94 10.46
CA GLY A 310 -2.35 6.94 11.50
C GLY A 310 -3.20 6.42 12.66
N SER A 311 -4.03 7.30 13.22
CA SER A 311 -4.87 6.96 14.38
C SER A 311 -6.25 7.61 14.32
N LEU A 312 -7.23 6.92 14.90
CA LEU A 312 -8.56 7.47 15.18
C LEU A 312 -8.72 7.62 16.70
N ASP A 313 -9.04 8.81 17.14
CA ASP A 313 -9.27 9.16 18.53
C ASP A 313 -10.75 9.49 18.75
N VAL A 314 -11.42 8.60 19.48
CA VAL A 314 -12.84 8.74 19.79
C VAL A 314 -13.11 9.76 20.89
N ASP A 315 -12.07 10.33 21.51
CA ASP A 315 -12.18 11.32 22.59
C ASP A 315 -13.17 10.87 23.68
N LEU A 316 -14.30 11.57 23.84
CA LEU A 316 -15.31 11.30 24.86
C LEU A 316 -16.44 10.36 24.39
N TYR A 317 -16.36 9.83 23.17
CA TYR A 317 -17.51 9.25 22.45
C TYR A 317 -17.34 7.77 22.11
N SER A 318 -18.45 7.12 21.75
CA SER A 318 -18.44 5.78 21.17
C SER A 318 -18.66 5.78 19.66
N ILE A 319 -18.18 4.71 19.01
CA ILE A 319 -18.46 4.35 17.62
C ILE A 319 -19.11 2.98 17.60
N ARG A 320 -20.15 2.76 16.78
CA ARG A 320 -20.68 1.41 16.49
C ARG A 320 -20.27 0.95 15.09
N LEU A 321 -19.67 -0.24 14.97
CA LEU A 321 -19.15 -0.81 13.71
C LEU A 321 -19.91 -2.08 13.31
N TYR A 322 -20.56 -2.07 12.15
CA TYR A 322 -21.47 -3.13 11.73
C TYR A 322 -20.87 -4.13 10.73
N ASP A 323 -19.97 -3.69 9.86
CA ASP A 323 -19.39 -4.50 8.76
C ASP A 323 -17.87 -4.66 8.88
N ASP A 324 -17.19 -5.28 7.92
CA ASP A 324 -15.74 -5.55 7.94
C ASP A 324 -14.88 -4.40 8.53
N ILE A 325 -13.93 -4.79 9.38
CA ILE A 325 -13.05 -3.85 10.10
C ILE A 325 -11.60 -4.14 9.71
N THR A 326 -10.91 -3.11 9.23
CA THR A 326 -9.45 -3.10 9.08
C THR A 326 -8.83 -2.13 10.07
N ASN A 327 -7.86 -2.57 10.87
CA ASN A 327 -7.09 -1.75 11.80
C ASN A 327 -5.58 -1.98 11.64
N LYS A 328 -4.91 -1.11 10.87
CA LYS A 328 -3.46 -1.13 10.69
C LYS A 328 -2.71 -0.15 11.61
N GLY A 329 -3.39 0.44 12.59
CA GLY A 329 -2.83 1.50 13.42
C GLY A 329 -3.37 1.51 14.84
N GLN A 330 -3.64 2.70 15.37
CA GLN A 330 -4.19 2.88 16.71
C GLN A 330 -5.64 3.33 16.64
N LEU A 331 -6.55 2.42 16.99
CA LEU A 331 -7.98 2.69 17.02
C LEU A 331 -8.41 3.01 18.46
N SER A 332 -8.80 4.26 18.70
CA SER A 332 -9.11 4.86 20.01
C SER A 332 -7.87 5.04 20.93
N LEU A 333 -7.26 6.23 20.94
CA LEU A 333 -6.06 6.55 21.72
C LEU A 333 -6.31 6.78 23.24
N ASP A 334 -7.38 7.48 23.62
CA ASP A 334 -7.57 7.97 25.00
C ASP A 334 -9.04 7.96 25.44
N ALA A 335 -9.66 6.78 25.47
CA ALA A 335 -11.08 6.65 25.81
C ALA A 335 -11.34 6.80 27.32
N ASN A 336 -11.39 8.06 27.75
CA ASN A 336 -11.89 8.48 29.05
C ASN A 336 -13.01 9.50 28.79
N PRO A 337 -14.27 9.25 29.18
CA PRO A 337 -14.73 8.27 30.17
C PRO A 337 -14.80 6.82 29.66
N SER A 338 -15.02 5.86 30.58
CA SER A 338 -15.24 4.43 30.29
C SER A 338 -16.31 4.14 29.23
N ASN A 339 -17.21 5.09 28.99
CA ASN A 339 -18.26 4.99 27.97
C ASN A 339 -17.79 5.41 26.57
N ALA A 340 -16.54 5.84 26.37
CA ALA A 340 -15.96 6.00 25.04
C ALA A 340 -15.46 4.62 24.58
N LEU A 341 -16.06 4.05 23.53
CA LEU A 341 -15.88 2.66 23.13
C LEU A 341 -15.98 2.50 21.61
N ILE A 342 -15.15 1.63 21.06
CA ILE A 342 -15.42 0.97 19.78
C ILE A 342 -16.36 -0.20 20.06
N LYS A 343 -17.57 -0.19 19.49
CA LYS A 343 -18.60 -1.19 19.77
C LYS A 343 -18.84 -2.06 18.55
N LEU A 344 -18.63 -3.36 18.71
CA LEU A 344 -19.00 -4.36 17.71
C LEU A 344 -20.50 -4.70 17.83
N ARG A 345 -21.12 -5.06 16.71
CA ARG A 345 -22.54 -5.47 16.64
C ARG A 345 -22.71 -6.96 17.00
N THR A 346 -23.89 -7.29 17.53
CA THR A 346 -24.43 -8.65 17.65
C THR A 346 -25.02 -9.12 16.34
N GLU A 347 -24.62 -10.28 15.83
CA GLU A 347 -25.29 -10.89 14.69
C GLU A 347 -26.37 -11.88 15.11
N SER A 348 -27.46 -11.91 14.34
CA SER A 348 -28.59 -12.82 14.58
C SER A 348 -28.32 -14.25 14.10
N LEU A 349 -27.32 -14.45 13.22
CA LEU A 349 -26.93 -15.75 12.69
C LEU A 349 -25.43 -15.99 12.96
N PRO A 350 -25.01 -17.24 13.24
CA PRO A 350 -23.60 -17.54 13.44
C PRO A 350 -22.79 -17.29 12.17
N SER A 351 -21.77 -16.44 12.26
CA SER A 351 -20.74 -16.19 11.24
C SER A 351 -19.39 -15.93 11.89
N THR A 352 -18.30 -16.07 11.14
CA THR A 352 -16.99 -15.55 11.54
C THR A 352 -16.78 -14.21 10.84
N ARG A 353 -16.42 -13.18 11.60
CA ARG A 353 -16.05 -11.86 11.08
C ARG A 353 -14.58 -11.65 11.38
N ILE A 354 -13.81 -11.46 10.31
CA ILE A 354 -12.37 -11.19 10.39
C ILE A 354 -12.19 -9.69 10.60
N ILE A 355 -11.43 -9.32 11.62
CA ILE A 355 -10.89 -7.99 11.82
C ILE A 355 -9.44 -8.04 11.36
N THR A 356 -9.17 -7.44 10.20
CA THR A 356 -7.84 -7.41 9.61
C THR A 356 -6.94 -6.47 10.42
N THR A 357 -5.92 -7.03 11.05
CA THR A 357 -4.91 -6.34 11.87
C THR A 357 -3.50 -6.64 11.38
N VAL A 358 -2.54 -5.80 11.76
CA VAL A 358 -1.09 -6.00 11.54
C VAL A 358 -0.36 -5.93 12.87
N ASP A 359 0.87 -6.42 12.93
CA ASP A 359 1.69 -6.30 14.13
C ASP A 359 1.82 -4.82 14.58
N GLY A 360 1.50 -4.58 15.85
CA GLY A 360 1.42 -3.23 16.43
C GLY A 360 0.05 -2.57 16.34
N ALA A 361 -0.94 -3.19 15.70
CA ALA A 361 -2.33 -2.75 15.75
C ALA A 361 -2.86 -2.76 17.19
N SER A 362 -3.56 -1.70 17.57
CA SER A 362 -4.08 -1.57 18.93
C SER A 362 -5.47 -0.95 18.99
N PHE A 363 -6.17 -1.29 20.07
CA PHE A 363 -7.46 -0.74 20.44
C PHE A 363 -7.35 -0.06 21.82
N GLY A 364 -7.94 1.12 21.97
CA GLY A 364 -8.15 1.72 23.29
C GLY A 364 -9.23 0.96 24.04
N ASN A 365 -10.45 1.49 24.01
CA ASN A 365 -11.61 0.84 24.61
C ASN A 365 -12.41 0.10 23.53
N LEU A 366 -12.48 -1.22 23.63
CA LEU A 366 -13.24 -2.09 22.74
C LEU A 366 -14.37 -2.75 23.52
N ARG A 367 -15.57 -2.79 22.95
CA ARG A 367 -16.70 -3.58 23.46
C ARG A 367 -16.98 -4.75 22.53
N LEU A 368 -16.88 -5.96 23.06
CA LEU A 368 -17.35 -7.17 22.42
C LEU A 368 -18.82 -7.40 22.76
N ASN A 369 -19.65 -7.49 21.72
CA ASN A 369 -21.01 -8.00 21.81
C ASN A 369 -21.38 -8.65 20.48
N SER A 370 -20.82 -9.83 20.16
CA SER A 370 -20.95 -10.46 18.84
C SER A 370 -22.11 -11.45 18.72
N GLY A 371 -22.81 -11.77 19.81
CA GLY A 371 -23.89 -12.74 19.78
C GLY A 371 -23.38 -14.14 19.47
N ALA A 372 -24.02 -14.82 18.52
CA ALA A 372 -23.58 -16.14 18.06
C ALA A 372 -22.32 -16.09 17.16
N SER A 373 -21.89 -14.91 16.70
CA SER A 373 -20.74 -14.79 15.80
C SER A 373 -19.40 -14.77 16.51
N ILE A 374 -18.35 -15.14 15.77
CA ILE A 374 -16.95 -15.14 16.20
C ILE A 374 -16.25 -13.94 15.58
N ILE A 375 -15.51 -13.19 16.38
CA ILE A 375 -14.62 -12.12 15.93
C ILE A 375 -13.21 -12.67 15.83
N GLU A 376 -12.57 -12.62 14.68
CA GLU A 376 -11.22 -13.14 14.48
C GLU A 376 -10.20 -12.01 14.26
N PHE A 377 -9.02 -12.09 14.86
CA PHE A 377 -7.90 -11.19 14.59
C PHE A 377 -6.82 -11.89 13.76
N THR A 378 -6.15 -11.14 12.87
CA THR A 378 -5.15 -11.69 11.94
C THR A 378 -3.70 -11.46 12.37
N SER A 379 -3.48 -10.88 13.56
CA SER A 379 -2.15 -10.60 14.12
C SER A 379 -2.21 -10.54 15.65
N ASP A 380 -1.06 -10.31 16.29
CA ASP A 380 -1.04 -9.92 17.70
C ASP A 380 -1.78 -8.59 17.89
N VAL A 381 -2.62 -8.50 18.93
CA VAL A 381 -3.46 -7.33 19.20
C VAL A 381 -3.33 -6.89 20.65
N TYR A 382 -3.14 -5.58 20.83
CA TYR A 382 -3.17 -4.93 22.14
C TYR A 382 -4.49 -4.17 22.35
N VAL A 383 -5.20 -4.45 23.44
CA VAL A 383 -6.44 -3.78 23.83
C VAL A 383 -6.30 -3.17 25.22
N LYS A 384 -6.39 -1.84 25.34
CA LYS A 384 -6.26 -1.18 26.64
C LYS A 384 -7.42 -1.52 27.59
N ARG A 385 -8.67 -1.48 27.12
CA ARG A 385 -9.83 -1.97 27.88
C ARG A 385 -10.77 -2.76 26.97
N LEU A 386 -11.04 -4.00 27.33
CA LEU A 386 -12.06 -4.83 26.70
C LEU A 386 -13.30 -4.90 27.60
N GLU A 387 -14.39 -4.26 27.19
CA GLU A 387 -15.72 -4.50 27.75
C GLU A 387 -16.33 -5.75 27.11
N TYR A 388 -16.53 -6.80 27.89
CA TYR A 388 -17.01 -8.09 27.43
C TYR A 388 -18.47 -8.31 27.82
N LYS A 389 -19.37 -8.42 26.83
CA LYS A 389 -20.81 -8.61 27.08
C LYS A 389 -21.37 -9.94 26.64
N HIS A 390 -21.11 -10.32 25.40
CA HIS A 390 -21.58 -11.59 24.85
C HIS A 390 -20.82 -11.92 23.56
N GLY A 391 -20.57 -13.20 23.31
CA GLY A 391 -20.01 -13.71 22.07
C GLY A 391 -18.55 -14.10 22.19
N ARG A 392 -17.81 -14.19 21.08
CA ARG A 392 -16.50 -14.86 21.04
C ARG A 392 -15.45 -14.10 20.27
N ILE A 393 -14.20 -14.21 20.73
CA ILE A 393 -13.02 -13.71 20.02
C ILE A 393 -12.11 -14.90 19.72
N ASN A 394 -11.80 -15.14 18.44
CA ASN A 394 -10.77 -16.06 17.99
C ASN A 394 -9.45 -15.31 17.79
N ILE A 395 -8.45 -15.69 18.55
CA ILE A 395 -7.09 -15.15 18.48
C ILE A 395 -6.14 -16.10 17.73
N GLY A 396 -6.60 -17.29 17.31
CA GLY A 396 -5.76 -18.25 16.60
C GLY A 396 -4.47 -18.57 17.37
N SER A 397 -3.32 -18.43 16.70
CA SER A 397 -1.98 -18.54 17.29
C SER A 397 -1.45 -17.23 17.89
N HIS A 398 -2.16 -16.11 17.71
CA HIS A 398 -1.73 -14.78 18.13
C HIS A 398 -1.90 -14.53 19.63
N ASN A 399 -1.25 -13.49 20.12
CA ASN A 399 -1.46 -12.96 21.45
C ASN A 399 -2.52 -11.87 21.48
N LEU A 400 -3.45 -11.96 22.42
CA LEU A 400 -4.31 -10.86 22.82
C LEU A 400 -3.87 -10.34 24.17
N THR A 401 -3.33 -9.12 24.19
CA THR A 401 -2.95 -8.43 25.43
C THR A 401 -4.05 -7.45 25.86
N ILE A 402 -4.46 -7.52 27.13
CA ILE A 402 -5.51 -6.67 27.70
C ILE A 402 -5.06 -6.03 29.02
N ASP A 403 -5.13 -4.69 29.12
CA ASP A 403 -4.84 -4.03 30.41
C ASP A 403 -6.02 -4.10 31.38
N THR A 404 -7.24 -3.91 30.88
CA THR A 404 -8.47 -3.96 31.67
C THR A 404 -9.52 -4.82 31.00
N LEU A 405 -9.78 -6.02 31.55
CA LEU A 405 -10.93 -6.84 31.18
C LEU A 405 -12.12 -6.46 32.05
N ASP A 406 -13.08 -5.74 31.47
CA ASP A 406 -14.30 -5.29 32.13
C ASP A 406 -15.47 -6.19 31.73
N VAL A 407 -16.00 -6.97 32.68
CA VAL A 407 -16.96 -8.04 32.41
C VAL A 407 -18.38 -7.55 32.73
N ASP A 408 -19.23 -7.41 31.71
CA ASP A 408 -20.64 -7.02 31.81
C ASP A 408 -21.56 -8.09 31.17
N LEU A 409 -21.40 -9.34 31.62
CA LEU A 409 -22.25 -10.47 31.24
C LEU A 409 -23.59 -10.36 31.97
N ASN A 410 -24.65 -10.00 31.27
CA ASN A 410 -25.98 -9.88 31.85
C ASN A 410 -26.81 -11.16 31.63
N THR A 411 -27.65 -11.51 32.61
CA THR A 411 -28.48 -12.73 32.56
C THR A 411 -29.59 -12.73 31.51
N ALA A 412 -29.80 -11.61 30.80
CA ALA A 412 -30.80 -11.49 29.76
C ALA A 412 -30.26 -11.96 28.39
N GLU A 413 -28.99 -11.66 28.09
CA GLU A 413 -28.28 -12.09 26.88
C GLU A 413 -27.53 -13.40 27.13
N VAL A 414 -26.90 -13.54 28.30
CA VAL A 414 -26.10 -14.70 28.70
C VAL A 414 -26.79 -15.39 29.87
N PRO A 415 -27.59 -16.46 29.66
CA PRO A 415 -28.46 -17.03 30.71
C PRO A 415 -27.77 -17.40 32.02
N THR A 416 -26.48 -17.76 31.97
CA THR A 416 -25.65 -18.10 33.14
C THR A 416 -25.16 -16.87 33.91
N GLY A 417 -25.12 -15.69 33.28
CA GLY A 417 -24.45 -14.49 33.81
C GLY A 417 -22.96 -14.68 34.07
N ASP A 418 -22.35 -15.70 33.45
CA ASP A 418 -20.95 -16.09 33.59
C ASP A 418 -20.47 -16.62 32.24
N PHE A 419 -19.17 -16.58 32.02
CA PHE A 419 -18.54 -17.02 30.77
C PHE A 419 -18.86 -18.51 30.48
N SER A 420 -18.87 -18.86 29.20
CA SER A 420 -19.39 -20.13 28.68
C SER A 420 -18.72 -20.49 27.35
N VAL A 421 -19.16 -21.56 26.68
CA VAL A 421 -18.67 -21.88 25.32
C VAL A 421 -19.25 -20.92 24.27
N GLU A 422 -20.32 -20.21 24.61
CA GLU A 422 -20.87 -19.09 23.86
C GLU A 422 -20.18 -17.77 24.18
N ASP A 423 -19.40 -17.71 25.27
CA ASP A 423 -18.73 -16.52 25.79
C ASP A 423 -17.28 -16.82 26.22
N MET A 424 -16.37 -16.87 25.24
CA MET A 424 -14.94 -17.10 25.49
C MET A 424 -14.00 -16.46 24.47
N ILE A 425 -12.72 -16.43 24.82
CA ILE A 425 -11.59 -16.13 23.93
C ILE A 425 -10.99 -17.46 23.49
N ILE A 426 -10.87 -17.68 22.19
CA ILE A 426 -10.54 -18.94 21.54
C ILE A 426 -9.12 -18.85 21.02
N SER A 427 -8.25 -19.79 21.39
CA SER A 427 -6.97 -19.99 20.70
C SER A 427 -7.01 -21.21 19.77
N ALA A 428 -5.98 -21.37 18.95
CA ALA A 428 -5.79 -22.54 18.10
C ALA A 428 -5.61 -23.83 18.93
N GLY A 429 -5.14 -23.69 20.17
CA GLY A 429 -5.01 -24.78 21.14
C GLY A 429 -3.64 -25.46 21.08
N ASN A 430 -2.61 -24.75 20.62
CA ASN A 430 -1.21 -25.18 20.64
C ASN A 430 -0.46 -24.52 21.80
N ALA A 431 0.64 -25.12 22.22
CA ALA A 431 1.46 -24.64 23.33
C ALA A 431 2.35 -23.43 22.95
N SER A 432 2.56 -23.23 21.64
CA SER A 432 3.25 -22.12 21.01
C SER A 432 2.39 -20.88 20.80
N ASP A 433 1.05 -21.01 20.89
CA ASP A 433 0.13 -19.88 20.74
C ASP A 433 0.49 -18.75 21.71
N GLY A 434 0.25 -17.50 21.29
CA GLY A 434 0.43 -16.31 22.11
C GLY A 434 -0.50 -16.27 23.33
N GLY A 435 -1.74 -16.74 23.19
CA GLY A 435 -2.73 -16.83 24.26
C GLY A 435 -3.28 -15.50 24.76
N LEU A 436 -3.89 -15.50 25.94
CA LEU A 436 -4.47 -14.30 26.55
C LEU A 436 -3.55 -13.76 27.65
N SER A 437 -3.04 -12.55 27.46
CA SER A 437 -2.27 -11.80 28.46
C SER A 437 -3.17 -10.79 29.16
N LEU A 438 -3.34 -10.92 30.48
CA LEU A 438 -4.06 -9.94 31.30
C LEU A 438 -3.08 -9.19 32.21
N TYR A 439 -3.19 -7.86 32.21
CA TYR A 439 -2.43 -7.01 33.13
C TYR A 439 -2.91 -7.21 34.58
N LEU A 440 -1.95 -7.24 35.49
CA LEU A 440 -2.17 -7.33 36.93
C LEU A 440 -1.47 -6.15 37.61
N PRO A 441 -2.24 -5.16 38.12
CA PRO A 441 -1.70 -4.06 38.91
C PRO A 441 -1.18 -4.51 40.29
N ALA A 442 -0.05 -3.96 40.74
CA ALA A 442 0.61 -4.20 42.02
C ALA A 442 -0.31 -3.97 43.24
N ASN A 443 -1.28 -3.08 43.10
CA ASN A 443 -2.23 -2.70 44.15
C ASN A 443 -3.54 -3.50 44.15
N THR A 444 -3.64 -4.59 43.36
CA THR A 444 -4.86 -5.42 43.29
C THR A 444 -5.27 -5.93 44.67
N ALA A 445 -6.58 -5.95 44.97
CA ALA A 445 -7.10 -6.31 46.29
C ALA A 445 -6.78 -7.77 46.67
N PHE A 446 -6.49 -8.03 47.95
CA PHE A 446 -6.49 -9.40 48.49
C PHE A 446 -7.87 -10.06 48.26
N ASN A 447 -7.88 -11.37 47.99
CA ASN A 447 -9.05 -12.17 47.60
C ASN A 447 -9.71 -11.80 46.25
N THR A 448 -9.02 -11.07 45.37
CA THR A 448 -9.50 -10.84 44.00
C THR A 448 -9.37 -12.13 43.17
N ASP A 449 -10.44 -12.52 42.48
CA ASP A 449 -10.44 -13.56 41.45
C ASP A 449 -10.20 -12.91 40.09
N ILE A 450 -9.17 -13.35 39.38
CA ILE A 450 -8.87 -12.99 37.99
C ILE A 450 -9.34 -14.15 37.13
N VAL A 451 -10.21 -13.88 36.18
CA VAL A 451 -10.79 -14.89 35.28
C VAL A 451 -10.16 -14.75 33.91
N PHE A 452 -9.65 -15.86 33.40
CA PHE A 452 -9.21 -16.03 32.03
C PHE A 452 -10.31 -16.83 31.30
N PRO A 453 -11.20 -16.17 30.54
CA PRO A 453 -12.35 -16.81 29.90
C PRO A 453 -11.93 -17.46 28.57
N LEU A 454 -11.03 -18.42 28.63
CA LEU A 454 -10.42 -19.01 27.44
C LEU A 454 -10.91 -20.43 27.16
N GLY A 455 -10.75 -20.79 25.89
CA GLY A 455 -11.11 -22.09 25.35
C GLY A 455 -10.55 -22.29 23.96
N ILE A 456 -11.13 -23.25 23.25
CA ILE A 456 -10.71 -23.66 21.92
C ILE A 456 -11.91 -24.02 21.04
N GLY A 457 -11.69 -24.09 19.73
CA GLY A 457 -12.64 -24.59 18.72
C GLY A 457 -13.39 -23.48 17.97
N ALA A 458 -13.51 -23.64 16.65
CA ALA A 458 -13.82 -22.55 15.72
C ALA A 458 -15.27 -22.49 15.20
N THR A 459 -16.14 -23.45 15.54
CA THR A 459 -17.49 -23.53 14.92
C THR A 459 -18.60 -22.96 15.80
N GLY A 460 -18.25 -22.53 17.02
CA GLY A 460 -19.19 -21.90 17.94
C GLY A 460 -20.31 -22.81 18.46
N LEU A 461 -20.19 -24.13 18.27
CA LEU A 461 -21.12 -25.12 18.77
C LEU A 461 -20.54 -25.81 20.01
N PRO A 462 -21.33 -25.99 21.09
CA PRO A 462 -20.86 -26.67 22.31
C PRO A 462 -20.29 -28.08 22.09
N ALA A 463 -20.70 -28.77 21.02
CA ALA A 463 -20.24 -30.12 20.71
C ALA A 463 -18.80 -30.19 20.16
N THR A 464 -18.27 -29.07 19.67
CA THR A 464 -16.99 -29.00 18.94
C THR A 464 -16.05 -27.90 19.46
N SER A 465 -16.52 -27.09 20.42
CA SER A 465 -15.74 -26.07 21.13
C SER A 465 -15.62 -26.44 22.60
N LYS A 466 -14.49 -26.11 23.24
CA LYS A 466 -14.26 -26.38 24.68
C LYS A 466 -14.02 -25.08 25.42
N TYR A 467 -14.88 -24.79 26.40
CA TYR A 467 -14.67 -23.70 27.34
C TYR A 467 -13.92 -24.23 28.57
N THR A 468 -12.68 -23.79 28.73
CA THR A 468 -11.71 -24.35 29.69
C THR A 468 -11.03 -23.23 30.48
N PRO A 469 -11.79 -22.42 31.23
CA PRO A 469 -11.28 -21.22 31.87
C PRO A 469 -10.26 -21.49 32.96
N VAL A 470 -9.48 -20.46 33.28
CA VAL A 470 -8.60 -20.44 34.46
C VAL A 470 -9.04 -19.31 35.39
N ARG A 471 -9.12 -19.61 36.70
CA ARG A 471 -9.35 -18.60 37.74
C ARG A 471 -8.18 -18.56 38.71
N ILE A 472 -7.54 -17.40 38.83
CA ILE A 472 -6.44 -17.14 39.77
C ILE A 472 -6.96 -16.24 40.88
N ARG A 473 -6.94 -16.71 42.12
CA ARG A 473 -7.25 -15.90 43.32
C ARG A 473 -5.97 -15.40 43.97
N LEU A 474 -5.86 -14.12 44.22
CA LEU A 474 -4.73 -13.55 44.97
C LEU A 474 -4.96 -13.67 46.49
N ASN A 475 -4.06 -14.37 47.19
CA ASN A 475 -4.11 -14.56 48.64
C ASN A 475 -3.01 -13.76 49.39
N LYS A 476 -2.32 -12.83 48.71
CA LYS A 476 -1.42 -11.85 49.32
C LYS A 476 -1.24 -10.67 48.36
N GLN A 477 -0.95 -9.49 48.90
CA GLN A 477 -0.94 -8.21 48.19
C GLN A 477 0.47 -7.65 47.89
N SER A 478 1.50 -8.51 47.85
CA SER A 478 2.91 -8.08 47.78
C SER A 478 3.54 -8.56 46.48
N PHE A 479 3.43 -7.76 45.42
CA PHE A 479 4.02 -7.97 44.08
C PHE A 479 4.01 -6.64 43.29
N ASP A 480 4.75 -6.55 42.18
CA ASP A 480 4.78 -5.37 41.29
C ASP A 480 3.81 -5.52 40.09
N ASP A 481 3.70 -4.51 39.23
CA ASP A 481 2.89 -4.60 38.01
C ASP A 481 3.46 -5.63 37.03
N GLY A 482 2.59 -6.35 36.31
CA GLY A 482 3.01 -7.29 35.28
C GLY A 482 1.84 -7.90 34.53
N TYR A 483 2.12 -8.81 33.59
CA TYR A 483 1.12 -9.55 32.85
C TYR A 483 1.19 -11.03 33.20
N ILE A 484 0.02 -11.66 33.28
CA ILE A 484 -0.10 -13.12 33.34
C ILE A 484 -0.69 -13.59 32.01
N THR A 485 -0.04 -14.55 31.38
CA THR A 485 -0.49 -15.12 30.11
C THR A 485 -0.91 -16.56 30.33
N ILE A 486 -2.09 -16.92 29.82
CA ILE A 486 -2.58 -18.30 29.83
C ILE A 486 -2.77 -18.76 28.39
N VAL A 487 -2.21 -19.92 28.08
CA VAL A 487 -2.37 -20.60 26.80
C VAL A 487 -3.05 -21.95 27.05
N PRO A 488 -4.32 -22.13 26.63
CA PRO A 488 -4.97 -23.43 26.70
C PRO A 488 -4.46 -24.34 25.58
N VAL A 489 -4.19 -25.61 25.88
CA VAL A 489 -3.65 -26.55 24.90
C VAL A 489 -4.55 -27.78 24.78
N ASN A 490 -5.06 -28.03 23.57
CA ASN A 490 -6.03 -29.09 23.28
C ASN A 490 -5.40 -30.48 23.06
N ARG A 491 -4.36 -30.78 23.81
CA ARG A 491 -3.59 -32.01 23.66
C ARG A 491 -3.15 -32.48 25.03
N ALA A 492 -2.83 -33.77 25.12
CA ALA A 492 -2.22 -34.29 26.33
C ALA A 492 -0.80 -33.74 26.49
N LEU A 493 -0.43 -33.44 27.74
CA LEU A 493 0.92 -33.00 28.06
C LEU A 493 1.89 -34.16 27.88
N ALA A 494 2.64 -34.17 26.76
CA ALA A 494 3.40 -35.33 26.34
C ALA A 494 4.58 -35.68 27.28
N ILE A 495 5.07 -34.70 28.05
CA ILE A 495 6.17 -34.81 29.02
C ILE A 495 5.78 -35.48 30.35
N LEU A 496 4.55 -36.01 30.49
CA LEU A 496 4.14 -36.74 31.70
C LEU A 496 4.86 -38.08 31.88
N ASN A 497 5.04 -38.51 33.14
CA ASN A 497 5.78 -39.74 33.43
C ASN A 497 5.04 -40.98 32.91
N GLY A 498 5.73 -41.81 32.10
CA GLY A 498 5.13 -42.99 31.49
C GLY A 498 4.02 -42.70 30.48
N GLY A 499 4.06 -41.53 29.82
CA GLY A 499 3.15 -41.14 28.74
C GLY A 499 1.81 -40.56 29.20
N THR A 500 0.90 -40.36 28.24
CA THR A 500 -0.32 -39.55 28.37
C THR A 500 -1.57 -40.30 28.84
N THR A 501 -1.50 -41.63 29.03
CA THR A 501 -2.59 -42.44 29.61
C THR A 501 -2.76 -42.13 31.10
N ASN A 502 -3.97 -42.28 31.66
CA ASN A 502 -4.31 -41.90 33.04
C ASN A 502 -3.96 -40.45 33.39
N ALA A 503 -4.13 -39.55 32.42
CA ALA A 503 -3.98 -38.11 32.58
C ALA A 503 -5.01 -37.39 31.71
N LEU A 504 -5.24 -36.11 31.98
CA LEU A 504 -6.05 -35.27 31.11
C LEU A 504 -5.36 -35.10 29.75
N GLN A 505 -6.16 -35.16 28.69
CA GLN A 505 -5.76 -34.84 27.32
C GLN A 505 -5.87 -33.32 27.06
N TYR A 506 -5.52 -32.54 28.08
CA TYR A 506 -5.62 -31.08 28.11
C TYR A 506 -4.66 -30.50 29.15
N TYR A 507 -4.10 -29.33 28.89
CA TYR A 507 -3.32 -28.58 29.88
C TYR A 507 -3.36 -27.06 29.62
N TRP A 508 -2.88 -26.30 30.59
CA TRP A 508 -2.75 -24.85 30.51
C TRP A 508 -1.31 -24.45 30.76
N ARG A 509 -0.72 -23.73 29.81
CA ARG A 509 0.59 -23.12 29.98
C ARG A 509 0.41 -21.74 30.59
N VAL A 510 1.07 -21.51 31.72
CA VAL A 510 1.03 -20.24 32.45
C VAL A 510 2.39 -19.56 32.30
N LYS A 511 2.39 -18.33 31.79
CA LYS A 511 3.58 -17.46 31.69
C LYS A 511 3.32 -16.16 32.44
N HIS A 512 4.38 -15.38 32.68
CA HIS A 512 4.24 -14.00 33.14
C HIS A 512 5.38 -13.12 32.65
N THR A 513 5.12 -11.82 32.48
CA THR A 513 6.12 -10.81 32.07
C THR A 513 5.94 -9.53 32.89
N GLY A 514 6.95 -8.65 32.91
CA GLY A 514 6.88 -7.36 33.62
C GLY A 514 7.13 -7.38 35.13
N PHE A 515 6.84 -8.49 35.83
CA PHE A 515 7.08 -8.59 37.28
C PHE A 515 8.57 -8.57 37.64
N THR A 516 8.96 -7.75 38.61
CA THR A 516 10.23 -7.91 39.35
C THR A 516 10.03 -8.77 40.60
N ALA A 517 8.93 -8.55 41.33
CA ALA A 517 8.41 -9.46 42.35
C ALA A 517 7.06 -10.06 41.91
N VAL A 518 6.98 -11.40 41.81
CA VAL A 518 5.75 -12.13 41.46
C VAL A 518 4.83 -12.32 42.67
N PRO A 519 3.51 -12.53 42.49
CA PRO A 519 2.60 -12.86 43.59
C PRO A 519 3.02 -14.13 44.35
N ASP A 520 3.41 -14.00 45.62
CA ASP A 520 3.89 -15.13 46.45
C ASP A 520 2.81 -16.15 46.87
N SER A 521 1.54 -15.79 46.77
CA SER A 521 0.43 -16.65 47.22
C SER A 521 -0.81 -16.42 46.36
N ILE A 522 -1.04 -17.35 45.45
CA ILE A 522 -2.19 -17.45 44.56
C ILE A 522 -2.87 -18.81 44.73
N ARG A 523 -4.16 -18.87 44.45
CA ARG A 523 -4.89 -20.13 44.27
C ARG A 523 -5.36 -20.24 42.85
N MET A 524 -4.96 -21.30 42.16
CA MET A 524 -5.39 -21.54 40.80
C MET A 524 -6.47 -22.61 40.73
N ARG A 525 -7.49 -22.36 39.90
CA ARG A 525 -8.55 -23.30 39.54
C ARG A 525 -8.63 -23.38 38.02
N LEU A 526 -8.74 -24.59 37.48
CA LEU A 526 -8.79 -24.86 36.04
C LEU A 526 -9.97 -25.80 35.78
N TRP A 527 -10.67 -25.63 34.66
CA TRP A 527 -11.87 -26.40 34.30
C TRP A 527 -11.63 -27.17 33.00
N TYR A 528 -11.90 -28.46 32.98
CA TYR A 528 -11.75 -29.34 31.81
C TYR A 528 -13.11 -29.93 31.40
N LEU A 529 -13.16 -30.62 30.27
CA LEU A 529 -14.34 -31.38 29.86
C LEU A 529 -14.16 -32.88 30.12
N GLU A 530 -15.28 -33.57 30.33
CA GLU A 530 -15.29 -35.03 30.55
C GLU A 530 -14.61 -35.79 29.41
N GLY A 531 -14.76 -35.29 28.17
CA GLY A 531 -14.13 -35.88 26.99
C GLY A 531 -12.59 -35.85 26.99
N ASP A 532 -11.98 -35.05 27.87
CA ASP A 532 -10.52 -34.96 28.02
C ASP A 532 -9.97 -35.97 29.04
N VAL A 533 -10.83 -36.67 29.76
CA VAL A 533 -10.43 -37.67 30.76
C VAL A 533 -10.04 -38.97 30.07
N ASN A 534 -8.76 -39.33 30.12
CA ASN A 534 -8.25 -40.61 29.64
C ASN A 534 -7.75 -41.50 30.78
N GLY A 535 -8.65 -42.16 31.51
CA GLY A 535 -8.29 -43.03 32.65
C GLY A 535 -9.36 -43.08 33.73
N THR A 536 -8.96 -43.43 34.97
CA THR A 536 -9.85 -43.41 36.14
C THR A 536 -9.72 -42.09 36.90
N GLU A 537 -10.59 -41.15 36.59
CA GLU A 537 -10.53 -39.76 37.08
C GLU A 537 -10.51 -39.60 38.61
N THR A 538 -11.18 -40.49 39.34
CA THR A 538 -11.19 -40.45 40.82
C THR A 538 -9.80 -40.60 41.44
N ASN A 539 -8.82 -41.07 40.67
CA ASN A 539 -7.43 -41.18 41.10
C ASN A 539 -6.59 -39.94 40.76
N TYR A 540 -7.12 -39.01 39.97
CA TYR A 540 -6.34 -37.88 39.47
C TYR A 540 -6.01 -36.90 40.59
N VAL A 541 -4.79 -36.37 40.53
CA VAL A 541 -4.32 -35.27 41.38
C VAL A 541 -3.97 -34.07 40.50
N PRO A 542 -4.06 -32.84 41.02
CA PRO A 542 -3.49 -31.67 40.33
C PRO A 542 -1.98 -31.86 40.21
N GLY A 543 -1.44 -31.57 39.04
CA GLY A 543 0.01 -31.58 38.86
C GLY A 543 0.47 -30.61 37.79
N ARG A 544 1.74 -30.25 37.87
CA ARG A 544 2.35 -29.25 37.01
C ARG A 544 3.76 -29.67 36.60
N ILE A 545 4.20 -29.15 35.46
CA ILE A 545 5.58 -29.27 35.00
C ILE A 545 6.21 -27.89 34.98
N LEU A 546 7.26 -27.72 35.78
CA LEU A 546 8.00 -26.46 35.88
C LEU A 546 8.85 -26.21 34.62
N SER A 547 9.35 -24.98 34.47
CA SER A 547 10.22 -24.60 33.36
C SER A 547 11.54 -25.39 33.28
N ASP A 548 11.98 -26.00 34.39
CA ASP A 548 13.14 -26.90 34.44
C ASP A 548 12.76 -28.39 34.20
N TYR A 549 11.53 -28.62 33.74
CA TYR A 549 10.88 -29.91 33.52
C TYR A 549 10.62 -30.75 34.78
N THR A 550 10.78 -30.19 35.98
CA THR A 550 10.41 -30.89 37.20
C THR A 550 8.91 -31.16 37.23
N ARG A 551 8.53 -32.42 37.45
CA ARG A 551 7.13 -32.84 37.59
C ARG A 551 6.73 -32.80 39.05
N GLU A 552 5.69 -32.06 39.37
CA GLU A 552 5.21 -31.88 40.73
C GLU A 552 3.71 -32.14 40.83
N ALA A 553 3.32 -33.08 41.68
CA ALA A 553 1.94 -33.14 42.17
C ALA A 553 1.71 -32.01 43.17
N ASP A 554 0.47 -31.56 43.30
CA ASP A 554 0.13 -30.64 44.39
C ASP A 554 0.47 -31.28 45.75
N PRO A 555 1.27 -30.61 46.59
CA PRO A 555 1.84 -31.23 47.78
C PRO A 555 0.83 -31.43 48.92
N LEU A 556 -0.36 -30.81 48.86
CA LEU A 556 -1.27 -30.72 49.99
C LEU A 556 -2.64 -31.35 49.74
N LEU A 557 -3.13 -31.33 48.50
CA LEU A 557 -4.51 -31.70 48.18
C LEU A 557 -4.69 -33.16 47.77
N GLY A 558 -3.68 -33.77 47.15
CA GLY A 558 -3.82 -35.10 46.54
C GLY A 558 -5.05 -35.18 45.62
N ALA A 559 -5.79 -36.30 45.66
CA ALA A 559 -6.97 -36.49 44.81
C ALA A 559 -8.14 -35.53 45.13
N ALA A 560 -8.17 -34.96 46.35
CA ALA A 560 -9.19 -33.96 46.71
C ALA A 560 -9.01 -32.63 45.96
N GLY A 561 -7.88 -32.44 45.28
CA GLY A 561 -7.65 -31.31 44.38
C GLY A 561 -8.36 -31.43 43.03
N VAL A 562 -8.85 -32.62 42.66
CA VAL A 562 -9.65 -32.85 41.45
C VAL A 562 -11.09 -33.13 41.83
N ASP A 563 -11.99 -32.26 41.39
CA ASP A 563 -13.43 -32.39 41.55
C ASP A 563 -14.01 -32.99 40.26
N ASN A 564 -14.15 -34.31 40.25
CA ASN A 564 -14.60 -35.10 39.09
C ASN A 564 -16.12 -35.06 38.86
N VAL A 565 -16.86 -34.28 39.67
CA VAL A 565 -18.28 -34.00 39.42
C VAL A 565 -18.43 -32.64 38.75
N ALA A 566 -17.58 -31.69 39.12
CA ALA A 566 -17.57 -30.34 38.56
C ALA A 566 -16.51 -30.13 37.47
N ASN A 567 -15.78 -31.17 37.09
CA ASN A 567 -14.65 -31.20 36.15
C ASN A 567 -13.67 -30.05 36.37
N ARG A 568 -13.18 -29.94 37.62
CA ARG A 568 -12.37 -28.81 38.08
C ARG A 568 -11.14 -29.27 38.86
N ILE A 569 -9.99 -28.74 38.47
CA ILE A 569 -8.70 -28.88 39.17
C ILE A 569 -8.51 -27.67 40.09
N ARG A 570 -8.03 -27.91 41.31
CA ARG A 570 -7.63 -26.87 42.27
C ARG A 570 -6.22 -27.15 42.76
N PHE A 571 -5.36 -26.15 42.69
CA PHE A 571 -4.05 -26.15 43.34
C PHE A 571 -4.12 -25.50 44.73
N SER A 572 -3.22 -25.92 45.61
CA SER A 572 -2.97 -25.30 46.91
C SER A 572 -2.38 -23.89 46.75
N ASP A 573 -2.46 -23.08 47.81
CA ASP A 573 -2.04 -21.68 47.75
C ASP A 573 -0.49 -21.60 47.69
N GLY A 574 0.07 -20.93 46.68
CA GLY A 574 1.53 -20.84 46.46
C GLY A 574 1.91 -19.74 45.47
N PRO A 575 3.21 -19.53 45.17
CA PRO A 575 3.64 -18.44 44.28
C PRO A 575 3.16 -18.64 42.83
N LEU A 576 2.90 -17.53 42.12
CA LEU A 576 2.71 -17.56 40.68
C LEU A 576 3.96 -18.15 40.02
N THR A 577 3.79 -19.29 39.38
CA THR A 577 4.89 -20.09 38.84
C THR A 577 4.64 -20.35 37.35
N ILE A 578 5.65 -20.06 36.52
CA ILE A 578 5.65 -20.45 35.11
C ILE A 578 5.72 -21.97 35.03
N ALA A 579 4.66 -22.58 34.50
CA ALA A 579 4.53 -24.04 34.42
C ALA A 579 3.39 -24.44 33.49
N ASP A 580 3.41 -25.71 33.07
CA ASP A 580 2.32 -26.38 32.37
C ASP A 580 1.47 -27.16 33.40
N TYR A 581 0.22 -26.78 33.58
CA TYR A 581 -0.68 -27.32 34.61
C TYR A 581 -1.71 -28.29 34.02
N THR A 582 -1.92 -29.43 34.67
CA THR A 582 -2.86 -30.48 34.25
C THR A 582 -3.31 -31.35 35.46
N ALA A 583 -3.95 -32.49 35.20
CA ALA A 583 -4.26 -33.50 36.21
C ALA A 583 -4.09 -34.93 35.67
N GLY A 584 -3.81 -35.88 36.57
CA GLY A 584 -3.60 -37.29 36.24
C GLY A 584 -3.23 -38.12 37.47
N ASP A 585 -3.00 -39.43 37.29
CA ASP A 585 -2.56 -40.30 38.39
C ASP A 585 -1.31 -39.72 39.10
N PRO A 586 -1.15 -39.86 40.43
CA PRO A 586 -0.01 -39.31 41.17
C PRO A 586 1.36 -39.70 40.59
N SER A 587 1.46 -40.91 40.02
CA SER A 587 2.70 -41.40 39.38
C SER A 587 3.12 -40.62 38.14
N LYS A 588 2.21 -39.81 37.55
CA LYS A 588 2.49 -38.94 36.40
C LYS A 588 3.35 -37.74 36.77
N PHE A 589 3.34 -37.35 38.04
CA PHE A 589 3.99 -36.15 38.55
C PHE A 589 5.15 -36.45 39.50
N THR A 590 5.91 -37.50 39.20
CA THR A 590 7.10 -37.87 39.95
C THR A 590 8.36 -37.75 39.10
N GLY A 591 9.39 -37.13 39.66
CA GLY A 591 10.70 -36.96 38.99
C GLY A 591 10.65 -35.92 37.89
N SER A 592 11.56 -36.03 36.94
CA SER A 592 11.66 -35.20 35.74
C SER A 592 11.68 -36.11 34.50
N PRO A 593 11.31 -35.64 33.30
CA PRO A 593 11.51 -36.42 32.09
C PRO A 593 12.99 -36.74 31.91
N ASN A 594 13.26 -37.89 31.29
CA ASN A 594 14.60 -38.17 30.84
C ASN A 594 14.89 -37.24 29.65
N ILE A 595 15.94 -36.44 29.77
CA ILE A 595 16.42 -35.61 28.67
C ILE A 595 17.59 -36.32 28.02
N TYR A 596 17.42 -36.65 26.74
CA TYR A 596 18.42 -37.31 25.92
C TYR A 596 19.08 -36.27 25.02
N TYR A 597 20.40 -36.11 25.15
CA TYR A 597 21.18 -35.29 24.24
C TYR A 597 21.77 -36.18 23.17
N SER A 598 21.59 -35.80 21.90
CA SER A 598 22.34 -36.40 20.80
C SER A 598 23.84 -36.22 21.05
N ARG A 599 24.64 -37.24 20.75
CA ARG A 599 26.10 -37.20 20.82
C ARG A 599 26.70 -37.52 19.47
N GLY A 600 27.89 -36.97 19.19
CA GLY A 600 28.64 -37.28 17.98
C GLY A 600 28.96 -38.78 17.90
N TYR A 601 28.13 -39.53 17.18
CA TYR A 601 28.24 -40.96 16.97
C TYR A 601 27.97 -41.28 15.50
N ASP A 602 29.01 -41.67 14.77
CA ASP A 602 28.87 -42.18 13.40
C ASP A 602 28.70 -43.71 13.47
N PHE A 603 27.48 -44.17 13.20
CA PHE A 603 27.21 -45.60 13.07
C PHE A 603 27.31 -46.00 11.60
N ASN A 604 28.17 -46.97 11.25
CA ASN A 604 28.26 -47.55 9.89
C ASN A 604 28.42 -46.53 8.73
N ASN A 605 29.11 -45.42 8.95
CA ASN A 605 29.25 -44.31 7.98
C ASN A 605 27.95 -43.57 7.63
N GLU A 606 26.92 -43.63 8.48
CA GLU A 606 25.72 -42.77 8.35
C GLU A 606 25.86 -41.53 9.25
N ASP A 607 25.62 -40.34 8.69
CA ASP A 607 25.79 -39.03 9.38
C ASP A 607 24.59 -38.65 10.29
N ASP A 608 23.49 -39.39 10.19
CA ASP A 608 22.25 -39.27 10.97
C ASP A 608 21.80 -40.65 11.48
N PRO A 609 22.37 -41.15 12.61
CA PRO A 609 22.02 -42.46 13.16
C PRO A 609 20.51 -42.60 13.41
N TYR A 610 20.00 -43.84 13.26
CA TYR A 610 18.59 -44.11 13.56
C TYR A 610 18.25 -43.77 15.01
N TRP A 611 17.05 -43.25 15.24
CA TRP A 611 16.51 -42.87 16.55
C TRP A 611 16.75 -43.94 17.62
N THR A 612 16.59 -45.22 17.27
CA THR A 612 16.72 -46.38 18.17
C THR A 612 18.17 -46.78 18.48
N VAL A 613 19.18 -46.15 17.86
CA VAL A 613 20.59 -46.43 18.14
C VAL A 613 20.95 -45.79 19.48
N THR A 614 20.98 -46.61 20.54
CA THR A 614 21.21 -46.16 21.92
C THR A 614 22.55 -45.47 22.17
N ASN A 615 23.53 -45.68 21.30
CA ASN A 615 24.84 -45.03 21.38
C ASN A 615 24.86 -43.62 20.78
N ALA A 616 23.83 -43.23 20.03
CA ALA A 616 23.66 -41.88 19.49
C ALA A 616 23.17 -40.88 20.55
N TRP A 617 22.83 -41.38 21.76
CA TRP A 617 22.28 -40.58 22.84
C TRP A 617 23.14 -40.67 24.11
N THR A 618 23.19 -39.57 24.85
CA THR A 618 23.57 -39.53 26.27
C THR A 618 22.39 -39.03 27.09
N LEU A 619 22.26 -39.51 28.32
CA LEU A 619 21.19 -39.13 29.22
C LEU A 619 21.66 -37.98 30.13
N GLN A 620 20.80 -37.00 30.42
CA GLN A 620 21.14 -35.87 31.29
C GLN A 620 21.74 -36.32 32.64
N SER A 621 21.15 -37.35 33.26
CA SER A 621 21.61 -37.87 34.55
C SER A 621 22.99 -38.54 34.50
N MET A 622 23.53 -38.77 33.31
CA MET A 622 24.83 -39.39 33.06
C MET A 622 25.86 -38.39 32.52
N LEU A 623 25.51 -37.12 32.32
CA LEU A 623 26.42 -36.12 31.78
C LEU A 623 27.66 -35.98 32.67
N ASN A 624 28.83 -36.15 32.05
CA ASN A 624 30.10 -35.77 32.65
C ASN A 624 30.23 -34.25 32.53
N SER A 625 30.25 -33.56 33.68
CA SER A 625 30.36 -32.10 33.76
C SER A 625 31.65 -31.51 33.18
N SER A 626 32.62 -32.35 32.82
CA SER A 626 33.86 -31.92 32.15
C SER A 626 33.69 -31.67 30.65
N TYR A 627 32.56 -32.08 30.06
CA TYR A 627 32.28 -31.96 28.63
C TYR A 627 30.88 -31.36 28.40
N SER A 628 30.67 -30.69 27.26
CA SER A 628 29.34 -30.21 26.87
C SER A 628 28.33 -31.36 26.65
N PRO A 629 27.01 -31.10 26.74
CA PRO A 629 25.98 -32.14 26.65
C PRO A 629 26.00 -32.97 25.35
N HIS A 630 26.42 -32.37 24.24
CA HIS A 630 26.49 -33.00 22.92
C HIS A 630 27.87 -33.62 22.59
N ASP A 631 28.83 -33.59 23.51
CA ASP A 631 30.19 -34.09 23.28
C ASP A 631 30.22 -35.62 23.10
N SER A 632 31.02 -36.09 22.14
CA SER A 632 31.16 -37.52 21.85
C SER A 632 31.77 -38.34 22.98
N ARG A 633 32.40 -37.73 23.98
CA ARG A 633 32.95 -38.42 25.16
C ARG A 633 31.92 -38.63 26.26
N GLN A 634 30.72 -38.04 26.13
CA GLN A 634 29.62 -38.31 27.05
C GLN A 634 29.31 -39.82 27.05
N PRO A 635 28.93 -40.41 28.19
CA PRO A 635 28.62 -41.84 28.25
C PRO A 635 27.38 -42.19 27.42
N ALA A 636 27.34 -43.38 26.82
CA ALA A 636 26.19 -43.81 26.02
C ALA A 636 25.00 -44.09 26.94
N ALA A 637 23.81 -43.60 26.61
CA ALA A 637 22.62 -43.79 27.43
C ALA A 637 22.19 -45.26 27.56
N GLY A 638 22.59 -46.12 26.60
CA GLY A 638 22.17 -47.53 26.56
C GLY A 638 20.67 -47.72 26.29
N SER A 639 19.97 -46.62 26.01
CA SER A 639 18.56 -46.49 25.64
C SER A 639 18.41 -45.32 24.66
N TYR A 640 17.20 -45.07 24.18
CA TYR A 640 16.86 -43.96 23.28
C TYR A 640 15.60 -43.25 23.80
N PRO A 641 15.32 -42.00 23.38
CA PRO A 641 14.14 -41.30 23.87
C PRO A 641 12.86 -42.03 23.46
N VAL A 642 11.95 -42.21 24.41
CA VAL A 642 10.61 -42.80 24.21
C VAL A 642 9.52 -41.85 24.69
N ALA A 643 8.26 -42.29 24.65
CA ALA A 643 7.12 -41.51 25.14
C ALA A 643 7.36 -40.97 26.57
N GLY A 644 7.19 -39.66 26.76
CA GLY A 644 7.46 -38.98 28.04
C GLY A 644 8.85 -38.39 28.19
N ASP A 645 9.78 -38.67 27.25
CA ASP A 645 11.16 -38.19 27.27
C ASP A 645 11.38 -37.02 26.30
N ILE A 646 12.43 -36.23 26.54
CA ILE A 646 12.81 -35.09 25.68
C ILE A 646 14.02 -35.49 24.84
N ALA A 647 13.93 -35.28 23.53
CA ALA A 647 15.02 -35.49 22.60
C ALA A 647 15.66 -34.16 22.22
N VAL A 648 16.88 -33.92 22.69
CA VAL A 648 17.64 -32.70 22.37
C VAL A 648 18.66 -33.02 21.28
N ILE A 649 18.45 -32.47 20.09
CA ILE A 649 19.33 -32.64 18.94
C ILE A 649 20.20 -31.39 18.82
N GLY A 650 21.53 -31.56 18.85
CA GLY A 650 22.46 -30.44 18.87
C GLY A 650 23.54 -30.55 17.83
N TYR A 651 24.76 -30.15 18.19
CA TYR A 651 25.90 -30.09 17.29
C TYR A 651 27.19 -30.48 18.03
N VAL A 652 28.26 -30.77 17.30
CA VAL A 652 29.55 -31.17 17.86
C VAL A 652 30.19 -30.00 18.61
N PRO A 653 30.43 -30.08 19.93
CA PRO A 653 31.02 -28.96 20.68
C PRO A 653 32.46 -28.63 20.26
N TRP A 654 32.88 -27.36 20.44
CA TRP A 654 34.19 -26.87 20.02
C TRP A 654 35.37 -27.43 20.83
N GLU A 655 35.10 -28.04 21.97
CA GLU A 655 36.06 -28.66 22.87
C GLU A 655 36.19 -30.19 22.68
N ASP A 656 35.41 -30.79 21.77
CA ASP A 656 35.44 -32.24 21.52
C ASP A 656 36.73 -32.64 20.75
N PRO A 657 37.66 -33.41 21.34
CA PRO A 657 38.93 -33.80 20.71
C PRO A 657 38.80 -35.03 19.81
N ASN A 658 37.71 -35.79 19.88
CA ASN A 658 37.50 -36.95 19.02
C ASN A 658 37.03 -36.53 17.63
N TYR A 659 36.38 -35.37 17.55
CA TYR A 659 35.79 -34.82 16.33
C TYR A 659 36.36 -33.46 15.94
N VAL A 660 37.68 -33.26 16.07
CA VAL A 660 38.33 -31.96 15.79
C VAL A 660 37.95 -31.36 14.43
N ALA A 661 37.86 -32.20 13.38
CA ALA A 661 37.50 -31.76 12.04
C ALA A 661 36.03 -31.37 11.88
N ARG A 662 35.15 -31.82 12.80
CA ARG A 662 33.70 -31.66 12.73
C ARG A 662 33.13 -30.74 13.80
N ARG A 663 33.99 -30.07 14.58
CA ARG A 663 33.56 -29.14 15.63
C ARG A 663 32.68 -28.04 15.07
N GLY A 664 31.52 -27.83 15.67
CA GLY A 664 30.51 -26.89 15.22
C GLY A 664 29.65 -27.39 14.05
N GLU A 665 29.73 -28.68 13.66
CA GLU A 665 28.80 -29.29 12.70
C GLU A 665 27.59 -29.90 13.39
N PRO A 666 26.41 -29.91 12.73
CA PRO A 666 25.18 -30.41 13.32
C PRO A 666 25.16 -31.93 13.53
N HIS A 667 24.46 -32.38 14.57
CA HIS A 667 24.01 -33.76 14.70
C HIS A 667 22.75 -34.01 13.85
N GLY A 668 22.53 -35.27 13.52
CA GLY A 668 21.34 -35.73 12.81
C GLY A 668 20.80 -36.97 13.50
N ILE A 669 19.47 -37.12 13.54
CA ILE A 669 18.79 -38.31 14.03
C ILE A 669 17.71 -38.70 13.03
N ARG A 670 17.66 -39.98 12.65
CA ARG A 670 16.70 -40.48 11.64
C ARG A 670 15.61 -41.39 12.21
N ILE A 671 14.36 -41.11 11.88
CA ILE A 671 13.21 -42.01 11.98
C ILE A 671 13.01 -42.64 10.60
N ASN A 672 13.13 -43.96 10.46
CA ASN A 672 13.10 -44.61 9.16
C ASN A 672 12.01 -45.67 9.07
N ASN A 673 10.98 -45.39 8.27
CA ASN A 673 9.88 -46.27 7.92
C ASN A 673 9.23 -46.95 9.14
N ASN A 674 9.17 -46.21 10.25
CA ASN A 674 8.56 -46.61 11.50
C ASN A 674 8.05 -45.39 12.27
N THR A 675 7.26 -45.64 13.30
CA THR A 675 6.80 -44.62 14.22
C THR A 675 7.73 -44.54 15.42
N GLN A 676 8.25 -43.35 15.73
CA GLN A 676 8.90 -43.06 17.01
C GLN A 676 8.05 -42.09 17.80
N GLN A 677 8.25 -42.11 19.12
CA GLN A 677 7.51 -41.24 20.02
C GLN A 677 8.45 -40.63 21.04
N CYS A 678 8.28 -39.34 21.31
CA CYS A 678 8.86 -38.64 22.44
C CYS A 678 7.84 -37.62 22.97
N ALA A 679 8.19 -36.93 24.03
CA ALA A 679 7.40 -35.81 24.49
C ALA A 679 7.64 -34.56 23.64
N GLU A 680 8.91 -34.21 23.47
CA GLU A 680 9.33 -33.01 22.74
C GLU A 680 10.64 -33.28 21.99
N VAL A 681 10.78 -32.64 20.83
CA VAL A 681 12.06 -32.49 20.15
C VAL A 681 12.52 -31.05 20.31
N VAL A 682 13.74 -30.88 20.83
CA VAL A 682 14.33 -29.55 21.03
C VAL A 682 15.65 -29.50 20.26
N PHE A 683 15.81 -28.48 19.42
CA PHE A 683 17.06 -28.23 18.74
C PHE A 683 17.92 -27.23 19.52
N THR A 684 19.21 -27.55 19.66
CA THR A 684 20.19 -26.64 20.28
C THR A 684 20.78 -25.73 19.21
N GLN A 685 20.53 -24.41 19.32
CA GLN A 685 21.11 -23.40 18.42
C GLN A 685 22.62 -23.61 18.22
N MET A 686 23.05 -23.55 16.97
CA MET A 686 24.46 -23.70 16.62
C MET A 686 25.23 -22.41 16.88
N LEU A 687 26.31 -22.50 17.66
CA LEU A 687 27.19 -21.37 17.98
C LEU A 687 28.59 -21.55 17.42
N ASP A 688 29.21 -20.45 17.00
CA ASP A 688 30.62 -20.39 16.61
C ASP A 688 31.53 -20.57 17.83
N ALA A 689 32.84 -20.59 17.62
CA ALA A 689 33.80 -20.74 18.72
C ALA A 689 33.79 -19.54 19.71
N GLY A 690 33.19 -18.41 19.32
CA GLY A 690 32.99 -17.22 20.15
C GLY A 690 31.65 -17.17 20.87
N GLY A 691 30.76 -18.13 20.64
CA GLY A 691 29.43 -18.19 21.24
C GLY A 691 28.35 -17.39 20.50
N ASN A 692 28.58 -16.98 19.25
CA ASN A 692 27.59 -16.29 18.43
C ASN A 692 26.83 -17.28 17.53
N PRO A 693 25.56 -17.02 17.18
CA PRO A 693 24.81 -17.81 16.20
C PRO A 693 25.58 -17.99 14.89
N THR A 694 25.55 -19.20 14.33
CA THR A 694 26.28 -19.53 13.10
C THR A 694 25.43 -19.41 11.85
N ALA A 695 26.02 -18.95 10.75
CA ALA A 695 25.46 -19.13 9.41
C ALA A 695 25.24 -20.62 9.06
N ARG A 696 24.58 -20.89 7.92
CA ARG A 696 24.34 -22.25 7.41
C ARG A 696 25.65 -23.05 7.30
N ARG A 697 25.76 -24.19 8.00
CA ARG A 697 26.97 -25.02 8.03
C ARG A 697 26.67 -26.49 7.81
N TYR A 698 27.08 -27.00 6.65
CA TYR A 698 26.79 -28.36 6.19
C TYR A 698 27.68 -29.42 6.85
N ARG A 699 27.07 -30.42 7.47
CA ARG A 699 27.70 -31.73 7.71
C ARG A 699 27.48 -32.65 6.53
N THR A 700 26.23 -32.73 6.09
CA THR A 700 25.84 -33.27 4.78
C THR A 700 24.95 -32.26 4.08
N ASN A 701 24.69 -32.52 2.81
CA ASN A 701 23.78 -31.79 1.95
C ASN A 701 22.51 -31.30 2.69
N TYR A 702 21.66 -32.20 3.16
CA TYR A 702 20.42 -31.83 3.89
C TYR A 702 20.57 -31.80 5.42
N GLN A 703 21.79 -31.59 5.93
CA GLN A 703 22.06 -31.53 7.37
C GLN A 703 23.00 -30.38 7.65
N PHE A 704 22.42 -29.19 7.82
CA PHE A 704 23.15 -27.93 8.05
C PHE A 704 22.71 -27.16 9.30
N ARG A 705 21.75 -27.74 10.02
CA ARG A 705 21.28 -27.41 11.36
C ARG A 705 21.08 -28.73 12.11
N PRO A 706 20.99 -28.74 13.45
CA PRO A 706 20.62 -29.94 14.18
C PRO A 706 19.35 -30.54 13.55
N THR A 707 19.43 -31.78 13.09
CA THR A 707 18.46 -32.33 12.13
C THR A 707 17.67 -33.50 12.71
N LEU A 708 16.35 -33.41 12.63
CA LEU A 708 15.45 -34.55 12.67
C LEU A 708 15.10 -34.96 11.24
N CYS A 709 15.46 -36.17 10.84
CA CYS A 709 15.11 -36.74 9.54
C CYS A 709 13.99 -37.77 9.72
N ILE A 710 12.84 -37.58 9.08
CA ILE A 710 11.75 -38.56 9.00
C ILE A 710 11.75 -39.10 7.58
N SER A 711 11.96 -40.41 7.41
CA SER A 711 12.14 -41.03 6.11
C SER A 711 11.24 -42.23 5.85
N GLY A 712 10.80 -42.37 4.59
CA GLY A 712 9.99 -43.47 4.07
C GLY A 712 8.50 -43.36 4.43
N ASN A 713 7.64 -44.00 3.63
CA ASN A 713 6.17 -43.84 3.69
C ASN A 713 5.52 -44.09 5.06
N ASN A 714 6.11 -44.91 5.94
CA ASN A 714 5.58 -45.14 7.30
C ASN A 714 6.36 -44.40 8.40
N GLY A 715 7.29 -43.52 8.03
CA GLY A 715 8.03 -42.67 8.96
C GLY A 715 7.08 -41.69 9.64
N GLN A 716 6.98 -41.77 10.96
CA GLN A 716 6.09 -40.90 11.75
C GLN A 716 6.79 -40.51 13.06
N LEU A 717 6.66 -39.24 13.44
CA LEU A 717 6.98 -38.78 14.79
C LEU A 717 5.67 -38.49 15.53
N ILE A 718 5.51 -39.09 16.71
CA ILE A 718 4.50 -38.67 17.67
C ILE A 718 5.23 -37.84 18.73
N ALA A 719 4.99 -36.53 18.74
CA ALA A 719 5.53 -35.60 19.72
C ALA A 719 4.50 -34.53 20.07
N GLY A 720 4.60 -33.93 21.25
CA GLY A 720 3.79 -32.79 21.64
C GLY A 720 4.20 -31.53 20.87
N SER A 721 5.52 -31.29 20.78
CA SER A 721 6.07 -30.11 20.10
C SER A 721 7.47 -30.34 19.52
N ILE A 722 7.83 -29.48 18.56
CA ILE A 722 9.18 -29.29 18.04
C ILE A 722 9.55 -27.82 18.28
N ASN A 723 10.70 -27.57 18.92
CA ASN A 723 11.13 -26.22 19.30
C ASN A 723 12.64 -26.01 19.06
N GLY A 724 13.07 -24.74 19.08
CA GLY A 724 14.47 -24.32 18.96
C GLY A 724 14.98 -24.31 17.52
N GLU A 725 16.12 -23.65 17.31
CA GLU A 725 16.71 -23.47 15.98
C GLU A 725 17.26 -24.80 15.42
N GLY A 726 16.58 -25.35 14.41
CA GLY A 726 16.95 -26.66 13.84
C GLY A 726 16.33 -26.97 12.49
N LEU A 727 16.36 -28.23 12.10
CA LEU A 727 15.88 -28.68 10.79
C LEU A 727 15.05 -29.96 10.90
N VAL A 728 13.84 -29.92 10.34
CA VAL A 728 12.98 -31.08 10.14
C VAL A 728 13.03 -31.47 8.67
N ARG A 729 13.66 -32.60 8.36
CA ARG A 729 13.78 -33.15 7.01
C ARG A 729 12.76 -34.26 6.80
N LEU A 730 11.92 -34.09 5.80
CA LEU A 730 10.92 -35.06 5.35
C LEU A 730 11.42 -35.72 4.07
N ARG A 731 11.92 -36.95 4.19
CA ARG A 731 12.60 -37.68 3.12
C ARG A 731 11.73 -38.80 2.59
N ASP A 732 11.04 -38.57 1.47
CA ASP A 732 10.01 -39.49 0.95
C ASP A 732 9.00 -39.90 2.04
N ALA A 733 8.61 -38.92 2.84
CA ALA A 733 7.72 -39.10 3.99
C ALA A 733 6.75 -37.93 4.05
N GLU A 734 5.50 -38.25 4.39
CA GLU A 734 4.46 -37.27 4.66
C GLU A 734 3.92 -37.56 6.07
N PRO A 735 4.70 -37.28 7.12
CA PRO A 735 4.20 -37.41 8.47
C PRO A 735 3.06 -36.43 8.70
N ASP A 736 2.13 -36.81 9.56
CA ASP A 736 1.10 -35.88 10.00
C ASP A 736 1.71 -34.85 10.97
N LEU A 737 2.23 -33.74 10.42
CA LEU A 737 2.77 -32.63 11.19
C LEU A 737 1.66 -31.75 11.79
N THR A 738 0.42 -31.87 11.32
CA THR A 738 -0.73 -31.12 11.86
C THR A 738 -0.96 -31.47 13.34
N GLY A 739 -0.59 -32.69 13.73
CA GLY A 739 -0.63 -33.23 15.09
C GLY A 739 0.48 -32.76 16.05
N ILE A 740 1.45 -31.96 15.57
CA ILE A 740 2.62 -31.52 16.34
C ILE A 740 2.62 -30.00 16.46
N ASP A 741 2.90 -29.47 17.65
CA ASP A 741 3.08 -28.03 17.81
C ASP A 741 4.46 -27.58 17.28
N MET A 742 4.46 -26.78 16.22
CA MET A 742 5.67 -26.26 15.58
C MET A 742 5.75 -24.73 15.58
N GLY A 743 4.86 -24.02 16.29
CA GLY A 743 4.79 -22.55 16.19
C GLY A 743 6.06 -21.85 16.69
N LEU A 744 6.64 -22.32 17.80
CA LEU A 744 7.93 -21.78 18.29
C LEU A 744 9.07 -22.11 17.34
N PHE A 745 9.05 -23.29 16.71
CA PHE A 745 10.02 -23.66 15.69
C PHE A 745 9.89 -22.80 14.43
N ALA A 746 8.66 -22.44 14.04
CA ALA A 746 8.37 -21.58 12.89
C ALA A 746 8.90 -20.14 13.05
N GLN A 747 8.96 -19.64 14.29
CA GLN A 747 9.41 -18.28 14.61
C GLN A 747 10.94 -18.12 14.64
N GLU A 748 11.70 -19.21 14.68
CA GLU A 748 13.17 -19.16 14.69
C GLU A 748 13.68 -18.81 13.28
N ASP A 749 14.47 -17.73 13.19
CA ASP A 749 14.94 -17.16 11.91
C ASP A 749 15.73 -18.13 11.02
N SER A 750 16.36 -19.14 11.64
CA SER A 750 17.29 -20.08 11.03
C SER A 750 16.77 -21.53 11.07
N SER A 751 15.51 -21.73 11.45
CA SER A 751 14.85 -23.04 11.42
C SER A 751 14.38 -23.40 10.01
N TYR A 752 14.37 -24.70 9.69
CA TYR A 752 14.03 -25.20 8.35
C TYR A 752 13.09 -26.40 8.39
N VAL A 753 12.01 -26.34 7.61
CA VAL A 753 11.33 -27.55 7.13
C VAL A 753 11.86 -27.87 5.73
N VAL A 754 12.37 -29.08 5.54
CA VAL A 754 12.89 -29.57 4.26
C VAL A 754 11.96 -30.67 3.74
N TYR A 755 11.33 -30.45 2.59
CA TYR A 755 10.66 -31.52 1.85
C TYR A 755 11.61 -32.04 0.78
N GLU A 756 12.10 -33.27 0.97
CA GLU A 756 12.90 -34.01 0.00
C GLU A 756 12.02 -35.10 -0.64
N ASN A 757 11.53 -34.81 -1.84
CA ASN A 757 10.54 -35.61 -2.56
C ASN A 757 11.21 -36.57 -3.55
N PHE A 758 10.73 -37.82 -3.60
CA PHE A 758 11.26 -38.88 -4.46
C PHE A 758 10.24 -39.28 -5.55
N THR A 759 9.00 -38.81 -5.41
CA THR A 759 7.87 -39.18 -6.27
C THR A 759 7.43 -38.00 -7.12
N ASN A 760 7.37 -38.19 -8.44
CA ASN A 760 6.88 -37.15 -9.34
C ASN A 760 5.37 -36.90 -9.18
N ASN A 761 4.96 -35.63 -9.20
CA ASN A 761 3.59 -35.15 -8.96
C ASN A 761 3.06 -35.52 -7.57
N ASN A 762 3.92 -35.48 -6.56
CA ASN A 762 3.50 -35.70 -5.18
C ASN A 762 2.66 -34.52 -4.69
N ILE A 763 1.55 -34.79 -4.02
CA ILE A 763 0.67 -33.78 -3.42
C ILE A 763 0.84 -33.88 -1.91
N ILE A 764 1.40 -32.83 -1.32
CA ILE A 764 1.60 -32.70 0.11
C ILE A 764 0.37 -32.03 0.70
N SER A 765 -0.29 -32.74 1.62
CA SER A 765 -1.55 -32.31 2.24
C SER A 765 -1.47 -32.20 3.77
N ASN A 766 -0.37 -32.62 4.39
CA ASN A 766 -0.16 -32.57 5.84
C ASN A 766 0.91 -31.54 6.24
N THR A 767 0.75 -30.29 5.81
CA THR A 767 1.65 -29.17 6.17
C THR A 767 1.31 -28.61 7.55
N PRO A 768 2.30 -28.09 8.30
CA PRO A 768 2.01 -27.30 9.50
C PRO A 768 1.38 -25.95 9.11
N ALA A 769 0.57 -25.38 10.00
CA ALA A 769 -0.14 -24.13 9.76
C ALA A 769 0.77 -22.91 9.50
N GLN A 770 1.97 -22.91 10.09
CA GLN A 770 3.02 -21.91 9.84
C GLN A 770 4.35 -22.63 9.65
N MET A 771 5.14 -22.18 8.68
CA MET A 771 6.48 -22.68 8.42
C MET A 771 7.54 -21.63 8.75
N PRO A 772 8.73 -22.04 9.21
CA PRO A 772 9.91 -21.17 9.29
C PRO A 772 10.43 -20.96 7.86
N ASN A 773 11.72 -21.20 7.61
CA ASN A 773 12.19 -21.37 6.24
C ASN A 773 11.72 -22.72 5.68
N LEU A 774 11.25 -22.74 4.43
CA LEU A 774 10.84 -23.94 3.71
C LEU A 774 11.84 -24.23 2.60
N LEU A 775 12.46 -25.41 2.60
CA LEU A 775 13.27 -25.90 1.48
C LEU A 775 12.55 -27.04 0.75
N ALA A 776 12.12 -26.79 -0.46
CA ALA A 776 11.56 -27.75 -1.40
C ALA A 776 12.66 -28.34 -2.27
N SER A 777 12.81 -29.67 -2.28
CA SER A 777 13.84 -30.37 -3.03
C SER A 777 13.36 -31.74 -3.54
N ALA A 778 13.88 -32.16 -4.69
CA ALA A 778 13.87 -33.54 -5.15
C ALA A 778 14.96 -34.38 -4.46
N ASP A 779 14.95 -35.70 -4.60
CA ASP A 779 16.01 -36.58 -4.13
C ASP A 779 17.35 -36.31 -4.84
N GLN A 780 18.42 -36.94 -4.35
CA GLN A 780 19.80 -36.73 -4.85
C GLN A 780 20.28 -35.27 -4.80
N TRP A 781 19.99 -34.55 -3.71
CA TRP A 781 20.35 -33.15 -3.53
C TRP A 781 19.61 -32.19 -4.48
N GLY A 782 18.42 -32.58 -4.95
CA GLY A 782 17.65 -31.82 -5.91
C GLY A 782 17.92 -32.20 -7.37
N ALA A 783 18.84 -33.13 -7.66
CA ALA A 783 19.29 -33.40 -9.03
C ALA A 783 18.24 -34.08 -9.93
N ASN A 784 17.11 -34.51 -9.38
CA ASN A 784 16.03 -35.14 -10.12
C ASN A 784 14.92 -34.15 -10.47
N ASP A 785 14.43 -34.23 -11.71
CA ASP A 785 13.32 -33.44 -12.22
C ASP A 785 11.98 -33.99 -11.70
N ILE A 786 11.44 -33.33 -10.67
CA ILE A 786 10.27 -33.81 -9.91
C ILE A 786 9.32 -32.65 -9.63
N ASN A 787 8.05 -32.88 -9.95
CA ASN A 787 6.94 -32.00 -9.57
C ASN A 787 6.48 -32.31 -8.15
N MET A 788 6.25 -31.27 -7.36
CA MET A 788 5.58 -31.31 -6.07
C MET A 788 4.55 -30.19 -5.95
N THR A 789 3.44 -30.50 -5.29
CA THR A 789 2.34 -29.56 -5.04
C THR A 789 2.01 -29.57 -3.56
N PHE A 790 1.77 -28.41 -2.99
CA PHE A 790 1.11 -28.28 -1.69
C PHE A 790 -0.37 -28.02 -1.94
N SER A 791 -1.27 -28.79 -1.33
CA SER A 791 -2.71 -28.63 -1.55
C SER A 791 -3.28 -27.40 -0.85
N ASP A 792 -2.67 -27.00 0.26
CA ASP A 792 -3.15 -25.95 1.16
C ASP A 792 -2.39 -24.64 0.93
N ASP A 793 -2.96 -23.54 1.42
CA ASP A 793 -2.25 -22.26 1.46
C ASP A 793 -1.02 -22.36 2.36
N LEU A 794 0.06 -21.68 1.98
CA LEU A 794 1.31 -21.70 2.75
C LEU A 794 1.62 -20.31 3.30
N ASP A 795 1.69 -20.24 4.63
CA ASP A 795 2.25 -19.11 5.36
C ASP A 795 3.67 -19.41 5.83
N ILE A 796 4.63 -18.78 5.16
CA ILE A 796 6.07 -18.97 5.38
C ILE A 796 6.62 -17.70 6.05
N LEU A 797 6.97 -17.81 7.33
CA LEU A 797 7.48 -16.68 8.12
C LEU A 797 8.92 -16.31 7.74
N GLY A 798 9.68 -17.30 7.25
CA GLY A 798 11.04 -17.13 6.74
C GLY A 798 11.09 -17.11 5.22
N ASN A 799 12.12 -17.75 4.66
CA ASN A 799 12.38 -17.85 3.23
C ASN A 799 11.74 -19.11 2.62
N LEU A 800 11.32 -19.01 1.36
CA LEU A 800 11.00 -20.16 0.52
C LEU A 800 12.20 -20.47 -0.39
N GLU A 801 12.76 -21.67 -0.27
CA GLU A 801 13.92 -22.17 -1.00
C GLU A 801 13.54 -23.34 -1.91
N VAL A 802 13.70 -23.21 -3.23
CA VAL A 802 13.51 -24.29 -4.22
C VAL A 802 14.88 -24.71 -4.76
N LEU A 803 15.26 -25.95 -4.48
CA LEU A 803 16.61 -26.47 -4.76
C LEU A 803 16.64 -27.33 -6.03
N GLY A 804 17.65 -27.12 -6.87
CA GLY A 804 18.03 -28.09 -7.91
C GLY A 804 17.09 -28.13 -9.12
N ASN A 805 16.61 -29.31 -9.49
CA ASN A 805 15.65 -29.57 -10.57
C ASN A 805 14.21 -29.74 -10.03
N THR A 806 13.92 -29.16 -8.86
CA THR A 806 12.61 -29.32 -8.22
C THR A 806 11.60 -28.36 -8.84
N ASN A 807 10.42 -28.87 -9.20
CA ASN A 807 9.34 -28.06 -9.73
C ASN A 807 8.22 -27.92 -8.69
N LEU A 808 8.01 -26.70 -8.22
CA LEU A 808 6.88 -26.33 -7.37
C LEU A 808 5.68 -26.00 -8.25
N VAL A 809 4.67 -26.86 -8.24
CA VAL A 809 3.41 -26.67 -8.98
C VAL A 809 2.33 -26.23 -7.99
N LEU A 810 1.83 -25.01 -8.16
CA LEU A 810 0.74 -24.46 -7.35
C LEU A 810 -0.55 -25.29 -7.56
N SER A 811 -1.31 -25.47 -6.47
CA SER A 811 -2.53 -26.31 -6.46
C SER A 811 -3.60 -25.77 -7.42
N SER A 812 -4.42 -26.64 -8.02
CA SER A 812 -5.65 -26.27 -8.73
C SER A 812 -6.92 -26.32 -7.85
N GLY A 813 -6.75 -26.55 -6.54
CA GLY A 813 -7.84 -26.64 -5.56
C GLY A 813 -8.52 -25.32 -5.20
N ALA A 814 -9.25 -25.28 -4.09
CA ALA A 814 -9.81 -24.03 -3.55
C ALA A 814 -8.75 -23.17 -2.82
N THR A 815 -7.64 -23.79 -2.47
CA THR A 815 -6.46 -23.27 -1.75
C THR A 815 -5.20 -23.49 -2.60
N GLY A 816 -4.08 -22.96 -2.15
CA GLY A 816 -2.75 -23.10 -2.75
C GLY A 816 -2.06 -21.78 -3.04
N ASP A 817 -2.49 -20.68 -2.41
CA ASP A 817 -1.73 -19.42 -2.44
C ASP A 817 -0.50 -19.54 -1.54
N ILE A 818 0.56 -18.79 -1.87
CA ILE A 818 1.81 -18.81 -1.11
C ILE A 818 2.13 -17.40 -0.64
N ASN A 819 2.24 -17.24 0.67
CA ASN A 819 2.64 -16.01 1.33
C ASN A 819 4.01 -16.20 1.99
N VAL A 820 5.00 -15.46 1.51
CA VAL A 820 6.38 -15.50 2.00
C VAL A 820 6.72 -14.16 2.64
N MET A 821 6.91 -14.13 3.97
CA MET A 821 7.34 -12.91 4.66
C MET A 821 8.82 -12.58 4.39
N GLY A 822 9.64 -13.60 4.13
CA GLY A 822 11.04 -13.48 3.76
C GLY A 822 11.25 -13.37 2.25
N ASP A 823 12.38 -13.93 1.81
CA ASP A 823 12.79 -14.00 0.41
C ASP A 823 12.33 -15.33 -0.25
N LEU A 824 12.22 -15.34 -1.57
CA LEU A 824 12.07 -16.56 -2.36
C LEU A 824 13.36 -16.84 -3.14
N TYR A 825 13.97 -18.00 -2.93
CA TYR A 825 15.17 -18.48 -3.63
C TYR A 825 14.85 -19.67 -4.54
N VAL A 826 15.32 -19.62 -5.78
CA VAL A 826 15.41 -20.77 -6.69
C VAL A 826 16.87 -20.91 -7.07
N PHE A 827 17.57 -21.92 -6.55
CA PHE A 827 19.04 -21.92 -6.60
C PHE A 827 19.67 -23.30 -6.84
N GLU A 828 20.93 -23.28 -7.27
CA GLU A 828 21.82 -24.44 -7.26
C GLU A 828 22.74 -24.42 -6.06
N SER A 829 23.05 -25.60 -5.53
CA SER A 829 24.03 -25.76 -4.48
C SER A 829 25.10 -26.77 -4.86
N THR A 830 26.35 -26.37 -4.70
CA THR A 830 27.53 -27.26 -4.73
C THR A 830 27.99 -27.65 -3.32
N ALA A 831 27.24 -27.22 -2.29
CA ALA A 831 27.56 -27.51 -0.91
C ALA A 831 27.59 -29.03 -0.64
N GLY A 832 28.47 -29.45 0.26
CA GLY A 832 28.67 -30.87 0.58
C GLY A 832 29.30 -31.72 -0.53
N GLY A 833 29.79 -31.10 -1.62
CA GLY A 833 30.58 -31.77 -2.67
C GLY A 833 29.76 -32.42 -3.78
N TYR A 834 28.43 -32.22 -3.78
CA TYR A 834 27.52 -32.66 -4.84
C TYR A 834 26.82 -31.45 -5.46
N ILE A 835 26.47 -31.55 -6.74
CA ILE A 835 25.77 -30.50 -7.47
C ILE A 835 24.28 -30.85 -7.46
N SER A 836 23.44 -29.92 -7.04
CA SER A 836 21.98 -30.10 -6.96
C SER A 836 21.26 -30.21 -8.30
N GLY A 837 21.97 -30.02 -9.42
CA GLY A 837 21.38 -29.86 -10.75
C GLY A 837 20.69 -28.51 -10.92
N GLY A 838 20.30 -28.17 -12.16
CA GLY A 838 19.47 -27.00 -12.49
C GLY A 838 18.24 -27.38 -13.30
N GLY A 839 17.27 -26.48 -13.37
CA GLY A 839 16.01 -26.60 -14.12
C GLY A 839 14.77 -26.45 -13.25
N ALA A 840 14.89 -25.94 -12.02
CA ALA A 840 13.77 -25.78 -11.10
C ALA A 840 12.68 -24.86 -11.69
N SER A 841 11.42 -25.23 -11.49
CA SER A 841 10.29 -24.43 -11.99
C SER A 841 9.34 -24.02 -10.87
N ILE A 842 8.78 -22.82 -10.95
CA ILE A 842 7.57 -22.42 -10.20
C ILE A 842 6.44 -22.27 -11.22
N LEU A 843 5.40 -23.08 -11.05
CA LEU A 843 4.38 -23.31 -12.07
C LEU A 843 2.99 -22.98 -11.52
N TYR A 844 2.38 -21.93 -12.08
CA TYR A 844 0.98 -21.57 -11.84
C TYR A 844 0.04 -22.51 -12.61
N PRO A 845 -1.10 -22.93 -12.03
CA PRO A 845 -2.07 -23.80 -12.71
C PRO A 845 -2.79 -23.02 -13.84
N ASN A 846 -3.53 -23.72 -14.70
CA ASN A 846 -4.25 -23.09 -15.83
C ASN A 846 -5.79 -23.15 -15.68
N ASP A 847 -6.25 -23.46 -14.47
CA ASP A 847 -7.66 -23.68 -14.13
C ASP A 847 -8.08 -22.99 -12.82
N ALA A 848 -7.17 -22.26 -12.17
CA ALA A 848 -7.45 -21.49 -10.96
C ALA A 848 -6.52 -20.27 -10.83
N ASP A 849 -7.06 -19.10 -10.51
CA ASP A 849 -6.25 -17.93 -10.15
C ASP A 849 -5.43 -18.21 -8.88
N ARG A 850 -4.17 -17.75 -8.86
CA ARG A 850 -3.24 -17.97 -7.75
C ARG A 850 -2.40 -16.74 -7.47
N HIS A 851 -2.05 -16.59 -6.21
CA HIS A 851 -1.21 -15.51 -5.74
C HIS A 851 0.05 -16.06 -5.05
N ILE A 852 1.21 -15.53 -5.47
CA ILE A 852 2.42 -15.59 -4.66
C ILE A 852 2.75 -14.17 -4.20
N THR A 853 2.82 -13.98 -2.89
CA THR A 853 3.29 -12.74 -2.27
C THR A 853 4.66 -12.95 -1.65
N ILE A 854 5.60 -12.08 -2.00
CA ILE A 854 6.97 -12.09 -1.46
C ILE A 854 7.19 -10.74 -0.76
N GLY A 855 7.32 -10.77 0.56
CA GLY A 855 7.55 -9.59 1.38
C GLY A 855 8.92 -8.93 1.15
N ARG A 856 9.89 -9.70 0.64
CA ARG A 856 11.26 -9.24 0.36
C ARG A 856 11.70 -9.56 -1.07
N ASP A 857 12.81 -10.29 -1.24
CA ASP A 857 13.51 -10.43 -2.51
C ASP A 857 13.11 -11.73 -3.24
N LEU A 858 13.07 -11.69 -4.58
CA LEU A 858 12.97 -12.87 -5.45
C LEU A 858 14.33 -13.14 -6.11
N ILE A 859 14.91 -14.31 -5.86
CA ILE A 859 16.27 -14.67 -6.27
C ILE A 859 16.25 -15.97 -7.08
N ILE A 860 16.58 -15.89 -8.37
CA ILE A 860 16.56 -17.00 -9.34
C ILE A 860 17.99 -17.24 -9.83
N GLU A 861 18.74 -18.09 -9.12
CA GLU A 861 20.15 -18.41 -9.39
C GLU A 861 20.37 -19.83 -9.92
N ASN A 862 19.28 -20.53 -10.26
CA ASN A 862 19.34 -21.91 -10.73
C ASN A 862 19.41 -21.98 -12.26
N THR A 863 20.34 -22.77 -12.82
CA THR A 863 20.54 -22.90 -14.27
C THR A 863 19.29 -23.48 -14.91
N GLY A 864 18.66 -22.77 -15.83
CA GLY A 864 17.42 -23.20 -16.50
C GLY A 864 16.16 -23.05 -15.66
N ALA A 865 16.20 -22.35 -14.52
CA ALA A 865 15.01 -22.18 -13.70
C ALA A 865 13.99 -21.23 -14.32
N VAL A 866 12.70 -21.51 -14.15
CA VAL A 866 11.61 -20.75 -14.79
C VAL A 866 10.43 -20.50 -13.86
N ILE A 867 9.82 -19.31 -13.94
CA ILE A 867 8.51 -19.02 -13.35
C ILE A 867 7.52 -18.75 -14.48
N GLN A 868 6.45 -19.56 -14.57
CA GLN A 868 5.47 -19.49 -15.66
C GLN A 868 4.13 -20.14 -15.30
N VAL A 869 3.16 -20.06 -16.21
CA VAL A 869 1.92 -20.86 -16.16
C VAL A 869 2.17 -22.24 -16.80
N ILE A 870 1.71 -23.31 -16.16
CA ILE A 870 1.78 -24.66 -16.72
C ILE A 870 0.68 -24.87 -17.75
N ASN A 871 1.05 -25.29 -18.97
CA ASN A 871 0.10 -25.56 -20.06
C ASN A 871 -0.96 -24.45 -20.28
N PRO A 872 -0.56 -23.19 -20.47
CA PRO A 872 -1.51 -22.08 -20.56
C PRO A 872 -2.52 -22.28 -21.70
N ASN A 873 -3.78 -22.00 -21.44
CA ASN A 873 -4.92 -22.23 -22.32
C ASN A 873 -5.77 -20.96 -22.50
N THR A 874 -6.83 -21.03 -23.31
CA THR A 874 -7.64 -19.85 -23.69
C THR A 874 -8.72 -19.43 -22.68
N THR A 875 -8.92 -20.19 -21.61
CA THR A 875 -9.78 -19.84 -20.49
C THR A 875 -8.94 -19.06 -19.49
N VAL A 876 -8.81 -17.76 -19.77
CA VAL A 876 -7.79 -16.93 -19.13
C VAL A 876 -8.02 -16.78 -17.62
N ASN A 877 -7.11 -17.35 -16.85
CA ASN A 877 -6.82 -17.00 -15.47
C ASN A 877 -5.74 -15.92 -15.45
N THR A 878 -5.86 -14.98 -14.51
CA THR A 878 -4.88 -13.89 -14.33
C THR A 878 -4.31 -14.00 -12.93
N HIS A 879 -3.16 -14.66 -12.84
CA HIS A 879 -2.44 -14.86 -11.59
C HIS A 879 -1.66 -13.60 -11.20
N THR A 880 -1.16 -13.58 -9.97
CA THR A 880 -0.35 -12.48 -9.46
C THR A 880 0.94 -12.99 -8.84
N LEU A 881 2.04 -12.32 -9.18
CA LEU A 881 3.31 -12.39 -8.49
C LEU A 881 3.59 -11.00 -7.91
N GLU A 882 3.45 -10.85 -6.60
CA GLU A 882 3.66 -9.61 -5.88
C GLU A 882 5.00 -9.63 -5.13
N ILE A 883 5.80 -8.58 -5.29
CA ILE A 883 7.16 -8.50 -4.77
C ILE A 883 7.39 -7.16 -4.08
N GLY A 884 7.81 -7.22 -2.81
CA GLY A 884 8.10 -6.04 -1.98
C GLY A 884 9.46 -5.41 -2.22
N ARG A 885 10.48 -6.19 -2.59
CA ARG A 885 11.87 -5.74 -2.77
C ARG A 885 12.52 -6.27 -4.06
N ASP A 886 13.79 -6.67 -4.04
CA ASP A 886 14.61 -6.87 -5.24
C ASP A 886 14.22 -8.12 -6.03
N ILE A 887 14.49 -8.11 -7.34
CA ILE A 887 14.42 -9.28 -8.21
C ILE A 887 15.81 -9.52 -8.79
N TYR A 888 16.38 -10.70 -8.54
CA TYR A 888 17.68 -11.12 -9.05
C TYR A 888 17.52 -12.35 -9.95
N GLN A 889 17.93 -12.26 -11.21
CA GLN A 889 17.85 -13.37 -12.17
C GLN A 889 19.23 -13.71 -12.75
N ALA A 890 19.67 -14.94 -12.53
CA ALA A 890 20.89 -15.54 -13.03
C ALA A 890 20.63 -17.00 -13.45
N SER A 891 19.68 -17.20 -14.37
CA SER A 891 19.03 -18.48 -14.66
C SER A 891 19.47 -19.16 -15.96
N ALA A 892 20.53 -18.71 -16.65
CA ALA A 892 20.87 -19.19 -17.99
C ALA A 892 20.92 -20.72 -18.14
N GLY A 893 20.03 -21.28 -18.97
CA GLY A 893 19.94 -22.71 -19.26
C GLY A 893 19.92 -23.05 -20.76
N GLY A 894 19.69 -24.33 -21.07
CA GLY A 894 19.61 -24.83 -22.46
C GLY A 894 18.20 -24.75 -23.08
N GLY A 895 17.20 -24.32 -22.31
CA GLY A 895 15.80 -24.15 -22.70
C GLY A 895 15.24 -22.86 -22.11
N THR A 896 13.91 -22.70 -22.12
CA THR A 896 13.22 -21.53 -21.56
C THR A 896 13.51 -21.37 -20.07
N ASP A 897 13.95 -20.19 -19.66
CA ASP A 897 14.32 -19.89 -18.26
C ASP A 897 13.91 -18.46 -17.83
N GLY A 898 14.15 -18.12 -16.57
CA GLY A 898 13.83 -16.81 -15.98
C GLY A 898 12.34 -16.57 -15.74
N LEU A 899 11.95 -15.29 -15.71
CA LEU A 899 10.54 -14.91 -15.59
C LEU A 899 9.82 -14.98 -16.94
N GLN A 900 8.94 -15.96 -17.10
CA GLN A 900 8.17 -16.22 -18.32
C GLN A 900 6.67 -16.13 -18.01
N LEU A 901 6.23 -14.90 -17.70
CA LEU A 901 4.89 -14.57 -17.19
C LEU A 901 3.84 -14.38 -18.29
N TRP A 902 4.26 -14.51 -19.56
CA TRP A 902 3.40 -14.41 -20.74
C TRP A 902 3.73 -15.48 -21.78
N SER A 903 2.69 -16.06 -22.38
CA SER A 903 2.81 -17.05 -23.45
C SER A 903 2.12 -16.65 -24.76
N ALA A 904 0.88 -16.15 -24.69
CA ALA A 904 0.11 -15.66 -25.84
C ALA A 904 -0.99 -14.68 -25.38
N ALA A 905 -1.48 -13.85 -26.31
CA ALA A 905 -2.45 -12.79 -26.00
C ALA A 905 -3.78 -13.28 -25.40
N ALA A 906 -4.24 -14.47 -25.80
CA ALA A 906 -5.50 -15.06 -25.36
C ALA A 906 -5.31 -16.17 -24.32
N ASN A 907 -4.11 -16.30 -23.75
CA ASN A 907 -3.78 -17.36 -22.81
C ASN A 907 -3.73 -16.87 -21.37
N ASP A 908 -3.73 -17.81 -20.43
CA ASP A 908 -3.37 -17.59 -19.02
C ASP A 908 -2.05 -16.82 -18.88
N ARG A 909 -1.94 -16.03 -17.81
CA ARG A 909 -0.84 -15.06 -17.60
C ARG A 909 -0.66 -14.67 -16.14
N ILE A 910 0.51 -14.10 -15.84
CA ILE A 910 0.85 -13.63 -14.49
C ILE A 910 1.10 -12.12 -14.55
N GLU A 911 0.44 -11.35 -13.69
CA GLU A 911 0.74 -9.94 -13.46
C GLU A 911 1.89 -9.80 -12.47
N LEU A 912 2.88 -8.97 -12.81
CA LEU A 912 3.96 -8.60 -11.90
C LEU A 912 3.58 -7.29 -11.19
N VAL A 913 3.42 -7.38 -9.88
CA VAL A 913 3.10 -6.24 -9.01
C VAL A 913 4.30 -5.89 -8.16
N LEU A 914 4.75 -4.64 -8.28
CA LEU A 914 5.86 -4.10 -7.50
C LEU A 914 5.29 -3.19 -6.41
N SER A 915 5.30 -3.68 -5.17
CA SER A 915 4.65 -3.05 -4.01
C SER A 915 5.64 -2.80 -2.87
N GLY A 916 5.12 -2.41 -1.71
CA GLY A 916 5.88 -2.14 -0.49
C GLY A 916 6.45 -0.73 -0.41
N ALA A 917 6.94 -0.39 0.78
CA ALA A 917 7.47 0.93 1.12
C ALA A 917 8.91 1.16 0.66
N GLU A 918 9.66 0.09 0.35
CA GLU A 918 11.08 0.17 0.01
C GLU A 918 11.31 0.24 -1.50
N SER A 919 12.42 0.89 -1.88
CA SER A 919 12.95 0.82 -3.24
C SER A 919 13.43 -0.60 -3.57
N MET A 920 13.35 -0.94 -4.85
CA MET A 920 13.79 -2.22 -5.39
C MET A 920 14.57 -2.09 -6.70
N ALA A 921 15.34 -3.13 -7.04
CA ALA A 921 16.00 -3.31 -8.32
C ALA A 921 15.65 -4.66 -8.96
N TYR A 922 15.43 -4.65 -10.28
CA TYR A 922 15.48 -5.85 -11.11
C TYR A 922 16.88 -5.96 -11.73
N THR A 923 17.59 -7.03 -11.38
CA THR A 923 18.93 -7.34 -11.88
C THR A 923 18.91 -8.61 -12.72
N LEU A 924 19.10 -8.47 -14.04
CA LEU A 924 19.31 -9.59 -14.96
C LEU A 924 20.80 -9.80 -15.17
N VAL A 925 21.35 -10.87 -14.61
CA VAL A 925 22.76 -11.27 -14.77
C VAL A 925 22.93 -12.28 -15.90
N SER A 926 22.04 -13.26 -15.98
CA SER A 926 22.02 -14.29 -17.03
C SER A 926 20.63 -14.93 -17.12
N GLY A 927 20.33 -15.59 -18.24
CA GLY A 927 19.02 -16.16 -18.52
C GLY A 927 18.36 -15.55 -19.74
N ASP A 928 17.17 -16.04 -20.05
CA ASP A 928 16.28 -15.45 -21.03
C ASP A 928 15.85 -14.05 -20.58
N VAL A 929 15.67 -13.16 -21.56
CA VAL A 929 15.05 -11.87 -21.34
C VAL A 929 13.64 -12.11 -20.79
N PRO A 930 13.28 -11.54 -19.62
CA PRO A 930 11.98 -11.72 -18.99
C PRO A 930 10.84 -11.44 -19.96
N SER A 931 9.87 -12.35 -20.04
CA SER A 931 8.66 -12.20 -20.85
C SER A 931 7.49 -11.84 -19.93
N LEU A 932 7.22 -10.54 -19.78
CA LEU A 932 6.19 -10.02 -18.89
C LEU A 932 4.87 -9.85 -19.64
N TYR A 933 3.75 -10.15 -18.97
CA TYR A 933 2.42 -9.78 -19.45
C TYR A 933 2.10 -8.33 -19.08
N ARG A 934 2.10 -8.03 -17.78
CA ARG A 934 1.76 -6.71 -17.24
C ARG A 934 2.68 -6.37 -16.08
N LEU A 935 3.12 -5.12 -16.03
CA LEU A 935 3.92 -4.54 -14.96
C LEU A 935 3.12 -3.43 -14.27
N VAL A 936 2.89 -3.59 -12.98
CA VAL A 936 2.18 -2.62 -12.14
C VAL A 936 3.14 -2.06 -11.10
N LEU A 937 3.36 -0.75 -11.11
CA LEU A 937 4.09 -0.04 -10.06
C LEU A 937 3.11 0.60 -9.09
N ASN A 938 3.08 0.09 -7.85
CA ASN A 938 2.20 0.57 -6.78
C ASN A 938 2.97 0.61 -5.45
N LYS A 939 3.89 1.57 -5.32
CA LYS A 939 4.66 1.75 -4.09
C LYS A 939 3.88 2.52 -3.03
N ASP A 940 4.06 2.15 -1.76
CA ASP A 940 3.41 2.83 -0.61
C ASP A 940 3.92 4.27 -0.41
N ILE A 941 5.05 4.60 -1.03
CA ILE A 941 5.73 5.90 -0.95
C ILE A 941 6.06 6.38 -2.38
N GLU A 942 5.65 7.60 -2.73
CA GLU A 942 5.84 8.19 -4.08
C GLU A 942 7.31 8.26 -4.54
N ASP A 943 8.25 8.40 -3.59
CA ASP A 943 9.69 8.47 -3.87
C ASP A 943 10.38 7.10 -3.96
N ALA A 944 9.71 6.01 -3.61
CA ALA A 944 10.28 4.67 -3.73
C ALA A 944 10.45 4.27 -5.20
N THR A 945 11.55 3.59 -5.52
CA THR A 945 11.96 3.30 -6.90
C THR A 945 11.81 1.83 -7.24
N ALA A 946 11.46 1.53 -8.50
CA ALA A 946 11.67 0.22 -9.13
C ALA A 946 12.69 0.39 -10.26
N HIS A 947 13.89 -0.16 -10.09
CA HIS A 947 15.02 0.07 -10.98
C HIS A 947 15.37 -1.16 -11.82
N PHE A 948 15.05 -1.14 -13.11
CA PHE A 948 15.37 -2.21 -14.05
C PHE A 948 16.74 -1.97 -14.70
N THR A 949 17.71 -2.83 -14.36
CA THR A 949 19.07 -2.81 -14.93
C THR A 949 19.25 -3.81 -16.08
N GLY A 950 18.30 -4.73 -16.24
CA GLY A 950 18.22 -5.72 -17.32
C GLY A 950 17.16 -5.39 -18.38
N ASP A 951 17.30 -5.98 -19.56
CA ASP A 951 16.25 -5.97 -20.59
C ASP A 951 15.01 -6.76 -20.15
N PHE A 952 13.84 -6.48 -20.74
CA PHE A 952 12.62 -7.27 -20.60
C PHE A 952 11.66 -7.03 -21.78
N ASN A 953 10.86 -8.04 -22.11
CA ASN A 953 9.73 -7.92 -23.03
C ASN A 953 8.44 -7.66 -22.25
N LEU A 954 7.62 -6.74 -22.75
CA LEU A 954 6.30 -6.43 -22.17
C LEU A 954 5.21 -6.65 -23.22
N ASN A 955 4.47 -7.74 -23.08
CA ASN A 955 3.60 -8.29 -24.13
C ASN A 955 2.10 -8.03 -23.93
N GLY A 956 1.72 -7.37 -22.83
CA GLY A 956 0.33 -7.02 -22.56
C GLY A 956 -0.25 -6.00 -23.55
N PRO A 957 -1.53 -5.64 -23.39
CA PRO A 957 -2.20 -4.70 -24.28
C PRO A 957 -1.55 -3.32 -24.27
N THR A 958 -1.29 -2.75 -25.45
CA THR A 958 -0.84 -1.34 -25.61
C THR A 958 -1.85 -0.49 -26.37
N SER A 959 -2.98 -1.08 -26.76
CA SER A 959 -4.10 -0.39 -27.42
C SER A 959 -5.43 -0.99 -26.95
N GLY A 960 -6.54 -0.37 -27.37
CA GLY A 960 -7.90 -0.71 -26.95
C GLY A 960 -8.48 0.36 -26.03
N ALA A 961 -9.69 0.80 -26.35
CA ALA A 961 -10.42 1.81 -25.58
C ALA A 961 -10.88 1.21 -24.24
N GLY A 962 -10.48 1.82 -23.13
CA GLY A 962 -10.80 1.35 -21.78
C GLY A 962 -10.10 0.05 -21.38
N VAL A 963 -9.10 -0.39 -22.15
CA VAL A 963 -8.31 -1.59 -21.85
C VAL A 963 -7.07 -1.18 -21.05
N ALA A 964 -6.86 -1.84 -19.91
CA ALA A 964 -5.65 -1.63 -19.10
C ALA A 964 -4.39 -1.87 -19.92
N LYS A 965 -3.45 -0.92 -19.85
CA LYS A 965 -2.18 -1.00 -20.59
C LYS A 965 -1.20 -1.94 -19.90
N ALA A 966 -0.26 -2.49 -20.67
CA ALA A 966 0.74 -3.44 -20.20
C ALA A 966 1.64 -2.86 -19.10
N LEU A 967 1.91 -1.56 -19.15
CA LEU A 967 2.54 -0.81 -18.06
C LEU A 967 1.47 0.03 -17.36
N SER A 968 1.45 -0.02 -16.02
CA SER A 968 0.61 0.83 -15.18
C SER A 968 1.48 1.48 -14.09
N LEU A 969 1.44 2.81 -14.04
CA LEU A 969 2.13 3.62 -13.04
C LEU A 969 1.09 4.23 -12.12
N GLN A 970 1.00 3.76 -10.87
CA GLN A 970 0.04 4.27 -9.88
C GLN A 970 0.72 5.19 -8.87
N SER A 971 1.86 4.75 -8.32
CA SER A 971 2.69 5.50 -7.36
C SER A 971 4.13 4.98 -7.41
N GLY A 972 5.11 5.86 -7.23
CA GLY A 972 6.53 5.51 -7.24
C GLY A 972 7.26 5.88 -8.53
N ARG A 973 8.56 5.59 -8.58
CA ARG A 973 9.43 5.84 -9.75
C ARG A 973 9.87 4.56 -10.44
N LEU A 974 9.52 4.36 -11.71
CA LEU A 974 10.07 3.30 -12.57
C LEU A 974 11.32 3.82 -13.31
N ILE A 975 12.45 3.13 -13.20
CA ILE A 975 13.72 3.50 -13.83
C ILE A 975 14.12 2.41 -14.84
N LEU A 976 14.25 2.79 -16.11
CA LEU A 976 14.67 1.91 -17.22
C LEU A 976 16.14 2.20 -17.58
N ASP A 977 17.04 1.36 -17.06
CA ASP A 977 18.49 1.57 -17.07
C ASP A 977 19.24 0.49 -17.87
N ASN A 978 18.68 0.12 -19.01
CA ASN A 978 19.33 -0.77 -19.97
C ASN A 978 18.95 -0.37 -21.40
N ALA A 979 19.93 -0.23 -22.29
CA ALA A 979 19.73 0.23 -23.67
C ALA A 979 18.96 -0.77 -24.56
N ALA A 980 18.81 -2.03 -24.13
CA ALA A 980 18.02 -3.03 -24.84
C ALA A 980 16.51 -2.95 -24.52
N ILE A 981 16.13 -2.31 -23.40
CA ILE A 981 14.72 -2.10 -23.06
C ILE A 981 14.09 -1.23 -24.15
N ASP A 982 13.09 -1.79 -24.85
CA ASP A 982 12.34 -1.10 -25.90
C ASP A 982 10.85 -1.46 -25.80
N ILE A 983 10.06 -0.63 -25.11
CA ILE A 983 8.65 -0.94 -24.81
C ILE A 983 7.69 0.05 -25.46
N ASN A 984 6.51 -0.46 -25.83
CA ASN A 984 5.40 0.38 -26.31
C ASN A 984 4.52 0.80 -25.14
N LEU A 985 4.41 2.12 -24.91
CA LEU A 985 3.51 2.67 -23.89
C LEU A 985 2.06 2.72 -24.39
N SER A 986 1.89 3.13 -25.66
CA SER A 986 0.61 3.04 -26.36
C SER A 986 0.82 2.90 -27.86
N THR A 987 -0.02 2.07 -28.50
CA THR A 987 -0.03 1.83 -29.95
C THR A 987 -1.35 2.26 -30.60
N GLY A 988 -2.25 2.90 -29.84
CA GLY A 988 -3.49 3.46 -30.37
C GLY A 988 -4.66 3.52 -29.38
N ASN A 989 -5.70 4.25 -29.80
CA ASN A 989 -6.98 4.49 -29.09
C ASN A 989 -6.84 5.45 -27.90
N ASP A 990 -6.20 5.00 -26.81
CA ASP A 990 -6.07 5.78 -25.57
C ASP A 990 -4.62 6.23 -25.37
N ASN A 991 -4.45 7.42 -24.79
CA ASN A 991 -3.15 7.92 -24.37
C ASN A 991 -2.56 7.06 -23.25
N PHE A 992 -1.23 6.99 -23.18
CA PHE A 992 -0.56 6.46 -22.00
C PHE A 992 -0.53 7.54 -20.91
N SER A 993 -0.96 7.21 -19.69
CA SER A 993 -1.03 8.17 -18.59
C SER A 993 0.15 8.00 -17.63
N ILE A 994 0.85 9.09 -17.34
CA ILE A 994 1.75 9.21 -16.19
C ILE A 994 1.01 10.08 -15.18
N THR A 995 0.48 9.49 -14.13
CA THR A 995 -0.37 10.15 -13.13
C THR A 995 0.44 10.94 -12.11
N ALA A 996 -0.19 11.88 -11.41
CA ALA A 996 0.40 12.53 -10.24
C ALA A 996 0.90 11.48 -9.23
N GLY A 997 2.05 11.73 -8.60
CA GLY A 997 2.71 10.80 -7.67
C GLY A 997 3.54 9.69 -8.34
N ALA A 998 3.51 9.59 -9.68
CA ALA A 998 4.30 8.62 -10.43
C ALA A 998 5.41 9.27 -11.28
N CYS A 999 6.50 8.53 -11.47
CA CYS A 999 7.63 8.94 -12.31
C CYS A 999 8.07 7.80 -13.24
N LEU A 1000 8.29 8.13 -14.52
CA LEU A 1000 8.96 7.25 -15.49
C LEU A 1000 10.31 7.86 -15.86
N GLU A 1001 11.40 7.15 -15.57
CA GLU A 1001 12.79 7.56 -15.86
C GLU A 1001 13.43 6.65 -16.93
N MET A 1002 13.97 7.25 -17.99
CA MET A 1002 14.67 6.60 -19.10
C MET A 1002 16.13 6.95 -18.99
N ARG A 1003 16.87 6.15 -18.22
CA ARG A 1003 18.30 6.35 -18.00
C ARG A 1003 19.13 5.81 -19.17
N GLN A 1004 18.70 4.71 -19.77
CA GLN A 1004 19.31 4.16 -21.01
C GLN A 1004 18.31 3.58 -22.00
N GLY A 1005 17.17 3.04 -21.53
CA GLY A 1005 16.19 2.36 -22.38
C GLY A 1005 15.37 3.29 -23.28
N GLN A 1006 14.57 2.68 -24.14
CA GLN A 1006 13.64 3.34 -25.06
C GLN A 1006 12.18 3.03 -24.71
N VAL A 1007 11.34 4.05 -24.84
CA VAL A 1007 9.88 3.89 -24.81
C VAL A 1007 9.26 4.50 -26.06
N ASN A 1008 8.22 3.86 -26.61
CA ASN A 1008 7.55 4.28 -27.83
C ASN A 1008 6.07 4.60 -27.64
N VAL A 1009 5.59 5.59 -28.40
CA VAL A 1009 4.17 5.78 -28.67
C VAL A 1009 3.94 5.82 -30.17
N SER A 1010 2.98 5.03 -30.64
CA SER A 1010 2.57 4.96 -32.04
C SER A 1010 1.05 4.88 -32.16
N GLY A 1011 0.55 4.92 -33.40
CA GLY A 1011 -0.88 4.84 -33.68
C GLY A 1011 -1.54 6.20 -33.89
N ASN A 1012 -2.77 6.17 -34.39
CA ASN A 1012 -3.50 7.38 -34.78
C ASN A 1012 -3.89 8.21 -33.55
N ASN A 1013 -3.55 9.51 -33.55
CA ASN A 1013 -4.00 10.48 -32.54
C ASN A 1013 -3.74 10.03 -31.09
N THR A 1014 -2.59 9.43 -30.85
CA THR A 1014 -2.26 8.80 -29.56
C THR A 1014 -0.97 9.38 -29.01
N GLY A 1015 -0.96 9.74 -27.73
CA GLY A 1015 0.17 10.42 -27.09
C GLY A 1015 0.44 9.95 -25.66
N ILE A 1016 1.30 10.70 -24.99
CA ILE A 1016 1.48 10.65 -23.55
C ILE A 1016 0.61 11.74 -22.93
N TYR A 1017 -0.20 11.35 -21.96
CA TYR A 1017 -0.86 12.26 -21.04
C TYR A 1017 0.02 12.39 -19.79
N LEU A 1018 0.57 13.58 -19.56
CA LEU A 1018 1.56 13.86 -18.53
C LEU A 1018 0.92 14.65 -17.38
N ASP A 1019 0.81 14.00 -16.24
CA ASP A 1019 0.34 14.55 -14.96
C ASP A 1019 1.24 14.18 -13.77
N GLY A 1020 2.28 13.38 -14.01
CA GLY A 1020 3.41 13.15 -13.11
C GLY A 1020 4.72 13.56 -13.77
N ARG A 1021 5.79 12.80 -13.54
CA ARG A 1021 7.14 13.11 -14.08
C ARG A 1021 7.56 12.15 -15.20
N LEU A 1022 8.01 12.71 -16.32
CA LEU A 1022 8.76 12.01 -17.36
C LEU A 1022 10.21 12.53 -17.35
N GLU A 1023 11.17 11.65 -17.05
CA GLU A 1023 12.58 12.00 -16.85
C GLU A 1023 13.53 11.24 -17.80
N ILE A 1024 14.22 11.95 -18.69
CA ILE A 1024 15.15 11.38 -19.67
C ILE A 1024 16.58 11.72 -19.24
N ASN A 1025 17.31 10.69 -18.80
CA ASN A 1025 18.65 10.83 -18.20
C ASN A 1025 19.75 10.12 -19.00
N GLY A 1026 19.44 9.71 -20.24
CA GLY A 1026 20.38 9.09 -21.17
C GLY A 1026 19.72 8.20 -22.23
N GLY A 1027 18.53 7.67 -21.94
CA GLY A 1027 17.73 6.87 -22.87
C GLY A 1027 16.94 7.70 -23.88
N SER A 1028 15.92 7.09 -24.49
CA SER A 1028 15.10 7.72 -25.52
C SER A 1028 13.60 7.59 -25.27
N VAL A 1029 12.87 8.64 -25.62
CA VAL A 1029 11.41 8.66 -25.67
C VAL A 1029 11.02 8.98 -27.10
N ASN A 1030 10.39 8.02 -27.79
CA ASN A 1030 10.14 8.07 -29.22
C ASN A 1030 8.63 8.07 -29.54
N LEU A 1031 8.12 9.20 -30.00
CA LEU A 1031 6.78 9.37 -30.52
C LEU A 1031 6.80 9.68 -32.02
N ASN A 1032 7.85 9.26 -32.74
CA ASN A 1032 8.03 9.50 -34.17
C ASN A 1032 7.38 8.38 -35.02
N ASP A 1033 6.06 8.38 -35.13
CA ASP A 1033 5.34 7.46 -36.04
C ASP A 1033 4.80 8.19 -37.28
N ALA A 1034 5.43 7.98 -38.43
CA ALA A 1034 5.02 8.61 -39.70
C ALA A 1034 3.85 7.90 -40.40
N VAL A 1035 3.49 6.68 -40.00
CA VAL A 1035 2.52 5.83 -40.72
C VAL A 1035 1.09 6.21 -40.36
N ASN A 1036 0.84 6.57 -39.10
CA ASN A 1036 -0.50 6.80 -38.56
C ASN A 1036 -0.80 8.29 -38.39
N ASN A 1037 -0.79 9.03 -39.51
CA ASN A 1037 -1.03 10.47 -39.61
C ASN A 1037 -0.03 11.40 -38.87
N GLY A 1038 0.92 10.85 -38.10
CA GLY A 1038 1.97 11.61 -37.42
C GLY A 1038 1.56 12.33 -36.15
N ASN A 1039 0.29 12.24 -35.73
CA ASN A 1039 -0.23 12.94 -34.56
C ASN A 1039 0.02 12.16 -33.26
N ASN A 1040 1.30 12.06 -32.89
CA ASN A 1040 1.73 11.54 -31.59
C ASN A 1040 2.34 12.68 -30.78
N PHE A 1041 1.76 12.95 -29.61
CA PHE A 1041 1.97 14.19 -28.86
C PHE A 1041 2.31 13.90 -27.40
N ILE A 1042 2.88 14.89 -26.72
CA ILE A 1042 2.84 14.97 -25.26
C ILE A 1042 1.82 16.03 -24.90
N GLU A 1043 0.81 15.61 -24.16
CA GLU A 1043 -0.22 16.48 -23.60
C GLU A 1043 0.02 16.63 -22.12
N TYR A 1044 0.42 17.82 -21.68
CA TYR A 1044 0.61 18.10 -20.26
C TYR A 1044 -0.66 18.67 -19.64
N SER A 1045 -0.88 18.30 -18.38
CA SER A 1045 -1.98 18.79 -17.58
C SER A 1045 -1.81 20.26 -17.16
N SER A 1046 -2.85 20.81 -16.57
CA SER A 1046 -2.86 22.03 -15.78
C SER A 1046 -2.89 21.81 -14.26
N SER A 1047 -2.61 20.59 -13.78
CA SER A 1047 -2.68 20.23 -12.35
C SER A 1047 -1.55 20.81 -11.50
N GLY A 1048 -0.46 21.20 -12.15
CA GLY A 1048 0.79 21.57 -11.49
C GLY A 1048 1.74 20.40 -11.23
N SER A 1049 1.32 19.15 -11.47
CA SER A 1049 2.13 17.95 -11.25
C SER A 1049 2.91 17.49 -12.49
N ALA A 1050 2.60 18.02 -13.68
CA ALA A 1050 3.28 17.66 -14.91
C ALA A 1050 4.73 18.18 -14.95
N GLU A 1051 5.68 17.26 -14.98
CA GLU A 1051 7.11 17.53 -15.08
C GLU A 1051 7.74 16.81 -16.27
N LEU A 1052 8.48 17.57 -17.08
CA LEU A 1052 9.26 17.03 -18.19
C LEU A 1052 10.73 17.40 -17.99
N VAL A 1053 11.56 16.42 -17.66
CA VAL A 1053 12.96 16.60 -17.28
C VAL A 1053 13.85 15.88 -18.29
N ILE A 1054 14.78 16.61 -18.91
CA ILE A 1054 15.76 16.07 -19.86
C ILE A 1054 17.16 16.50 -19.42
N THR A 1055 17.91 15.58 -18.84
CA THR A 1055 19.31 15.82 -18.44
C THR A 1055 20.29 15.28 -19.48
N ASN A 1056 19.91 14.24 -20.22
CA ASN A 1056 20.65 13.66 -21.34
C ASN A 1056 19.69 12.84 -22.25
N GLY A 1057 20.18 12.18 -23.30
CA GLY A 1057 19.37 11.31 -24.17
C GLY A 1057 18.53 12.05 -25.22
N THR A 1058 17.47 11.41 -25.73
CA THR A 1058 16.64 11.97 -26.82
C THR A 1058 15.14 11.94 -26.52
N LEU A 1059 14.45 13.02 -26.87
CA LEU A 1059 12.99 13.09 -26.92
C LEU A 1059 12.55 13.48 -28.33
N ASP A 1060 11.93 12.53 -29.04
CA ASP A 1060 11.43 12.74 -30.39
C ASP A 1060 9.91 12.72 -30.41
N VAL A 1061 9.30 13.88 -30.68
CA VAL A 1061 7.84 14.04 -30.68
C VAL A 1061 7.34 14.22 -32.10
N GLY A 1062 6.54 13.25 -32.57
CA GLY A 1062 5.96 13.24 -33.91
C GLY A 1062 5.14 14.49 -34.23
N SER A 1063 4.42 15.02 -33.24
CA SER A 1063 3.60 16.22 -33.41
C SER A 1063 3.92 17.36 -32.44
N GLN A 1064 3.22 17.46 -31.31
CA GLN A 1064 3.25 18.67 -30.46
C GLN A 1064 3.51 18.31 -29.01
N ILE A 1065 4.26 19.17 -28.31
CA ILE A 1065 4.29 19.21 -26.84
C ILE A 1065 3.41 20.40 -26.45
N ARG A 1066 2.25 20.10 -25.89
CA ARG A 1066 1.16 21.09 -25.75
C ARG A 1066 0.25 20.79 -24.57
N ARG A 1067 -0.52 21.79 -24.15
CA ARG A 1067 -1.69 21.53 -23.30
C ARG A 1067 -2.81 20.88 -24.11
N GLY A 1068 -3.84 20.39 -23.42
CA GLY A 1068 -5.01 19.79 -24.04
C GLY A 1068 -5.67 20.67 -25.12
N LEU A 1069 -6.23 20.05 -26.15
CA LEU A 1069 -6.89 20.74 -27.28
C LEU A 1069 -8.09 21.57 -26.88
N LEU A 1070 -8.67 21.15 -25.76
CA LEU A 1070 -9.79 21.79 -25.17
C LEU A 1070 -9.35 22.74 -24.05
N VAL A 1071 -8.09 22.85 -23.59
CA VAL A 1071 -7.76 23.86 -22.54
C VAL A 1071 -7.04 25.09 -23.06
N SER A 1072 -7.39 26.27 -22.54
CA SER A 1072 -6.62 27.49 -22.78
C SER A 1072 -5.40 27.65 -21.87
N TYR A 1073 -5.32 26.87 -20.80
CA TYR A 1073 -4.31 26.94 -19.74
C TYR A 1073 -3.69 25.55 -19.49
N GLY A 1074 -2.43 25.49 -19.11
CA GLY A 1074 -1.67 24.28 -18.80
C GLY A 1074 -0.50 24.66 -17.91
N VAL A 1075 -0.02 23.74 -17.08
CA VAL A 1075 1.09 23.97 -16.15
C VAL A 1075 2.12 22.89 -16.41
N LEU A 1076 3.25 23.27 -17.00
CA LEU A 1076 4.37 22.37 -17.23
C LEU A 1076 5.61 22.91 -16.54
N ASN A 1077 6.24 22.07 -15.72
CA ASN A 1077 7.60 22.30 -15.28
C ASN A 1077 8.55 21.60 -16.26
N TYR A 1078 9.09 22.37 -17.20
CA TYR A 1078 10.07 21.89 -18.17
C TYR A 1078 11.48 22.19 -17.68
N THR A 1079 12.30 21.15 -17.56
CA THR A 1079 13.73 21.29 -17.28
C THR A 1079 14.53 20.54 -18.32
N GLN A 1080 15.45 21.24 -19.00
CA GLN A 1080 16.43 20.63 -19.88
C GLN A 1080 17.84 21.14 -19.53
N THR A 1081 18.69 20.22 -19.10
CA THR A 1081 20.09 20.49 -18.73
C THR A 1081 21.09 19.81 -19.67
N GLY A 1082 20.61 19.04 -20.65
CA GLY A 1082 21.38 18.33 -21.67
C GLY A 1082 20.45 17.64 -22.66
N GLY A 1083 20.94 16.63 -23.38
CA GLY A 1083 20.14 15.85 -24.34
C GLY A 1083 19.63 16.66 -25.55
N SER A 1084 18.82 16.00 -26.37
CA SER A 1084 18.20 16.57 -27.58
C SER A 1084 16.69 16.38 -27.56
N VAL A 1085 15.95 17.46 -27.79
CA VAL A 1085 14.49 17.45 -27.91
C VAL A 1085 14.09 17.89 -29.32
N THR A 1086 13.40 17.04 -30.07
CA THR A 1086 12.90 17.33 -31.43
C THR A 1086 11.39 17.24 -31.48
N VAL A 1087 10.70 18.30 -31.92
CA VAL A 1087 9.24 18.37 -31.92
C VAL A 1087 8.69 18.78 -33.27
N GLY A 1088 7.57 18.16 -33.66
CA GLY A 1088 6.93 18.38 -34.96
C GLY A 1088 7.54 17.53 -36.07
N ILE A 1089 8.05 16.34 -35.77
CA ILE A 1089 8.80 15.53 -36.73
C ILE A 1089 7.94 15.12 -37.93
N ASN A 1090 6.70 14.69 -37.70
CA ASN A 1090 5.79 14.12 -38.71
C ASN A 1090 4.58 14.98 -38.99
N ALA A 1091 4.03 15.65 -37.98
CA ALA A 1091 2.82 16.45 -38.09
C ALA A 1091 2.83 17.64 -37.12
N ALA A 1092 1.84 18.52 -37.24
CA ALA A 1092 1.55 19.58 -36.26
C ALA A 1092 0.08 19.99 -36.44
N PRO A 1093 -0.87 19.06 -36.28
CA PRO A 1093 -2.22 19.22 -36.83
C PRO A 1093 -3.06 20.31 -36.14
N GLN A 1094 -2.65 20.78 -34.95
CA GLN A 1094 -3.47 21.65 -34.11
C GLN A 1094 -3.05 23.10 -34.28
N ALA A 1095 -3.74 23.81 -35.18
CA ALA A 1095 -3.43 25.19 -35.57
C ALA A 1095 -3.48 26.21 -34.42
N ASN A 1096 -4.15 25.89 -33.31
CA ASN A 1096 -4.33 26.73 -32.12
C ASN A 1096 -3.44 26.34 -30.94
N ARG A 1097 -2.46 25.45 -31.16
CA ARG A 1097 -1.46 25.04 -30.16
C ARG A 1097 -0.07 25.18 -30.76
N GLY A 1098 0.90 25.62 -29.96
CA GLY A 1098 2.30 25.61 -30.39
C GLY A 1098 2.75 24.20 -30.76
N VAL A 1099 3.73 24.09 -31.65
CA VAL A 1099 4.45 22.82 -31.87
C VAL A 1099 5.18 22.46 -30.59
N PHE A 1100 5.87 23.43 -30.01
CA PHE A 1100 6.34 23.40 -28.64
C PHE A 1100 5.76 24.61 -27.92
N GLU A 1101 4.94 24.37 -26.91
CA GLU A 1101 4.38 25.44 -26.10
C GLU A 1101 4.57 25.21 -24.60
N ILE A 1102 4.98 26.26 -23.90
CA ILE A 1102 4.97 26.34 -22.44
C ILE A 1102 4.33 27.66 -22.11
N VAL A 1103 3.19 27.59 -21.43
CA VAL A 1103 2.31 28.75 -21.23
C VAL A 1103 1.79 28.80 -19.81
N GLY A 1104 1.35 29.98 -19.40
CA GLY A 1104 0.51 30.13 -18.23
C GLY A 1104 1.30 30.35 -16.94
N GLN A 1105 0.61 30.96 -15.99
CA GLN A 1105 1.09 31.15 -14.62
C GLN A 1105 1.52 29.80 -14.02
N TYR A 1106 2.55 29.78 -13.18
CA TYR A 1106 3.16 28.58 -12.58
C TYR A 1106 3.90 27.62 -13.51
N SER A 1107 3.79 27.75 -14.84
CA SER A 1107 4.69 27.01 -15.74
C SER A 1107 6.13 27.50 -15.58
N GLN A 1108 7.07 26.56 -15.69
CA GLN A 1108 8.50 26.82 -15.58
C GLN A 1108 9.22 26.35 -16.85
N PHE A 1109 10.13 27.17 -17.36
CA PHE A 1109 11.05 26.80 -18.44
C PHE A 1109 12.50 26.97 -18.00
N ASN A 1110 13.12 25.88 -17.57
CA ASN A 1110 14.52 25.83 -17.17
C ASN A 1110 15.35 25.18 -18.29
N PHE A 1111 15.90 25.97 -19.19
CA PHE A 1111 16.68 25.51 -20.33
C PHE A 1111 18.14 25.94 -20.19
N ILE A 1112 18.93 25.08 -19.55
CA ILE A 1112 20.30 25.40 -19.11
C ILE A 1112 21.39 24.54 -19.76
N GLY A 1113 21.02 23.53 -20.54
CA GLY A 1113 21.90 22.73 -21.39
C GLY A 1113 21.11 21.99 -22.48
N GLY A 1114 21.79 21.44 -23.49
CA GLY A 1114 21.17 20.63 -24.55
C GLY A 1114 20.64 21.42 -25.75
N ASP A 1115 20.00 20.68 -26.66
CA ASP A 1115 19.46 21.18 -27.93
C ASP A 1115 17.93 21.02 -28.00
N LEU A 1116 17.23 22.05 -28.51
CA LEU A 1116 15.79 22.03 -28.78
C LEU A 1116 15.53 22.34 -30.26
N THR A 1117 14.88 21.42 -30.98
CA THR A 1117 14.61 21.54 -32.42
C THR A 1117 13.12 21.60 -32.72
N ILE A 1118 12.71 22.65 -33.43
CA ILE A 1118 11.36 22.81 -33.97
C ILE A 1118 11.37 22.52 -35.47
N VAL A 1119 10.76 21.43 -35.89
CA VAL A 1119 10.94 20.88 -37.24
C VAL A 1119 10.06 21.57 -38.29
N ARG A 1120 8.84 21.97 -37.93
CA ARG A 1120 7.83 22.49 -38.87
C ARG A 1120 6.85 23.46 -38.20
N GLN A 1121 5.99 24.09 -38.99
CA GLN A 1121 4.86 24.89 -38.51
C GLN A 1121 3.55 24.07 -38.51
N GLN A 1122 2.53 24.59 -37.82
CA GLN A 1122 1.16 24.10 -37.92
C GLN A 1122 0.51 24.51 -39.25
N PRO A 1123 -0.36 23.68 -39.86
CA PRO A 1123 -1.21 24.12 -40.97
C PRO A 1123 -2.10 25.29 -40.54
N SER A 1124 -2.07 26.41 -41.28
CA SER A 1124 -2.87 27.60 -40.98
C SER A 1124 -2.73 28.09 -39.53
N ALA A 1125 -1.48 28.11 -39.03
CA ALA A 1125 -1.14 28.49 -37.66
C ALA A 1125 -1.81 29.79 -37.19
N THR A 1126 -2.46 29.74 -36.02
CA THR A 1126 -3.06 30.89 -35.31
C THR A 1126 -2.24 31.32 -34.09
N VAL A 1127 -1.27 30.50 -33.71
CA VAL A 1127 -0.26 30.75 -32.69
C VAL A 1127 1.10 30.38 -33.27
N ALA A 1128 2.19 30.94 -32.71
CA ALA A 1128 3.54 30.60 -33.13
C ALA A 1128 3.84 29.10 -32.95
N ALA A 1129 4.75 28.55 -33.75
CA ALA A 1129 5.17 27.16 -33.64
C ALA A 1129 6.02 26.94 -32.38
N LEU A 1130 6.92 27.86 -32.09
CA LEU A 1130 7.57 27.99 -30.78
C LEU A 1130 6.82 29.06 -29.98
N TYR A 1131 6.17 28.65 -28.88
CA TYR A 1131 5.37 29.54 -28.05
C TYR A 1131 5.81 29.46 -26.58
N LEU A 1132 6.55 30.45 -26.10
CA LEU A 1132 7.08 30.49 -24.75
C LEU A 1132 6.51 31.69 -23.97
N ASP A 1133 5.65 31.38 -23.01
CA ASP A 1133 5.08 32.34 -22.06
C ASP A 1133 4.96 31.71 -20.65
N PRO A 1134 6.06 31.17 -20.08
CA PRO A 1134 6.06 30.65 -18.72
C PRO A 1134 6.05 31.78 -17.69
N ASP A 1135 5.62 31.46 -16.47
CA ASP A 1135 5.68 32.36 -15.32
C ASP A 1135 7.12 32.58 -14.84
N ASN A 1136 7.92 31.51 -14.89
CA ASN A 1136 9.33 31.53 -14.53
C ASN A 1136 10.19 30.91 -15.63
N ALA A 1137 11.29 31.57 -15.99
CA ALA A 1137 12.25 31.02 -16.93
C ALA A 1137 13.68 31.22 -16.45
N ASN A 1138 14.51 30.21 -16.71
CA ASN A 1138 15.95 30.24 -16.50
C ASN A 1138 16.61 29.66 -17.76
N VAL A 1139 17.26 30.52 -18.54
CA VAL A 1139 17.81 30.17 -19.85
C VAL A 1139 19.31 30.48 -19.85
N SER A 1140 20.13 29.48 -20.18
CA SER A 1140 21.60 29.61 -20.25
C SER A 1140 22.04 29.92 -21.68
N THR A 1141 23.11 30.72 -21.82
CA THR A 1141 23.72 31.04 -23.12
C THR A 1141 24.36 29.82 -23.82
N ASN A 1142 24.62 28.72 -23.09
CA ASN A 1142 25.24 27.51 -23.64
C ASN A 1142 24.24 26.54 -24.31
N THR A 1143 23.03 26.99 -24.60
CA THR A 1143 21.95 26.17 -25.17
C THR A 1143 21.60 26.60 -26.58
N ASN A 1144 21.09 25.68 -27.41
CA ASN A 1144 20.74 25.98 -28.80
C ASN A 1144 19.29 25.64 -29.11
N ILE A 1145 18.62 26.57 -29.78
CA ILE A 1145 17.33 26.34 -30.43
C ILE A 1145 17.56 26.24 -31.93
N TYR A 1146 17.16 25.12 -32.54
CA TYR A 1146 17.21 24.91 -33.98
C TYR A 1146 15.81 25.10 -34.60
N ILE A 1147 15.78 25.87 -35.68
CA ILE A 1147 14.61 26.02 -36.54
C ILE A 1147 14.84 25.21 -37.80
N GLY A 1148 14.13 24.09 -37.88
CA GLY A 1148 14.23 23.10 -38.94
C GLY A 1148 15.40 22.13 -38.79
N ASN A 1149 15.26 20.97 -39.44
CA ASN A 1149 16.25 19.90 -39.57
C ASN A 1149 15.96 19.06 -40.83
N ALA A 1150 16.61 17.91 -40.99
CA ALA A 1150 16.42 17.04 -42.14
C ALA A 1150 14.96 16.57 -42.37
N SER A 1151 14.12 16.57 -41.32
CA SER A 1151 12.70 16.20 -41.37
C SER A 1151 11.77 17.37 -41.74
N THR A 1152 12.30 18.59 -41.91
CA THR A 1152 11.54 19.78 -42.28
C THR A 1152 10.97 19.63 -43.70
N PRO A 1153 9.63 19.77 -43.88
CA PRO A 1153 9.03 19.76 -45.21
C PRO A 1153 9.37 21.02 -46.03
N ALA A 1154 9.03 21.03 -47.32
CA ALA A 1154 9.16 22.25 -48.12
C ALA A 1154 8.27 23.40 -47.59
N SER A 1155 8.67 24.64 -47.86
CA SER A 1155 7.88 25.86 -47.63
C SER A 1155 7.41 26.09 -46.19
N GLN A 1156 8.27 25.82 -45.20
CA GLN A 1156 7.97 26.06 -43.79
C GLN A 1156 8.30 27.50 -43.36
N ASN A 1157 7.36 28.14 -42.65
CA ASN A 1157 7.55 29.44 -42.00
C ASN A 1157 7.29 29.33 -40.49
N ILE A 1158 8.29 28.86 -39.76
CA ILE A 1158 8.21 28.53 -38.35
C ILE A 1158 8.14 29.83 -37.53
N GLY A 1159 6.98 30.10 -36.94
CA GLY A 1159 6.73 31.27 -36.12
C GLY A 1159 7.30 31.15 -34.70
N ILE A 1160 7.78 32.27 -34.15
CA ILE A 1160 8.35 32.38 -32.81
C ILE A 1160 7.60 33.45 -32.01
N TYR A 1161 7.07 33.05 -30.86
CA TYR A 1161 6.56 33.92 -29.81
C TYR A 1161 7.31 33.58 -28.52
N SER A 1162 7.99 34.55 -27.91
CA SER A 1162 8.67 34.35 -26.64
C SER A 1162 8.64 35.64 -25.82
N ASN A 1163 8.04 35.58 -24.63
CA ASN A 1163 8.11 36.66 -23.64
C ASN A 1163 9.36 36.57 -22.75
N ILE A 1164 10.13 35.50 -22.90
CA ILE A 1164 11.41 35.28 -22.24
C ILE A 1164 12.55 35.43 -23.25
N ALA A 1165 13.75 35.69 -22.77
CA ALA A 1165 14.92 35.75 -23.63
C ALA A 1165 15.29 34.34 -24.14
N LEU A 1166 15.61 34.24 -25.42
CA LEU A 1166 16.07 32.98 -26.04
C LEU A 1166 17.60 32.94 -26.07
N PRO A 1167 18.20 31.73 -26.02
CA PRO A 1167 19.64 31.55 -26.12
C PRO A 1167 20.04 31.60 -27.60
N LYS A 1168 21.04 30.82 -28.02
CA LYS A 1168 21.42 30.74 -29.43
C LYS A 1168 20.26 30.22 -30.29
N LEU A 1169 19.99 30.91 -31.40
CA LEU A 1169 18.98 30.56 -32.37
C LEU A 1169 19.64 30.26 -33.72
N THR A 1170 19.56 29.01 -34.17
CA THR A 1170 20.11 28.57 -35.46
C THR A 1170 18.99 28.20 -36.42
N ILE A 1171 18.99 28.81 -37.61
CA ILE A 1171 18.07 28.44 -38.69
C ILE A 1171 18.83 27.49 -39.63
N THR A 1172 18.42 26.23 -39.67
CA THR A 1172 19.19 25.15 -40.27
C THR A 1172 18.98 25.06 -41.77
N ASN A 1173 20.08 24.95 -42.53
CA ASN A 1173 20.03 24.72 -43.98
C ASN A 1173 19.70 23.24 -44.28
N ASN A 1174 18.54 23.03 -44.90
CA ASN A 1174 18.06 21.71 -45.32
C ASN A 1174 17.89 21.63 -46.85
N GLY A 1175 18.74 22.34 -47.60
CA GLY A 1175 18.67 22.43 -49.05
C GLY A 1175 17.35 23.05 -49.52
N ALA A 1176 16.63 22.36 -50.40
CA ALA A 1176 15.34 22.82 -50.95
C ALA A 1176 14.21 22.94 -49.89
N ASN A 1177 14.39 22.33 -48.72
CA ASN A 1177 13.41 22.33 -47.63
C ASN A 1177 13.82 23.23 -46.45
N SER A 1178 14.73 24.18 -46.69
CA SER A 1178 15.15 25.15 -45.67
C SER A 1178 13.96 25.99 -45.16
N ALA A 1179 13.84 26.13 -43.85
CA ALA A 1179 12.76 26.88 -43.22
C ALA A 1179 13.03 28.39 -43.21
N THR A 1180 11.95 29.16 -43.10
CA THR A 1180 11.99 30.55 -42.62
C THR A 1180 11.62 30.57 -41.15
N ALA A 1181 12.41 31.24 -40.31
CA ALA A 1181 12.01 31.59 -38.94
C ALA A 1181 11.38 32.99 -38.95
N SER A 1182 10.22 33.19 -38.31
CA SER A 1182 9.54 34.49 -38.26
C SER A 1182 9.16 34.89 -36.84
N MET A 1183 9.39 36.16 -36.46
CA MET A 1183 8.90 36.74 -35.20
C MET A 1183 7.39 37.02 -35.27
N TRP A 1184 6.67 36.70 -34.20
CA TRP A 1184 5.21 36.83 -34.11
C TRP A 1184 4.81 37.64 -32.87
N THR A 1185 3.92 38.63 -33.08
CA THR A 1185 3.18 39.41 -32.06
C THR A 1185 4.01 40.30 -31.12
N VAL A 1186 5.14 39.83 -30.60
CA VAL A 1186 5.99 40.51 -29.59
C VAL A 1186 7.43 40.68 -30.07
N PRO A 1187 8.16 41.68 -29.54
CA PRO A 1187 9.61 41.76 -29.72
C PRO A 1187 10.33 40.49 -29.26
N LEU A 1188 11.50 40.21 -29.82
CA LEU A 1188 12.30 39.05 -29.46
C LEU A 1188 13.64 39.49 -28.86
N THR A 1189 14.03 38.87 -27.74
CA THR A 1189 15.38 38.99 -27.18
C THR A 1189 16.13 37.69 -27.39
N VAL A 1190 17.33 37.77 -27.95
CA VAL A 1190 18.27 36.66 -28.12
C VAL A 1190 19.56 37.00 -27.38
N THR A 1191 19.92 36.21 -26.37
CA THR A 1191 21.01 36.52 -25.42
C THR A 1191 22.39 36.13 -25.95
N ASP A 1192 22.44 35.24 -26.94
CA ASP A 1192 23.68 34.80 -27.59
C ASP A 1192 23.58 35.04 -29.11
N THR A 1193 23.82 34.03 -29.94
CA THR A 1193 23.97 34.20 -31.39
C THR A 1193 22.67 33.92 -32.15
N ILE A 1194 22.37 34.72 -33.18
CA ILE A 1194 21.49 34.28 -34.28
C ILE A 1194 22.37 33.80 -35.44
N ASP A 1195 22.25 32.52 -35.82
CA ASP A 1195 22.92 31.92 -36.98
C ASP A 1195 21.91 31.60 -38.10
N ILE A 1196 21.93 32.41 -39.15
CA ILE A 1196 21.10 32.25 -40.35
C ILE A 1196 21.95 31.54 -41.41
N GLN A 1197 21.78 30.23 -41.55
CA GLN A 1197 22.57 29.45 -42.50
C GLN A 1197 22.16 29.72 -43.95
N ALA A 1198 23.04 29.38 -44.90
CA ALA A 1198 22.77 29.58 -46.33
C ALA A 1198 21.44 28.96 -46.77
N ASN A 1199 20.72 29.64 -47.67
CA ASN A 1199 19.39 29.26 -48.17
C ASN A 1199 18.25 29.28 -47.13
N THR A 1200 18.51 29.72 -45.90
CA THR A 1200 17.47 29.94 -44.87
C THR A 1200 17.10 31.42 -44.77
N SER A 1201 16.05 31.74 -44.02
CA SER A 1201 15.66 33.12 -43.78
C SER A 1201 15.22 33.37 -42.33
N PHE A 1202 15.65 34.49 -41.76
CA PHE A 1202 15.08 35.03 -40.53
C PHE A 1202 14.27 36.28 -40.85
N ASN A 1203 13.02 36.32 -40.43
CA ASN A 1203 12.08 37.41 -40.68
C ASN A 1203 11.67 38.08 -39.37
N ALA A 1204 12.14 39.30 -39.16
CA ALA A 1204 11.80 40.10 -37.98
C ALA A 1204 10.34 40.60 -38.00
N ASN A 1205 9.65 40.50 -39.15
CA ASN A 1205 8.23 40.81 -39.29
C ASN A 1205 7.84 42.22 -38.80
N GLY A 1206 8.78 43.18 -38.85
CA GLY A 1206 8.60 44.54 -38.37
C GLY A 1206 8.61 44.72 -36.85
N LEU A 1207 8.88 43.65 -36.10
CA LEU A 1207 8.98 43.65 -34.64
C LEU A 1207 10.42 43.90 -34.20
N ASP A 1208 10.59 44.60 -33.08
CA ASP A 1208 11.91 44.91 -32.55
C ASP A 1208 12.67 43.64 -32.13
N LEU A 1209 13.95 43.58 -32.49
CA LEU A 1209 14.84 42.47 -32.19
C LEU A 1209 15.97 42.98 -31.29
N PHE A 1210 16.14 42.38 -30.12
CA PHE A 1210 17.22 42.66 -29.18
C PHE A 1210 18.23 41.52 -29.21
N LEU A 1211 19.47 41.81 -29.61
CA LEU A 1211 20.58 40.86 -29.69
C LEU A 1211 21.62 41.23 -28.63
N GLU A 1212 21.94 40.28 -27.76
CA GLU A 1212 23.01 40.43 -26.76
C GLU A 1212 24.30 39.67 -27.14
N GLY A 1213 24.26 38.80 -28.14
CA GLY A 1213 25.43 38.19 -28.78
C GLY A 1213 25.53 38.50 -30.28
N ASP A 1214 26.09 37.56 -31.05
CA ASP A 1214 26.49 37.80 -32.44
C ASP A 1214 25.34 37.59 -33.45
N LEU A 1215 25.48 38.17 -34.64
CA LEU A 1215 24.65 37.87 -35.79
C LEU A 1215 25.51 37.28 -36.91
N ILE A 1216 25.34 35.98 -37.16
CA ILE A 1216 25.98 35.28 -38.28
C ILE A 1216 24.91 35.08 -39.37
N ASN A 1217 25.08 35.69 -40.53
CA ASN A 1217 24.10 35.64 -41.60
C ASN A 1217 24.72 35.22 -42.94
N ALA A 1218 24.60 33.93 -43.24
CA ALA A 1218 24.89 33.36 -44.55
C ALA A 1218 23.62 33.21 -45.43
N GLY A 1219 22.44 33.43 -44.86
CA GLY A 1219 21.13 33.35 -45.53
C GLY A 1219 20.54 34.72 -45.82
N THR A 1220 19.26 34.91 -45.48
CA THR A 1220 18.53 36.18 -45.68
C THR A 1220 17.95 36.69 -44.36
N PHE A 1221 18.23 37.96 -44.03
CA PHE A 1221 17.60 38.68 -42.93
C PHE A 1221 16.55 39.66 -43.48
N ASN A 1222 15.27 39.44 -43.13
CA ASN A 1222 14.15 40.26 -43.56
C ASN A 1222 13.70 41.19 -42.41
N ALA A 1223 14.15 42.44 -42.44
CA ALA A 1223 13.90 43.46 -41.41
C ALA A 1223 12.43 43.92 -41.33
N ASN A 1224 11.75 44.09 -42.47
CA ASN A 1224 10.33 44.49 -42.54
C ASN A 1224 9.93 45.73 -41.70
N ASN A 1225 10.76 46.78 -41.74
CA ASN A 1225 10.61 48.02 -40.97
C ASN A 1225 10.92 47.93 -39.47
N ASN A 1226 11.59 46.87 -39.00
CA ASN A 1226 11.94 46.72 -37.59
C ASN A 1226 13.09 47.63 -37.12
N THR A 1227 13.27 47.68 -35.80
CA THR A 1227 14.53 48.12 -35.19
C THR A 1227 15.29 46.91 -34.64
N THR A 1228 16.55 46.75 -35.04
CA THR A 1228 17.45 45.75 -34.45
C THR A 1228 18.39 46.44 -33.47
N TYR A 1229 18.38 46.00 -32.22
CA TYR A 1229 19.20 46.48 -31.14
C TYR A 1229 20.34 45.50 -30.89
N PHE A 1230 21.57 46.01 -30.86
CA PHE A 1230 22.71 45.30 -30.27
C PHE A 1230 22.89 45.88 -28.87
N SER A 1231 22.56 45.08 -27.86
CA SER A 1231 22.44 45.48 -26.45
C SER A 1231 23.32 44.66 -25.50
N GLY A 1232 24.17 43.77 -26.02
CA GLY A 1232 25.04 42.90 -25.24
C GLY A 1232 26.12 43.65 -24.47
N LEU A 1233 26.43 43.22 -23.25
CA LEU A 1233 27.49 43.85 -22.44
C LEU A 1233 28.89 43.51 -22.96
N GLY A 1234 29.05 42.35 -23.62
CA GLY A 1234 30.27 41.93 -24.28
C GLY A 1234 30.44 42.54 -25.68
N ASN A 1235 31.57 42.24 -26.32
CA ASN A 1235 31.76 42.57 -27.72
C ASN A 1235 30.84 41.68 -28.58
N GLN A 1236 30.23 42.27 -29.60
CA GLN A 1236 29.32 41.60 -30.53
C GLN A 1236 29.85 41.73 -31.95
N GLU A 1237 29.56 40.74 -32.79
CA GLU A 1237 29.95 40.69 -34.19
C GLU A 1237 28.74 40.53 -35.11
N ILE A 1238 28.80 41.20 -36.26
CA ILE A 1238 27.94 40.92 -37.42
C ILE A 1238 28.82 40.32 -38.51
N THR A 1239 28.51 39.10 -38.92
CA THR A 1239 29.22 38.38 -39.99
C THR A 1239 28.25 38.11 -41.15
N GLY A 1240 28.61 38.50 -42.37
CA GLY A 1240 27.83 38.22 -43.59
C GLY A 1240 26.79 39.28 -43.98
N PRO A 1241 26.24 39.19 -45.22
CA PRO A 1241 25.47 40.26 -45.83
C PRO A 1241 24.10 40.46 -45.16
N THR A 1242 23.96 41.55 -44.41
CA THR A 1242 22.73 41.85 -43.64
C THR A 1242 22.24 43.26 -43.91
N SER A 1243 20.97 43.40 -44.31
CA SER A 1243 20.30 44.69 -44.49
C SER A 1243 19.34 44.96 -43.34
N PHE A 1244 19.57 46.05 -42.61
CA PHE A 1244 18.72 46.48 -41.50
C PHE A 1244 17.79 47.60 -41.94
N TYR A 1245 16.63 47.71 -41.32
CA TYR A 1245 15.81 48.90 -41.48
C TYR A 1245 16.30 50.01 -40.55
N ASN A 1246 16.21 49.80 -39.23
CA ASN A 1246 16.91 50.60 -38.23
C ASN A 1246 17.88 49.70 -37.44
N LEU A 1247 19.06 50.23 -37.12
CA LEU A 1247 20.08 49.56 -36.31
C LEU A 1247 20.49 50.48 -35.15
N ILE A 1248 20.41 49.97 -33.92
CA ILE A 1248 20.79 50.70 -32.71
C ILE A 1248 21.82 49.89 -31.92
N LYS A 1249 22.96 50.50 -31.61
CA LYS A 1249 23.89 50.00 -30.60
C LYS A 1249 23.57 50.72 -29.29
N SER A 1250 23.33 49.98 -28.21
CA SER A 1250 22.81 50.56 -26.95
C SER A 1250 23.62 50.24 -25.69
N SER A 1251 24.63 49.38 -25.81
CA SER A 1251 25.49 48.92 -24.71
C SER A 1251 26.96 49.34 -24.88
N THR A 1252 27.80 49.07 -23.88
CA THR A 1252 29.21 49.52 -23.82
C THR A 1252 30.21 48.65 -24.59
N GLY A 1253 29.88 47.40 -24.95
CA GLY A 1253 30.79 46.53 -25.71
C GLY A 1253 30.98 47.00 -27.16
N ASP A 1254 32.05 46.57 -27.84
CA ASP A 1254 32.27 46.92 -29.24
C ASP A 1254 31.34 46.13 -30.17
N LEU A 1255 30.86 46.74 -31.26
CA LEU A 1255 30.15 46.04 -32.35
C LEU A 1255 31.05 45.98 -33.58
N ALA A 1256 31.55 44.79 -33.91
CA ALA A 1256 32.38 44.55 -35.08
C ALA A 1256 31.53 44.20 -36.30
N LEU A 1257 31.89 44.74 -37.47
CA LEU A 1257 31.24 44.48 -38.75
C LEU A 1257 32.23 43.76 -39.67
N ASN A 1258 32.12 42.44 -39.77
CA ASN A 1258 33.12 41.60 -40.44
C ASN A 1258 32.58 40.99 -41.76
N THR A 1259 33.37 41.20 -42.84
CA THR A 1259 33.33 40.61 -44.20
C THR A 1259 32.00 40.56 -45.00
N GLY A 1260 32.03 41.01 -46.27
CA GLY A 1260 30.95 40.84 -47.28
C GLY A 1260 29.98 42.01 -47.43
N ILE A 1261 30.49 43.16 -47.89
CA ILE A 1261 29.85 44.49 -47.80
C ILE A 1261 28.57 44.62 -48.64
N ASN A 1262 27.43 44.72 -47.94
CA ASN A 1262 26.32 45.62 -48.24
C ASN A 1262 25.41 45.71 -46.99
N HIS A 1263 25.96 46.28 -45.90
CA HIS A 1263 25.15 46.64 -44.74
C HIS A 1263 24.39 47.94 -45.03
N TYR A 1264 23.23 47.81 -45.67
CA TYR A 1264 22.32 48.93 -45.86
C TYR A 1264 21.51 49.12 -44.58
N CYS A 1265 21.58 50.32 -44.02
CA CYS A 1265 20.74 50.76 -42.91
C CYS A 1265 20.10 52.09 -43.28
N ARG A 1266 18.82 52.26 -42.97
CA ARG A 1266 18.11 53.52 -43.24
C ARG A 1266 18.44 54.59 -42.19
N HIS A 1267 18.61 54.19 -40.92
CA HIS A 1267 19.03 55.06 -39.81
C HIS A 1267 19.90 54.28 -38.82
N ILE A 1268 21.10 54.79 -38.54
CA ILE A 1268 22.04 54.25 -37.53
C ILE A 1268 22.09 55.21 -36.36
N LEU A 1269 21.80 54.71 -35.15
CA LEU A 1269 22.03 55.42 -33.89
C LEU A 1269 23.07 54.60 -33.11
N MET A 1270 24.25 55.18 -32.86
CA MET A 1270 25.33 54.57 -32.08
C MET A 1270 25.42 55.16 -30.69
#